data_AF-A0AAD5YQY0-F1
#
_entry.id   AF-A0AAD5YQY0-F1
#
_cell.length_a   1.000
_cell.length_b   1.000
_cell.length_c   1.000
_cell.angle_alpha   90.00
_cell.angle_beta   90.00
_cell.angle_gamma   90.00
#
_symmetry.space_group_name_H-M   'P 1'
#
loop_
_entity.id
_entity.type
_entity.pdbx_description
1 polymer ?
#
loop_
_entity_poly.entity_id
_entity_poly.type
_entity_poly.pdbx_seq_one_letter_code
_entity_poly.pdbx_strand_id
1 'polypeptide(L)'
;MTGISLVLNTAKVAATALVPISLVLHAQQRVLNPLFGSYPTLYSLDTVVLVAVFASVLKSFKVKDNWNWLLAGLLLSFSPNASYWIAVWTSRKGWPVVGPAVTHAVVVAPLVFVFTNFVAQAAIVGVSDSRLFKICVTFFATKLLNQKVLPLISPLRNISESQIFLTLAGISFSTFITGLDSSPSGTAKSKKRGKEFAPKSVLSPVQLKASLLAVFAAVWYIISPNLANPILSHPLSETFTHPSGKLQIHYAVQSVTGLIEVGETLPPLDSSENDPMHSARYLRADHSLLGGVWMRDKAVSLDGEDSFVRDVYGTKLGDTVYSTFVLQEAARLVDSTTAGKTGKWKNALTIGLGTGLSTTSFMRHGLNTTVVEIDPAVYEAARIWFGLPDPGPGNVFLEDARQFVERRREEIQARHEADLYDIVVHDCFSGGGVPEHIFTTEFWVSLKQIMDSEGILVVNFAGIATSDSSKMILHTLESNFKQCRAFHDWMKTLDEDKYSEEFINIVFFCTNADAPLTFRKSKRSDYLGSHLRRYIFQSLDTREINLAVIREKDPEMIEKYILTDKHNPLGDLQRKQGFHHWEASPARLPSIARPDWPWSTRSYPRGTSTSSMHSQASSATGSGHLHAPWEASRSTSSAASSSGTPLPWKSSAAAAGQRSTSTFGLVQADSTPRQWSLTGLEWVIRDVQKLRDFVEGDGQNSSSSQSQVEEFEVLRQSPIMGDKFKLEIACTPQSEETLNPPRQTLSLYLTSLMMDFPQSGEYEMAASMMVAIRYLDSRIGDRGLRADWAWQFWQHDWVFRQESEVWECPLPSLSELLQNSRIRETDSFVICVQIHSPAGPSIPEQPSVAYVPRDLLDGLEASLDNSNTGDVRFICLEKHNPEVHSNVPRESPELDAEPQHRPPSSSSSHSTFSSTTTARKRVIYAHSDILSRRSEYFATMLTSAFAEGTEPPNGERKIYTVIVEEADFETMYWLLKFCYTNWLLFKEQDDPRAAVEGVGAGWNARWLTSRNGEWDWKTFHKSGPGDDARSATSGESLGAATAGVSRSTSGTSEAFQPPPMTNVVSSNAPGTSLAKAPPAPNSTTRQPHRRPISGTSTLPVPVGASSGPSRSKPDPSGLSASRFAAAPSKHYPISPRASRSQQPSLISTLDPHPHPSPAPPPASALSMYQVAHRYSMPGLANLALEHMMTTITPQTSFALLLATTTWEELHALVQDYVIEKWEEVSASEEFEQCCQEIAAGEWGPNGGKTLTAVFRRLRSPSTAT
;
A
#
# COMPACT_ATOMS: atom_id res chain seq x y z
N MET A 1 -35.99 28.70 27.87
CA MET A 1 -35.67 27.46 28.61
C MET A 1 -36.12 26.18 27.88
N THR A 2 -37.36 26.09 27.39
CA THR A 2 -37.91 24.88 26.72
C THR A 2 -37.01 24.26 25.63
N GLY A 3 -36.52 25.06 24.67
CA GLY A 3 -35.69 24.53 23.57
C GLY A 3 -34.40 23.83 23.99
N ILE A 4 -33.70 24.36 25.00
CA ILE A 4 -32.45 23.76 25.51
C ILE A 4 -32.73 22.41 26.18
N SER A 5 -33.82 22.31 26.96
CA SER A 5 -34.23 21.05 27.59
C SER A 5 -34.63 19.98 26.56
N LEU A 6 -35.21 20.39 25.43
CA LEU A 6 -35.53 19.46 24.33
C LEU A 6 -34.25 18.92 23.69
N VAL A 7 -33.33 19.80 23.29
CA VAL A 7 -32.03 19.40 22.70
C VAL A 7 -31.26 18.46 23.63
N LEU A 8 -31.19 18.77 24.92
CA LEU A 8 -30.49 17.94 25.92
C LEU A 8 -31.12 16.54 26.07
N ASN A 9 -32.47 16.45 26.07
CA ASN A 9 -33.17 15.18 26.14
C ASN A 9 -33.03 14.36 24.85
N THR A 10 -33.07 14.99 23.68
CA THR A 10 -32.81 14.33 22.39
C THR A 10 -31.38 13.81 22.30
N ALA A 11 -30.40 14.60 22.75
CA ALA A 11 -28.99 14.18 22.82
C ALA A 11 -28.80 12.99 23.78
N LYS A 12 -29.47 12.99 24.95
CA LYS A 12 -29.48 11.82 25.86
C LYS A 12 -30.03 10.58 25.15
N VAL A 13 -31.21 10.66 24.53
CA VAL A 13 -31.84 9.52 23.82
C VAL A 13 -30.96 8.99 22.68
N ALA A 14 -30.30 9.88 21.94
CA ALA A 14 -29.35 9.47 20.89
C ALA A 14 -28.15 8.71 21.47
N ALA A 15 -27.51 9.25 22.50
CA ALA A 15 -26.33 8.66 23.13
C ALA A 15 -26.62 7.36 23.90
N THR A 16 -27.77 7.26 24.58
CA THR A 16 -28.10 6.08 25.41
C THR A 16 -28.83 4.96 24.68
N ALA A 17 -29.30 5.18 23.44
CA ALA A 17 -30.05 4.16 22.71
C ALA A 17 -29.76 4.13 21.20
N LEU A 18 -30.01 5.23 20.48
CA LEU A 18 -29.98 5.19 19.00
C LEU A 18 -28.59 4.87 18.44
N VAL A 19 -27.54 5.48 19.00
CA VAL A 19 -26.15 5.22 18.59
C VAL A 19 -25.68 3.82 19.01
N PRO A 20 -25.82 3.38 20.28
CA PRO A 20 -25.46 2.00 20.68
C PRO A 20 -26.19 0.91 19.89
N ILE A 21 -27.50 1.04 19.66
CA ILE A 21 -28.24 0.02 18.89
C ILE A 21 -27.75 0.00 17.43
N SER A 22 -27.54 1.14 16.79
CA SER A 22 -27.08 1.17 15.39
C SER A 22 -25.68 0.57 15.23
N LEU A 23 -24.78 0.81 16.19
CA LEU A 23 -23.45 0.18 16.21
C LEU A 23 -23.54 -1.35 16.41
N VAL A 24 -24.46 -1.82 17.26
CA VAL A 24 -24.75 -3.25 17.43
C VAL A 24 -25.29 -3.88 16.14
N LEU A 25 -26.19 -3.20 15.41
CA LEU A 25 -26.71 -3.69 14.12
C LEU A 25 -25.62 -3.74 13.05
N HIS A 26 -24.74 -2.74 12.99
CA HIS A 26 -23.63 -2.67 12.05
C HIS A 26 -22.60 -3.78 12.30
N ALA A 27 -22.18 -3.97 13.55
CA ALA A 27 -21.28 -5.06 13.93
C ALA A 27 -21.90 -6.43 13.66
N GLN A 28 -23.20 -6.61 13.94
CA GLN A 28 -23.91 -7.85 13.66
C GLN A 28 -23.99 -8.18 12.16
N GLN A 29 -24.24 -7.17 11.31
CA GLN A 29 -24.25 -7.34 9.85
C GLN A 29 -22.88 -7.78 9.33
N ARG A 30 -21.79 -7.17 9.81
CA ARG A 30 -20.41 -7.55 9.45
C ARG A 30 -20.02 -8.96 9.88
N VAL A 31 -20.54 -9.48 11.01
CA VAL A 31 -20.32 -10.89 11.41
C VAL A 31 -21.10 -11.89 10.55
N LEU A 32 -22.30 -11.53 10.08
CA LEU A 32 -23.22 -12.47 9.44
C LEU A 32 -23.22 -12.45 7.90
N ASN A 33 -23.04 -11.28 7.27
CA ASN A 33 -23.04 -11.18 5.82
C ASN A 33 -21.99 -12.10 5.16
N PRO A 34 -20.75 -12.27 5.68
CA PRO A 34 -19.76 -13.14 5.05
C PRO A 34 -20.06 -14.64 5.13
N LEU A 35 -21.08 -15.05 5.90
CA LEU A 35 -21.48 -16.45 6.13
C LEU A 35 -22.83 -16.80 5.50
N PHE A 36 -23.78 -15.87 5.56
CA PHE A 36 -25.17 -16.08 5.16
C PHE A 36 -25.62 -15.16 4.03
N GLY A 37 -24.83 -14.14 3.72
CA GLY A 37 -25.18 -13.08 2.80
C GLY A 37 -26.06 -11.98 3.40
N SER A 38 -26.06 -10.86 2.69
CA SER A 38 -26.79 -9.63 3.03
C SER A 38 -28.29 -9.89 3.17
N TYR A 39 -28.88 -10.62 2.22
CA TYR A 39 -30.33 -10.84 2.18
C TYR A 39 -30.84 -11.73 3.34
N PRO A 40 -30.34 -12.96 3.58
CA PRO A 40 -30.77 -13.76 4.73
C PRO A 40 -30.49 -13.10 6.09
N THR A 41 -29.41 -12.32 6.18
CA THR A 41 -29.09 -11.51 7.37
C THR A 41 -30.13 -10.41 7.61
N LEU A 42 -30.52 -9.66 6.58
CA LEU A 42 -31.50 -8.58 6.69
C LEU A 42 -32.95 -9.06 6.79
N TYR A 43 -33.29 -10.21 6.20
CA TYR A 43 -34.65 -10.76 6.10
C TYR A 43 -35.40 -10.80 7.44
N SER A 44 -34.72 -11.22 8.50
CA SER A 44 -35.29 -11.31 9.86
C SER A 44 -34.96 -10.12 10.75
N LEU A 45 -33.96 -9.30 10.39
CA LEU A 45 -33.40 -8.28 11.28
C LEU A 45 -34.40 -7.18 11.65
N ASP A 46 -35.04 -6.55 10.66
CA ASP A 46 -36.03 -5.49 10.88
C ASP A 46 -37.18 -5.98 11.79
N THR A 47 -37.66 -7.21 11.56
CA THR A 47 -38.71 -7.85 12.36
C THR A 47 -38.26 -8.07 13.80
N VAL A 48 -37.06 -8.61 14.03
CA VAL A 48 -36.51 -8.84 15.37
C VAL A 48 -36.29 -7.52 16.12
N VAL A 49 -35.75 -6.49 15.45
CA VAL A 49 -35.56 -5.15 16.04
C VAL A 49 -36.91 -4.53 16.40
N LEU A 50 -37.89 -4.56 15.49
CA LEU A 50 -39.22 -3.99 15.72
C LEU A 50 -39.95 -4.69 16.89
N VAL A 51 -39.89 -6.03 16.96
CA VAL A 51 -40.48 -6.81 18.06
C VAL A 51 -39.78 -6.50 19.39
N ALA A 52 -38.45 -6.37 19.41
CA ALA A 52 -37.70 -6.02 20.62
C ALA A 52 -37.98 -4.59 21.11
N VAL A 53 -38.07 -3.61 20.21
CA VAL A 53 -38.49 -2.23 20.50
C VAL A 53 -39.92 -2.21 21.06
N PHE A 54 -40.85 -2.92 20.39
CA PHE A 54 -42.26 -3.00 20.80
C PHE A 54 -42.42 -3.65 22.18
N ALA A 55 -41.72 -4.74 22.44
CA ALA A 55 -41.69 -5.40 23.75
C ALA A 55 -41.16 -4.48 24.85
N SER A 56 -40.07 -3.74 24.59
CA SER A 56 -39.45 -2.83 25.56
C SER A 56 -40.36 -1.63 25.89
N VAL A 57 -41.04 -1.06 24.90
CA VAL A 57 -41.98 0.07 25.11
C VAL A 57 -43.32 -0.37 25.72
N LEU A 58 -43.80 -1.60 25.48
CA LEU A 58 -45.04 -2.10 26.11
C LEU A 58 -44.81 -2.70 27.51
N LYS A 59 -43.68 -3.35 27.75
CA LYS A 59 -43.31 -3.99 29.04
C LYS A 59 -41.96 -3.46 29.52
N SER A 60 -41.85 -2.14 29.66
CA SER A 60 -40.67 -1.48 30.23
C SER A 60 -40.38 -2.02 31.64
N PHE A 61 -39.24 -2.68 31.82
CA PHE A 61 -38.82 -3.15 33.14
C PHE A 61 -38.51 -1.95 34.05
N LYS A 62 -39.13 -1.91 35.24
CA LYS A 62 -38.88 -0.89 36.29
C LYS A 62 -37.55 -1.13 37.01
N VAL A 63 -36.47 -1.20 36.25
CA VAL A 63 -35.08 -1.31 36.69
C VAL A 63 -34.46 0.08 36.65
N LYS A 64 -33.75 0.49 37.72
CA LYS A 64 -33.01 1.78 37.76
C LYS A 64 -32.00 1.85 36.60
N ASP A 65 -31.82 3.03 35.98
CA ASP A 65 -30.88 3.28 34.87
C ASP A 65 -29.53 2.57 35.05
N ASN A 66 -28.91 2.68 36.23
CA ASN A 66 -27.62 2.05 36.57
C ASN A 66 -27.61 0.53 36.34
N TRP A 67 -28.65 -0.18 36.79
CA TRP A 67 -28.75 -1.63 36.62
C TRP A 67 -29.08 -2.03 35.18
N ASN A 68 -29.73 -1.14 34.42
CA ASN A 68 -29.91 -1.29 32.98
C ASN A 68 -28.57 -1.18 32.23
N TRP A 69 -27.67 -0.28 32.67
CA TRP A 69 -26.29 -0.18 32.17
C TRP A 69 -25.42 -1.40 32.51
N LEU A 70 -25.54 -1.97 33.72
CA LEU A 70 -24.85 -3.21 34.06
C LEU A 70 -25.28 -4.36 33.15
N LEU A 71 -26.59 -4.50 32.91
CA LEU A 71 -27.14 -5.53 32.02
C LEU A 71 -26.67 -5.34 30.57
N ALA A 72 -26.62 -4.09 30.08
CA ALA A 72 -26.06 -3.78 28.77
C ALA A 72 -24.58 -4.19 28.67
N GLY A 73 -23.76 -3.82 29.66
CA GLY A 73 -22.34 -4.19 29.71
C GLY A 73 -22.12 -5.71 29.69
N LEU A 74 -22.89 -6.46 30.47
CA LEU A 74 -22.83 -7.93 30.49
C LEU A 74 -23.23 -8.54 29.14
N LEU A 75 -24.36 -8.13 28.55
CA LEU A 75 -24.80 -8.66 27.24
C LEU A 75 -23.77 -8.36 26.13
N LEU A 76 -23.25 -7.13 26.09
CA LEU A 76 -22.22 -6.72 25.13
C LEU A 76 -20.90 -7.48 25.32
N SER A 77 -20.54 -7.86 26.55
CA SER A 77 -19.35 -8.66 26.83
C SER A 77 -19.40 -10.06 26.21
N PHE A 78 -20.57 -10.69 26.16
CA PHE A 78 -20.77 -11.99 25.53
C PHE A 78 -21.05 -11.90 24.02
N SER A 79 -21.45 -10.72 23.52
CA SER A 79 -21.95 -10.55 22.14
C SER A 79 -20.97 -10.96 21.04
N PRO A 80 -19.65 -10.62 21.07
CA PRO A 80 -18.74 -11.01 20.00
C PRO A 80 -18.73 -12.53 19.77
N ASN A 81 -18.57 -13.29 20.86
CA ASN A 81 -18.51 -14.74 20.82
C ASN A 81 -19.89 -15.37 20.57
N ALA A 82 -20.98 -14.79 21.07
CA ALA A 82 -22.33 -15.27 20.79
C ALA A 82 -22.71 -15.11 19.30
N SER A 83 -22.51 -13.92 18.73
CA SER A 83 -22.75 -13.67 17.30
C SER A 83 -21.90 -14.59 16.43
N TYR A 84 -20.66 -14.84 16.84
CA TYR A 84 -19.71 -15.69 16.15
C TYR A 84 -20.10 -17.18 16.17
N TRP A 85 -20.19 -17.80 17.35
CA TRP A 85 -20.33 -19.26 17.45
C TRP A 85 -21.73 -19.76 17.04
N ILE A 86 -22.78 -18.96 17.24
CA ILE A 86 -24.14 -19.30 16.79
C ILE A 86 -24.20 -19.25 15.26
N ALA A 87 -23.54 -18.28 14.63
CA ALA A 87 -23.42 -18.18 13.18
C ALA A 87 -22.66 -19.39 12.60
N VAL A 88 -21.48 -19.73 13.13
CA VAL A 88 -20.71 -20.94 12.74
C VAL A 88 -21.56 -22.20 12.85
N TRP A 89 -22.25 -22.39 13.97
CA TRP A 89 -23.02 -23.61 14.23
C TRP A 89 -24.22 -23.73 13.29
N THR A 90 -24.93 -22.63 13.00
CA THR A 90 -26.09 -22.65 12.10
C THR A 90 -25.73 -22.66 10.62
N SER A 91 -24.61 -22.06 10.19
CA SER A 91 -24.13 -22.16 8.80
C SER A 91 -23.70 -23.59 8.47
N ARG A 92 -23.01 -24.27 9.40
CA ARG A 92 -22.67 -25.71 9.32
C ARG A 92 -23.90 -26.65 9.35
N LYS A 93 -25.10 -26.17 9.67
CA LYS A 93 -26.37 -26.90 9.50
C LYS A 93 -27.06 -26.62 8.16
N GLY A 94 -26.52 -25.76 7.31
CA GLY A 94 -27.14 -25.39 6.04
C GLY A 94 -28.44 -24.61 6.23
N TRP A 95 -28.53 -23.77 7.28
CA TRP A 95 -29.73 -23.01 7.64
C TRP A 95 -29.59 -21.52 7.29
N PRO A 96 -29.67 -21.12 6.01
CA PRO A 96 -29.25 -19.79 5.58
C PRO A 96 -30.04 -18.63 6.20
N VAL A 97 -31.35 -18.82 6.42
CA VAL A 97 -32.25 -17.78 6.93
C VAL A 97 -32.55 -17.95 8.42
N VAL A 98 -32.64 -19.19 8.90
CA VAL A 98 -32.85 -19.49 10.33
C VAL A 98 -31.59 -19.17 11.16
N GLY A 99 -30.38 -19.32 10.59
CA GLY A 99 -29.12 -19.00 11.27
C GLY A 99 -29.01 -17.54 11.72
N PRO A 100 -29.14 -16.56 10.80
CA PRO A 100 -29.23 -15.15 11.16
C PRO A 100 -30.40 -14.87 12.11
N ALA A 101 -31.59 -15.43 11.87
CA ALA A 101 -32.76 -15.18 12.71
C ALA A 101 -32.54 -15.62 14.18
N VAL A 102 -31.94 -16.79 14.41
CA VAL A 102 -31.56 -17.27 15.75
C VAL A 102 -30.48 -16.39 16.36
N THR A 103 -29.45 -16.02 15.58
CA THR A 103 -28.35 -15.16 16.08
C THR A 103 -28.86 -13.77 16.47
N HIS A 104 -29.78 -13.18 15.69
CA HIS A 104 -30.45 -11.92 16.01
C HIS A 104 -31.36 -12.06 17.24
N ALA A 105 -32.10 -13.16 17.38
CA ALA A 105 -32.95 -13.40 18.54
C ALA A 105 -32.15 -13.56 19.85
N VAL A 106 -30.93 -14.12 19.78
CA VAL A 106 -30.05 -14.31 20.96
C VAL A 106 -29.22 -13.07 21.29
N VAL A 107 -28.72 -12.32 20.29
CA VAL A 107 -27.81 -11.18 20.53
C VAL A 107 -28.49 -9.82 20.33
N VAL A 108 -29.10 -9.59 19.18
CA VAL A 108 -29.70 -8.29 18.84
C VAL A 108 -30.92 -8.00 19.70
N ALA A 109 -31.84 -8.96 19.85
CA ALA A 109 -33.11 -8.71 20.55
C ALA A 109 -32.92 -8.29 22.02
N PRO A 110 -32.06 -8.93 22.85
CA PRO A 110 -31.80 -8.48 24.21
C PRO A 110 -31.13 -7.09 24.26
N LEU A 111 -30.17 -6.81 23.38
CA LEU A 111 -29.49 -5.51 23.33
C LEU A 111 -30.44 -4.38 22.94
N VAL A 112 -31.20 -4.55 21.85
CA VAL A 112 -32.25 -3.62 21.41
C VAL A 112 -33.25 -3.38 22.54
N PHE A 113 -33.69 -4.44 23.22
CA PHE A 113 -34.65 -4.35 24.32
C PHE A 113 -34.12 -3.50 25.49
N VAL A 114 -32.88 -3.76 25.92
CA VAL A 114 -32.24 -3.06 27.05
C VAL A 114 -31.95 -1.60 26.71
N PHE A 115 -31.41 -1.31 25.52
CA PHE A 115 -31.17 0.09 25.11
C PHE A 115 -32.47 0.87 24.88
N THR A 116 -33.50 0.24 24.32
CA THR A 116 -34.82 0.89 24.14
C THR A 116 -35.48 1.22 25.48
N ASN A 117 -35.14 0.52 26.58
CA ASN A 117 -35.70 0.81 27.91
C ASN A 117 -35.39 2.26 28.36
N PHE A 118 -34.22 2.81 28.00
CA PHE A 118 -33.90 4.22 28.25
C PHE A 118 -34.83 5.19 27.51
N VAL A 119 -35.28 4.84 26.30
CA VAL A 119 -36.25 5.63 25.52
C VAL A 119 -37.67 5.47 26.06
N ALA A 120 -38.05 4.26 26.47
CA ALA A 120 -39.35 3.98 27.07
C ALA A 120 -39.56 4.78 28.37
N GLN A 121 -38.51 4.88 29.20
CA GLN A 121 -38.53 5.63 30.46
C GLN A 121 -38.32 7.15 30.29
N ALA A 122 -37.80 7.62 29.15
CA ALA A 122 -37.60 9.05 28.89
C ALA A 122 -38.92 9.78 28.60
N ALA A 123 -39.09 10.96 29.21
CA ALA A 123 -40.18 11.89 28.90
C ALA A 123 -39.83 12.73 27.65
N ILE A 124 -40.40 12.38 26.49
CA ILE A 124 -40.16 13.11 25.23
C ILE A 124 -41.12 14.30 25.15
N VAL A 125 -40.69 15.44 25.71
CA VAL A 125 -41.50 16.66 25.79
C VAL A 125 -41.52 17.38 24.44
N GLY A 126 -42.69 17.46 23.79
CA GLY A 126 -42.93 18.37 22.66
C GLY A 126 -43.86 17.83 21.58
N VAL A 127 -43.87 16.52 21.35
CA VAL A 127 -44.78 15.81 20.44
C VAL A 127 -45.24 14.54 21.15
N SER A 128 -46.56 14.31 21.18
CA SER A 128 -47.28 13.14 21.71
C SER A 128 -46.41 12.06 22.39
N ASP A 129 -46.46 11.99 23.73
CA ASP A 129 -45.83 10.93 24.55
C ASP A 129 -46.55 9.55 24.41
N SER A 130 -46.96 9.24 23.18
CA SER A 130 -47.55 7.97 22.81
C SER A 130 -46.47 6.91 22.65
N ARG A 131 -46.78 5.68 23.08
CA ARG A 131 -45.90 4.52 22.90
C ARG A 131 -45.56 4.28 21.42
N LEU A 132 -46.52 4.53 20.53
CA LEU A 132 -46.34 4.41 19.08
C LEU A 132 -45.26 5.36 18.56
N PHE A 133 -45.25 6.64 18.99
CA PHE A 133 -44.21 7.60 18.60
C PHE A 133 -42.82 7.14 19.05
N LYS A 134 -42.67 6.64 20.28
CA LYS A 134 -41.39 6.10 20.78
C LYS A 134 -40.91 4.89 19.96
N ILE A 135 -41.82 3.98 19.60
CA ILE A 135 -41.52 2.81 18.75
C ILE A 135 -41.04 3.27 17.37
N CYS A 136 -41.82 4.12 16.69
CA CYS A 136 -41.48 4.62 15.35
C CYS A 136 -40.16 5.40 15.33
N VAL A 137 -39.95 6.34 16.26
CA VAL A 137 -38.69 7.11 16.33
C VAL A 137 -37.50 6.19 16.59
N THR A 138 -37.60 5.24 17.53
CA THR A 138 -36.50 4.32 17.84
C THR A 138 -36.17 3.44 16.63
N PHE A 139 -37.16 2.85 15.98
CA PHE A 139 -36.96 1.98 14.82
C PHE A 139 -36.40 2.75 13.62
N PHE A 140 -37.07 3.82 13.17
CA PHE A 140 -36.67 4.54 11.96
C PHE A 140 -35.36 5.33 12.12
N ALA A 141 -35.10 5.95 13.27
CA ALA A 141 -33.84 6.68 13.49
C ALA A 141 -32.63 5.73 13.58
N THR A 142 -32.79 4.58 14.25
CA THR A 142 -31.74 3.54 14.30
C THR A 142 -31.48 2.96 12.91
N LYS A 143 -32.55 2.63 12.15
CA LYS A 143 -32.42 2.12 10.78
C LYS A 143 -31.74 3.13 9.86
N LEU A 144 -32.12 4.41 9.94
CA LEU A 144 -31.48 5.49 9.17
C LEU A 144 -29.99 5.64 9.53
N LEU A 145 -29.64 5.65 10.81
CA LEU A 145 -28.25 5.77 11.26
C LEU A 145 -27.40 4.58 10.77
N ASN A 146 -27.90 3.35 10.93
CA ASN A 146 -27.22 2.13 10.46
C ASN A 146 -27.07 2.09 8.93
N GLN A 147 -28.11 2.45 8.16
CA GLN A 147 -28.12 2.26 6.71
C GLN A 147 -27.57 3.45 5.90
N LYS A 148 -27.53 4.67 6.46
CA LYS A 148 -27.15 5.89 5.73
C LYS A 148 -26.06 6.74 6.38
N VAL A 149 -25.70 6.49 7.65
CA VAL A 149 -24.69 7.30 8.34
C VAL A 149 -23.44 6.48 8.68
N LEU A 150 -23.59 5.35 9.38
CA LEU A 150 -22.44 4.52 9.78
C LEU A 150 -21.53 4.08 8.60
N PRO A 151 -22.04 3.70 7.40
CA PRO A 151 -21.18 3.31 6.26
C PRO A 151 -20.34 4.45 5.67
N LEU A 152 -20.70 5.70 5.96
CA LEU A 152 -19.97 6.91 5.53
C LEU A 152 -18.84 7.29 6.51
N ILE A 153 -18.76 6.66 7.69
CA ILE A 153 -17.72 6.93 8.69
C ILE A 153 -16.53 6.03 8.37
N SER A 154 -15.63 6.47 7.48
CA SER A 154 -14.48 5.66 7.02
C SER A 154 -13.67 5.01 8.15
N PRO A 155 -13.36 5.68 9.29
CA PRO A 155 -12.65 5.05 10.41
C PRO A 155 -13.35 3.82 11.00
N LEU A 156 -14.68 3.71 10.88
CA LEU A 156 -15.45 2.58 11.42
C LEU A 156 -15.16 1.27 10.68
N ARG A 157 -14.68 1.32 9.43
CA ARG A 157 -14.29 0.14 8.64
C ARG A 157 -13.10 -0.58 9.26
N ASN A 158 -12.12 0.17 9.77
CA ASN A 158 -10.88 -0.35 10.36
C ASN A 158 -11.02 -0.77 11.84
N ILE A 159 -12.19 -0.59 12.45
CA ILE A 159 -12.51 -1.05 13.80
C ILE A 159 -13.19 -2.42 13.69
N SER A 160 -12.74 -3.41 14.47
CA SER A 160 -13.34 -4.76 14.43
C SER A 160 -14.68 -4.82 15.16
N GLU A 161 -15.50 -5.81 14.80
CA GLU A 161 -16.84 -6.03 15.36
C GLU A 161 -16.73 -6.32 16.86
N SER A 162 -15.70 -7.08 17.27
CA SER A 162 -15.31 -7.28 18.67
C SER A 162 -14.99 -5.96 19.38
N GLN A 163 -14.21 -5.07 18.78
CA GLN A 163 -13.90 -3.76 19.37
C GLN A 163 -15.15 -2.90 19.54
N ILE A 164 -16.09 -2.90 18.59
CA ILE A 164 -17.36 -2.16 18.69
C ILE A 164 -18.15 -2.64 19.92
N PHE A 165 -18.41 -3.95 20.02
CA PHE A 165 -19.15 -4.53 21.16
C PHE A 165 -18.46 -4.27 22.50
N LEU A 166 -17.14 -4.50 22.59
CA LEU A 166 -16.39 -4.41 23.85
C LEU A 166 -16.13 -2.96 24.28
N THR A 167 -16.05 -2.01 23.36
CA THR A 167 -16.00 -0.57 23.69
C THR A 167 -17.34 -0.12 24.28
N LEU A 168 -18.46 -0.52 23.66
CA LEU A 168 -19.80 -0.26 24.21
C LEU A 168 -20.00 -0.94 25.57
N ALA A 169 -19.43 -2.14 25.79
CA ALA A 169 -19.45 -2.81 27.09
C ALA A 169 -18.70 -2.00 28.15
N GLY A 170 -17.46 -1.58 27.86
CA GLY A 170 -16.64 -0.75 28.74
C GLY A 170 -17.31 0.59 29.10
N ILE A 171 -17.94 1.26 28.13
CA ILE A 171 -18.75 2.47 28.36
C ILE A 171 -19.95 2.17 29.27
N SER A 172 -20.64 1.04 29.06
CA SER A 172 -21.80 0.64 29.86
C SER A 172 -21.43 0.35 31.31
N PHE A 173 -20.36 -0.42 31.56
CA PHE A 173 -19.85 -0.66 32.91
C PHE A 173 -19.35 0.64 33.60
N SER A 174 -18.67 1.52 32.86
CA SER A 174 -18.23 2.83 33.36
C SER A 174 -19.42 3.71 33.79
N THR A 175 -20.51 3.66 33.03
CA THR A 175 -21.76 4.38 33.33
C THR A 175 -22.48 3.78 34.55
N PHE A 176 -22.43 2.45 34.72
CA PHE A 176 -22.91 1.79 35.94
C PHE A 176 -22.10 2.21 37.18
N ILE A 177 -20.77 2.17 37.12
CA ILE A 177 -19.86 2.52 38.24
C ILE A 177 -20.05 3.98 38.66
N THR A 178 -20.09 4.91 37.70
CA THR A 178 -20.35 6.32 37.98
C THR A 178 -21.75 6.56 38.53
N GLY A 179 -22.73 5.72 38.19
CA GLY A 179 -24.09 5.76 38.72
C GLY A 179 -24.26 5.31 40.18
N LEU A 180 -23.32 4.53 40.75
CA LEU A 180 -23.51 3.87 42.07
C LEU A 180 -23.88 4.84 43.22
N ASP A 181 -24.80 4.41 44.09
CA ASP A 181 -25.30 5.16 45.24
C ASP A 181 -24.25 5.17 46.39
N SER A 182 -23.21 6.01 46.29
CA SER A 182 -22.11 6.11 47.27
C SER A 182 -22.48 6.78 48.62
N SER A 183 -23.76 6.77 49.00
CA SER A 183 -24.21 7.27 50.30
C SER A 183 -24.07 6.17 51.36
N PRO A 184 -23.46 6.43 52.54
CA PRO A 184 -23.35 5.42 53.59
C PRO A 184 -24.75 5.04 54.12
N SER A 185 -25.22 3.84 53.79
CA SER A 185 -26.56 3.35 54.13
C SER A 185 -26.65 2.93 55.61
N GLY A 186 -26.77 3.93 56.50
CA GLY A 186 -26.69 3.78 57.95
C GLY A 186 -27.98 4.09 58.72
N THR A 187 -29.17 3.69 58.24
CA THR A 187 -30.45 3.91 58.95
C THR A 187 -30.65 2.98 60.14
N ALA A 188 -29.71 2.96 61.08
CA ALA A 188 -29.81 2.27 62.35
C ALA A 188 -30.52 3.15 63.40
N LYS A 189 -31.65 2.68 63.94
CA LYS A 189 -32.37 3.42 65.00
C LYS A 189 -31.62 3.35 66.33
N SER A 190 -31.41 4.53 66.93
CA SER A 190 -30.78 4.80 68.23
C SER A 190 -30.85 3.71 69.30
N LYS A 191 -29.68 3.35 69.89
CA LYS A 191 -29.49 3.28 71.35
C LYS A 191 -28.01 3.21 71.81
N LYS A 192 -27.66 4.11 72.73
CA LYS A 192 -26.63 4.07 73.81
C LYS A 192 -25.18 3.57 73.52
N ARG A 193 -24.24 4.51 73.70
CA ARG A 193 -22.89 4.38 74.35
C ARG A 193 -22.12 3.05 74.21
N GLY A 194 -21.11 3.07 73.34
CA GLY A 194 -19.87 2.29 73.43
C GLY A 194 -18.71 3.13 72.85
N LYS A 195 -17.47 2.96 73.35
CA LYS A 195 -16.26 3.58 72.77
C LYS A 195 -15.48 2.50 72.02
N GLU A 196 -15.61 2.44 70.70
CA GLU A 196 -14.77 1.60 69.84
C GLU A 196 -14.34 2.38 68.59
N PHE A 197 -13.20 1.97 68.00
CA PHE A 197 -12.58 2.65 66.87
C PHE A 197 -13.30 2.31 65.55
N ALA A 198 -14.05 3.26 65.01
CA ALA A 198 -14.50 3.21 63.61
C ALA A 198 -13.36 3.72 62.68
N PRO A 199 -12.88 2.93 61.70
CA PRO A 199 -11.92 3.43 60.73
C PRO A 199 -12.59 4.46 59.82
N LYS A 200 -12.03 5.67 59.74
CA LYS A 200 -12.51 6.70 58.81
C LYS A 200 -12.17 6.27 57.38
N SER A 201 -13.17 6.14 56.51
CA SER A 201 -12.95 6.00 55.07
C SER A 201 -12.26 7.26 54.53
N VAL A 202 -11.02 7.12 54.07
CA VAL A 202 -10.13 8.27 53.77
C VAL A 202 -10.51 9.02 52.49
N LEU A 203 -11.29 8.41 51.60
CA LEU A 203 -11.64 8.94 50.28
C LEU A 203 -13.06 9.53 50.26
N SER A 204 -13.22 10.66 49.54
CA SER A 204 -14.54 11.22 49.23
C SER A 204 -15.33 10.33 48.25
N PRO A 205 -16.67 10.47 48.13
CA PRO A 205 -17.46 9.72 47.17
C PRO A 205 -17.01 9.87 45.71
N VAL A 206 -16.47 11.03 45.33
CA VAL A 206 -15.93 11.28 43.98
C VAL A 206 -14.61 10.54 43.79
N GLN A 207 -13.69 10.61 44.77
CA GLN A 207 -12.43 9.86 44.73
C GLN A 207 -12.67 8.35 44.73
N LEU A 208 -13.63 7.85 45.50
CA LEU A 208 -14.02 6.43 45.50
C LEU A 208 -14.50 5.98 44.10
N LYS A 209 -15.36 6.77 43.45
CA LYS A 209 -15.82 6.48 42.08
C LYS A 209 -14.67 6.55 41.06
N ALA A 210 -13.78 7.52 41.18
CA ALA A 210 -12.60 7.62 40.31
C ALA A 210 -11.64 6.43 40.49
N SER A 211 -11.37 6.00 41.74
CA SER A 211 -10.56 4.81 42.03
C SER A 211 -11.21 3.53 41.50
N LEU A 212 -12.53 3.35 41.69
CA LEU A 212 -13.26 2.21 41.14
C LEU A 212 -13.23 2.20 39.60
N LEU A 213 -13.33 3.37 38.95
CA LEU A 213 -13.26 3.49 37.49
C LEU A 213 -11.84 3.19 36.97
N ALA A 214 -10.80 3.64 37.66
CA ALA A 214 -9.40 3.35 37.31
C ALA A 214 -9.06 1.85 37.46
N VAL A 215 -9.50 1.21 38.56
CA VAL A 215 -9.37 -0.23 38.77
C VAL A 215 -10.16 -1.00 37.72
N PHE A 216 -11.39 -0.58 37.40
CA PHE A 216 -12.17 -1.19 36.33
C PHE A 216 -11.47 -1.05 34.97
N ALA A 217 -10.93 0.12 34.62
CA ALA A 217 -10.25 0.34 33.35
C ALA A 217 -9.03 -0.58 33.19
N ALA A 218 -8.20 -0.73 34.23
CA ALA A 218 -7.05 -1.63 34.23
C ALA A 218 -7.49 -3.11 34.08
N VAL A 219 -8.50 -3.55 34.82
CA VAL A 219 -9.05 -4.91 34.73
C VAL A 219 -9.71 -5.17 33.37
N TRP A 220 -10.44 -4.19 32.84
CA TRP A 220 -11.11 -4.29 31.54
C TRP A 220 -10.11 -4.38 30.40
N TYR A 221 -9.01 -3.60 30.43
CA TYR A 221 -7.93 -3.68 29.46
C TYR A 221 -7.29 -5.08 29.37
N ILE A 222 -7.13 -5.76 30.53
CA ILE A 222 -6.60 -7.13 30.59
C ILE A 222 -7.64 -8.17 30.14
N ILE A 223 -8.92 -7.99 30.46
CA ILE A 223 -9.97 -8.98 30.20
C ILE A 223 -10.55 -8.86 28.79
N SER A 224 -10.77 -7.65 28.24
CA SER A 224 -11.51 -7.49 26.98
C SER A 224 -10.89 -8.20 25.77
N PRO A 225 -9.56 -8.30 25.58
CA PRO A 225 -8.98 -9.09 24.49
C PRO A 225 -9.33 -10.59 24.56
N ASN A 226 -9.67 -11.11 25.75
CA ASN A 226 -10.11 -12.49 25.93
C ASN A 226 -11.61 -12.71 25.64
N LEU A 227 -12.38 -11.64 25.45
CA LEU A 227 -13.81 -11.67 25.12
C LEU A 227 -14.09 -11.45 23.62
N ALA A 228 -13.06 -11.11 22.85
CA ALA A 228 -13.13 -11.01 21.40
C ALA A 228 -13.42 -12.37 20.75
N ASN A 229 -14.04 -12.35 19.56
CA ASN A 229 -14.26 -13.53 18.74
C ASN A 229 -13.04 -13.86 17.84
N PRO A 230 -12.88 -15.11 17.38
CA PRO A 230 -11.80 -15.51 16.47
C PRO A 230 -12.13 -15.12 15.01
N ILE A 231 -12.38 -13.84 14.78
CA ILE A 231 -12.44 -13.22 13.45
C ILE A 231 -11.05 -12.64 13.17
N LEU A 232 -10.54 -12.81 11.94
CA LEU A 232 -9.26 -12.21 11.52
C LEU A 232 -9.33 -10.68 11.57
N SER A 233 -8.19 -10.01 11.68
CA SER A 233 -8.18 -8.54 11.62
C SER A 233 -8.56 -8.04 10.21
N HIS A 234 -9.25 -6.91 10.17
CA HIS A 234 -9.64 -6.22 8.94
C HIS A 234 -9.26 -4.73 9.10
N PRO A 235 -8.20 -4.23 8.43
CA PRO A 235 -7.32 -4.95 7.49
C PRO A 235 -6.53 -6.11 8.13
N LEU A 236 -6.25 -7.12 7.32
CA LEU A 236 -5.32 -8.20 7.64
C LEU A 236 -3.88 -7.71 7.45
N SER A 237 -3.02 -7.87 8.46
CA SER A 237 -1.64 -7.36 8.44
C SER A 237 -0.64 -8.24 7.72
N GLU A 238 -0.84 -9.56 7.78
CA GLU A 238 0.06 -10.59 7.22
C GLU A 238 -0.78 -11.74 6.67
N THR A 239 -0.25 -12.48 5.69
CA THR A 239 -0.93 -13.65 5.13
C THR A 239 -1.18 -14.71 6.22
N PHE A 240 -2.45 -15.04 6.47
CA PHE A 240 -2.85 -16.05 7.46
C PHE A 240 -2.96 -17.43 6.81
N THR A 241 -2.27 -18.42 7.36
CA THR A 241 -2.44 -19.84 6.97
C THR A 241 -3.20 -20.60 8.06
N HIS A 242 -4.26 -21.33 7.67
CA HIS A 242 -5.04 -22.12 8.64
C HIS A 242 -4.25 -23.32 9.17
N PRO A 243 -4.34 -23.67 10.47
CA PRO A 243 -3.74 -24.87 11.04
C PRO A 243 -4.07 -26.23 10.39
N SER A 244 -5.03 -26.35 9.46
CA SER A 244 -5.19 -27.57 8.65
C SER A 244 -4.26 -27.65 7.43
N GLY A 245 -3.52 -26.59 7.10
CA GLY A 245 -2.68 -26.50 5.91
C GLY A 245 -3.44 -26.39 4.57
N LYS A 246 -4.78 -26.41 4.56
CA LYS A 246 -5.59 -26.44 3.32
C LYS A 246 -5.96 -25.06 2.73
N LEU A 247 -5.90 -24.00 3.53
CA LEU A 247 -6.27 -22.66 3.10
C LEU A 247 -5.32 -21.59 3.63
N GLN A 248 -5.08 -20.59 2.79
CA GLN A 248 -4.32 -19.39 3.08
C GLN A 248 -5.17 -18.16 2.71
N ILE A 249 -5.19 -17.12 3.55
CA ILE A 249 -5.84 -15.83 3.31
C ILE A 249 -4.76 -14.76 3.20
N HIS A 250 -4.66 -14.13 2.04
CA HIS A 250 -3.61 -13.17 1.72
C HIS A 250 -3.99 -11.73 1.99
N TYR A 251 -5.27 -11.40 1.86
CA TYR A 251 -5.82 -10.06 1.94
C TYR A 251 -7.24 -10.13 2.50
N ALA A 252 -7.59 -9.30 3.48
CA ALA A 252 -8.95 -9.20 4.00
C ALA A 252 -9.23 -7.78 4.55
N VAL A 253 -10.11 -7.01 3.90
CA VAL A 253 -10.36 -5.58 4.19
C VAL A 253 -11.85 -5.25 4.09
N GLN A 254 -12.37 -4.46 5.06
CA GLN A 254 -13.75 -3.95 5.04
C GLN A 254 -13.85 -2.71 4.16
N SER A 255 -14.63 -2.78 3.07
CA SER A 255 -14.66 -1.76 2.02
C SER A 255 -16.08 -1.23 1.71
N VAL A 256 -16.38 -0.89 0.47
CA VAL A 256 -17.65 -0.26 0.03
C VAL A 256 -18.76 -1.30 -0.13
N THR A 257 -18.42 -2.48 -0.66
CA THR A 257 -19.37 -3.56 -0.98
C THR A 257 -19.46 -4.66 0.08
N GLY A 258 -18.58 -4.64 1.08
CA GLY A 258 -18.53 -5.60 2.19
C GLY A 258 -17.10 -5.90 2.62
N LEU A 259 -16.90 -7.09 3.20
CA LEU A 259 -15.58 -7.66 3.42
C LEU A 259 -15.00 -8.19 2.10
N ILE A 260 -13.94 -7.55 1.59
CA ILE A 260 -13.17 -8.04 0.44
C ILE A 260 -12.07 -8.98 0.94
N GLU A 261 -11.99 -10.18 0.36
CA GLU A 261 -11.08 -11.26 0.78
C GLU A 261 -10.41 -11.89 -0.44
N VAL A 262 -9.08 -12.05 -0.40
CA VAL A 262 -8.32 -12.93 -1.32
C VAL A 262 -7.84 -14.13 -0.53
N GLY A 263 -8.31 -15.31 -0.91
CA GLY A 263 -7.89 -16.59 -0.34
C GLY A 263 -7.41 -17.57 -1.40
N GLU A 264 -6.70 -18.59 -0.95
CA GLU A 264 -6.07 -19.59 -1.80
C GLU A 264 -6.16 -20.98 -1.17
N THR A 265 -6.69 -21.95 -1.92
CA THR A 265 -6.66 -23.36 -1.55
C THR A 265 -5.31 -23.96 -1.87
N LEU A 266 -4.67 -24.50 -0.84
CA LEU A 266 -3.38 -25.17 -0.96
C LEU A 266 -3.58 -26.64 -1.40
N PRO A 267 -2.58 -27.28 -2.03
CA PRO A 267 -2.59 -28.71 -2.26
C PRO A 267 -2.82 -29.50 -0.96
N PRO A 268 -3.59 -30.61 -0.98
CA PRO A 268 -3.78 -31.44 0.20
C PRO A 268 -2.45 -32.07 0.63
N LEU A 269 -2.23 -32.16 1.95
CA LEU A 269 -1.02 -32.74 2.54
C LEU A 269 -0.94 -34.27 2.39
N ASP A 270 -2.07 -34.92 2.11
CA ASP A 270 -2.18 -36.35 1.84
C ASP A 270 -2.70 -36.57 0.41
N SER A 271 -1.93 -37.30 -0.40
CA SER A 271 -2.25 -37.61 -1.80
C SER A 271 -3.54 -38.43 -2.01
N SER A 272 -4.14 -38.96 -0.94
CA SER A 272 -5.42 -39.66 -0.98
C SER A 272 -6.65 -38.72 -0.92
N GLU A 273 -6.48 -37.46 -0.52
CA GLU A 273 -7.57 -36.46 -0.55
C GLU A 273 -7.67 -35.80 -1.94
N ASN A 274 -8.67 -36.18 -2.73
CA ASN A 274 -8.93 -35.56 -4.03
C ASN A 274 -9.92 -34.38 -3.90
N ASP A 275 -9.45 -33.22 -3.42
CA ASP A 275 -10.22 -31.97 -3.50
C ASP A 275 -10.10 -31.39 -4.93
N PRO A 276 -11.18 -31.38 -5.74
CA PRO A 276 -11.10 -30.91 -7.13
C PRO A 276 -10.65 -29.44 -7.24
N MET A 277 -10.76 -28.68 -6.16
CA MET A 277 -10.57 -27.24 -6.09
C MET A 277 -9.30 -26.83 -5.34
N HIS A 278 -8.40 -27.77 -4.99
CA HIS A 278 -7.05 -27.40 -4.56
C HIS A 278 -6.32 -26.56 -5.63
N SER A 279 -5.33 -25.77 -5.24
CA SER A 279 -4.56 -24.89 -6.14
C SER A 279 -5.44 -23.84 -6.86
N ALA A 280 -6.42 -23.25 -6.18
CA ALA A 280 -7.24 -22.15 -6.70
C ALA A 280 -7.10 -20.91 -5.82
N ARG A 281 -6.85 -19.74 -6.44
CA ARG A 281 -6.93 -18.43 -5.77
C ARG A 281 -8.25 -17.76 -6.14
N TYR A 282 -8.96 -17.23 -5.14
CA TYR A 282 -10.27 -16.61 -5.33
C TYR A 282 -10.33 -15.20 -4.74
N LEU A 283 -11.22 -14.38 -5.29
CA LEU A 283 -11.62 -13.08 -4.75
C LEU A 283 -13.06 -13.17 -4.27
N ARG A 284 -13.36 -12.69 -3.06
CA ARG A 284 -14.67 -12.75 -2.43
C ARG A 284 -15.09 -11.38 -1.90
N ALA A 285 -16.37 -11.05 -1.99
CA ALA A 285 -17.01 -9.89 -1.38
C ALA A 285 -18.19 -10.34 -0.51
N ASP A 286 -18.08 -10.13 0.81
CA ASP A 286 -18.85 -10.78 1.87
C ASP A 286 -18.88 -12.32 1.69
N HIS A 287 -19.86 -12.83 0.94
CA HIS A 287 -20.16 -14.25 0.72
C HIS A 287 -20.11 -14.65 -0.76
N SER A 288 -20.02 -13.66 -1.66
CA SER A 288 -20.09 -13.84 -3.10
C SER A 288 -18.68 -13.88 -3.68
N LEU A 289 -18.37 -14.90 -4.48
CA LEU A 289 -17.10 -14.99 -5.20
C LEU A 289 -17.17 -14.06 -6.42
N LEU A 290 -16.23 -13.11 -6.52
CA LEU A 290 -16.10 -12.17 -7.64
C LEU A 290 -15.15 -12.69 -8.75
N GLY A 291 -14.56 -13.87 -8.55
CA GLY A 291 -13.71 -14.53 -9.54
C GLY A 291 -12.64 -15.39 -8.88
N GLY A 292 -11.79 -15.99 -9.72
CA GLY A 292 -10.64 -16.77 -9.27
C GLY A 292 -9.88 -17.38 -10.44
N VAL A 293 -8.67 -17.84 -10.16
CA VAL A 293 -7.72 -18.45 -11.12
C VAL A 293 -7.10 -19.72 -10.57
N TRP A 294 -6.78 -20.65 -11.47
CA TRP A 294 -5.99 -21.83 -11.15
C TRP A 294 -4.51 -21.47 -10.98
N MET A 295 -3.85 -22.12 -10.02
CA MET A 295 -2.50 -21.84 -9.55
C MET A 295 -1.64 -23.12 -9.59
N ARG A 296 -0.33 -22.98 -9.33
CA ARG A 296 0.63 -24.10 -9.18
C ARG A 296 0.53 -25.11 -10.34
N ASP A 297 0.24 -26.37 -10.02
CA ASP A 297 0.09 -27.51 -10.91
C ASP A 297 -1.11 -27.41 -11.87
N LYS A 298 -2.13 -26.61 -11.51
CA LYS A 298 -3.29 -26.32 -12.38
C LYS A 298 -3.10 -25.07 -13.25
N ALA A 299 -1.99 -24.35 -13.11
CA ALA A 299 -1.64 -23.26 -14.03
C ALA A 299 -0.99 -23.81 -15.31
N VAL A 300 -1.83 -24.23 -16.26
CA VAL A 300 -1.43 -24.85 -17.54
C VAL A 300 -1.66 -23.89 -18.72
N SER A 301 -0.76 -23.92 -19.72
CA SER A 301 -0.87 -23.17 -20.98
C SER A 301 -0.88 -24.12 -22.19
N LEU A 302 -1.68 -23.77 -23.21
CA LEU A 302 -1.91 -24.53 -24.45
C LEU A 302 -0.65 -24.90 -25.22
N ASP A 303 0.31 -23.98 -25.24
CA ASP A 303 1.37 -23.94 -26.24
C ASP A 303 2.76 -24.22 -25.64
N GLY A 304 2.85 -24.48 -24.33
CA GLY A 304 4.12 -24.68 -23.59
C GLY A 304 4.93 -23.39 -23.36
N GLU A 305 4.76 -22.38 -24.21
CA GLU A 305 5.32 -21.03 -24.08
C GLU A 305 4.79 -20.30 -22.83
N ASP A 306 5.64 -19.49 -22.18
CA ASP A 306 5.37 -18.77 -20.92
C ASP A 306 4.40 -17.57 -21.10
N SER A 307 3.19 -17.88 -21.56
CA SER A 307 2.11 -16.96 -21.94
C SER A 307 1.16 -16.59 -20.78
N PHE A 308 1.51 -17.03 -19.56
CA PHE A 308 0.76 -16.83 -18.33
C PHE A 308 0.61 -15.35 -17.96
N VAL A 309 -0.50 -15.00 -17.31
CA VAL A 309 -0.58 -13.78 -16.50
C VAL A 309 0.19 -14.03 -15.21
N ARG A 310 0.77 -13.00 -14.60
CA ARG A 310 1.49 -13.11 -13.32
C ARG A 310 0.97 -12.06 -12.35
N ASP A 311 0.90 -12.42 -11.07
CA ASP A 311 0.62 -11.45 -10.01
C ASP A 311 1.83 -10.54 -9.74
N VAL A 312 1.69 -9.57 -8.81
CA VAL A 312 2.78 -8.63 -8.45
C VAL A 312 4.00 -9.34 -7.84
N TYR A 313 3.82 -10.56 -7.33
CA TYR A 313 4.89 -11.41 -6.78
C TYR A 313 5.50 -12.37 -7.84
N GLY A 314 5.08 -12.25 -9.10
CA GLY A 314 5.56 -13.06 -10.23
C GLY A 314 4.92 -14.45 -10.35
N THR A 315 3.97 -14.80 -9.48
CA THR A 315 3.32 -16.12 -9.45
C THR A 315 2.54 -16.36 -10.74
N LYS A 316 2.72 -17.53 -11.37
CA LYS A 316 1.99 -17.88 -12.60
C LYS A 316 0.51 -18.09 -12.30
N LEU A 317 -0.34 -17.34 -13.01
CA LEU A 317 -1.80 -17.44 -12.97
C LEU A 317 -2.28 -18.20 -14.21
N GLY A 318 -2.99 -19.29 -13.99
CA GLY A 318 -3.59 -20.13 -15.02
C GLY A 318 -4.93 -19.61 -15.53
N ASP A 319 -5.74 -20.54 -16.03
CA ASP A 319 -7.10 -20.23 -16.45
C ASP A 319 -8.01 -19.83 -15.29
N THR A 320 -9.03 -19.05 -15.61
CA THR A 320 -10.08 -18.64 -14.66
C THR A 320 -10.95 -19.82 -14.26
N VAL A 321 -11.39 -19.83 -13.00
CA VAL A 321 -12.36 -20.82 -12.48
C VAL A 321 -13.80 -20.54 -12.98
N TYR A 322 -14.05 -19.37 -13.57
CA TYR A 322 -15.31 -18.96 -14.19
C TYR A 322 -15.15 -18.72 -15.70
N SER A 323 -15.93 -19.42 -16.52
CA SER A 323 -15.97 -19.28 -17.99
C SER A 323 -16.58 -17.96 -18.48
N THR A 324 -17.37 -17.28 -17.64
CA THR A 324 -18.10 -16.03 -17.98
C THR A 324 -17.17 -14.91 -18.41
N PHE A 325 -16.05 -14.68 -17.72
CA PHE A 325 -15.08 -13.63 -18.06
C PHE A 325 -14.46 -13.87 -19.44
N VAL A 326 -14.20 -15.14 -19.79
CA VAL A 326 -13.74 -15.54 -21.13
C VAL A 326 -14.84 -15.32 -22.16
N LEU A 327 -16.11 -15.63 -21.85
CA LEU A 327 -17.23 -15.44 -22.76
C LEU A 327 -17.42 -13.96 -23.12
N GLN A 328 -17.29 -13.02 -22.16
CA GLN A 328 -17.36 -11.57 -22.40
C GLN A 328 -16.39 -11.08 -23.48
N GLU A 329 -15.18 -11.65 -23.55
CA GLU A 329 -14.16 -11.28 -24.54
C GLU A 329 -14.59 -11.55 -25.99
N ALA A 330 -15.63 -12.37 -26.22
CA ALA A 330 -16.14 -12.71 -27.54
C ALA A 330 -16.62 -11.48 -28.34
N ALA A 331 -16.82 -10.31 -27.71
CA ALA A 331 -17.04 -9.05 -28.40
C ALA A 331 -15.94 -8.74 -29.45
N ARG A 332 -14.67 -9.10 -29.17
CA ARG A 332 -13.55 -8.97 -30.13
C ARG A 332 -13.65 -9.89 -31.35
N LEU A 333 -14.56 -10.87 -31.31
CA LEU A 333 -14.87 -11.78 -32.41
C LEU A 333 -16.02 -11.27 -33.29
N VAL A 334 -16.70 -10.17 -32.93
CA VAL A 334 -17.72 -9.57 -33.80
C VAL A 334 -17.08 -9.11 -35.11
N ASP A 335 -17.67 -9.48 -36.24
CA ASP A 335 -17.16 -9.20 -37.61
C ASP A 335 -18.21 -8.50 -38.51
N SER A 336 -19.36 -8.14 -37.94
CA SER A 336 -20.46 -7.44 -38.59
C SER A 336 -20.28 -5.91 -38.62
N THR A 337 -19.50 -5.34 -37.70
CA THR A 337 -19.24 -3.90 -37.56
C THR A 337 -17.98 -3.44 -38.29
N THR A 338 -17.79 -2.14 -38.45
CA THR A 338 -16.63 -1.54 -39.14
C THR A 338 -15.32 -1.77 -38.38
N ALA A 339 -15.33 -1.65 -37.05
CA ALA A 339 -14.21 -2.02 -36.18
C ALA A 339 -13.92 -3.53 -36.25
N GLY A 340 -14.97 -4.37 -36.21
CA GLY A 340 -14.87 -5.83 -36.29
C GLY A 340 -14.25 -6.32 -37.60
N LYS A 341 -14.74 -5.85 -38.75
CA LYS A 341 -14.24 -6.19 -40.10
C LYS A 341 -12.76 -5.86 -40.29
N THR A 342 -12.29 -4.78 -39.68
CA THR A 342 -10.88 -4.37 -39.75
C THR A 342 -10.02 -5.01 -38.65
N GLY A 343 -10.65 -5.62 -37.64
CA GLY A 343 -9.98 -6.17 -36.46
C GLY A 343 -9.36 -5.11 -35.54
N LYS A 344 -9.78 -3.84 -35.66
CA LYS A 344 -9.17 -2.66 -35.01
C LYS A 344 -10.09 -2.03 -33.97
N TRP A 345 -10.47 -2.82 -32.98
CA TRP A 345 -11.00 -2.32 -31.71
C TRP A 345 -9.93 -1.43 -31.05
N LYS A 346 -10.30 -0.25 -30.56
CA LYS A 346 -9.38 0.71 -29.91
C LYS A 346 -9.70 0.86 -28.42
N ASN A 347 -10.95 1.16 -28.09
CA ASN A 347 -11.39 1.66 -26.80
C ASN A 347 -12.38 0.68 -26.18
N ALA A 348 -12.08 0.21 -24.97
CA ALA A 348 -12.95 -0.62 -24.15
C ALA A 348 -13.30 0.08 -22.84
N LEU A 349 -14.50 -0.19 -22.31
CA LEU A 349 -14.95 0.23 -20.98
C LEU A 349 -15.41 -1.01 -20.21
N THR A 350 -14.80 -1.31 -19.07
CA THR A 350 -15.28 -2.33 -18.13
C THR A 350 -15.97 -1.65 -16.95
N ILE A 351 -17.25 -1.99 -16.73
CA ILE A 351 -18.10 -1.50 -15.65
C ILE A 351 -18.32 -2.66 -14.66
N GLY A 352 -17.77 -2.53 -13.46
CA GLY A 352 -17.42 -3.65 -12.60
C GLY A 352 -16.12 -4.31 -13.05
N LEU A 353 -15.36 -4.91 -12.13
CA LEU A 353 -14.03 -5.47 -12.43
C LEU A 353 -13.84 -6.91 -11.93
N GLY A 354 -14.29 -7.22 -10.71
CA GLY A 354 -13.98 -8.48 -10.04
C GLY A 354 -12.47 -8.74 -10.00
N THR A 355 -12.03 -9.86 -10.57
CA THR A 355 -10.58 -10.20 -10.69
C THR A 355 -9.88 -9.57 -11.91
N GLY A 356 -10.59 -8.78 -12.71
CA GLY A 356 -10.02 -8.04 -13.85
C GLY A 356 -9.66 -8.88 -15.09
N LEU A 357 -10.13 -10.12 -15.18
CA LEU A 357 -9.70 -11.08 -16.22
C LEU A 357 -10.06 -10.68 -17.66
N SER A 358 -11.28 -10.20 -17.89
CA SER A 358 -11.73 -9.74 -19.23
C SER A 358 -11.03 -8.43 -19.61
N THR A 359 -10.94 -7.47 -18.68
CA THR A 359 -10.10 -6.26 -18.77
C THR A 359 -8.66 -6.59 -19.18
N THR A 360 -8.00 -7.50 -18.47
CA THR A 360 -6.63 -7.96 -18.78
C THR A 360 -6.52 -8.54 -20.19
N SER A 361 -7.55 -9.23 -20.69
CA SER A 361 -7.55 -9.73 -22.08
C SER A 361 -7.68 -8.59 -23.09
N PHE A 362 -8.59 -7.62 -22.90
CA PHE A 362 -8.69 -6.45 -23.80
C PHE A 362 -7.35 -5.70 -23.88
N MET A 363 -6.69 -5.48 -22.73
CA MET A 363 -5.37 -4.85 -22.66
C MET A 363 -4.27 -5.70 -23.34
N ARG A 364 -4.23 -7.02 -23.12
CA ARG A 364 -3.32 -7.95 -23.83
C ARG A 364 -3.60 -8.04 -25.34
N HIS A 365 -4.75 -7.56 -25.80
CA HIS A 365 -5.09 -7.40 -27.21
C HIS A 365 -4.91 -5.98 -27.75
N GLY A 366 -4.35 -5.06 -26.94
CA GLY A 366 -3.98 -3.71 -27.36
C GLY A 366 -5.12 -2.69 -27.33
N LEU A 367 -6.23 -2.98 -26.64
CA LEU A 367 -7.31 -2.02 -26.43
C LEU A 367 -6.98 -1.11 -25.25
N ASN A 368 -7.07 0.20 -25.47
CA ASN A 368 -7.13 1.20 -24.41
C ASN A 368 -8.38 0.94 -23.57
N THR A 369 -8.22 0.55 -22.31
CA THR A 369 -9.32 -0.02 -21.51
C THR A 369 -9.56 0.80 -20.24
N THR A 370 -10.68 1.52 -20.20
CA THR A 370 -11.15 2.23 -19.01
C THR A 370 -11.85 1.27 -18.05
N VAL A 371 -11.58 1.41 -16.75
CA VAL A 371 -12.17 0.63 -15.67
C VAL A 371 -13.00 1.54 -14.76
N VAL A 372 -14.24 1.13 -14.49
CA VAL A 372 -15.14 1.76 -13.52
C VAL A 372 -15.54 0.71 -12.49
N GLU A 373 -15.07 0.85 -11.26
CA GLU A 373 -15.30 -0.11 -10.17
C GLU A 373 -15.69 0.66 -8.90
N ILE A 374 -16.75 0.24 -8.21
CA ILE A 374 -17.27 0.95 -7.04
C ILE A 374 -16.48 0.64 -5.76
N ASP A 375 -15.73 -0.47 -5.74
CA ASP A 375 -14.95 -0.90 -4.58
C ASP A 375 -13.42 -0.79 -4.80
N PRO A 376 -12.72 0.12 -4.10
CA PRO A 376 -11.28 0.30 -4.26
C PRO A 376 -10.48 -0.95 -3.86
N ALA A 377 -10.96 -1.75 -2.91
CA ALA A 377 -10.29 -2.97 -2.46
C ALA A 377 -10.44 -4.13 -3.46
N VAL A 378 -11.47 -4.10 -4.32
CA VAL A 378 -11.60 -5.03 -5.46
C VAL A 378 -10.58 -4.66 -6.54
N TYR A 379 -10.46 -3.37 -6.87
CA TYR A 379 -9.43 -2.90 -7.80
C TYR A 379 -8.01 -3.23 -7.31
N GLU A 380 -7.69 -2.91 -6.06
CA GLU A 380 -6.40 -3.24 -5.44
C GLU A 380 -6.12 -4.75 -5.48
N ALA A 381 -7.09 -5.58 -5.11
CA ALA A 381 -6.94 -7.03 -5.17
C ALA A 381 -6.70 -7.54 -6.60
N ALA A 382 -7.40 -7.01 -7.60
CA ALA A 382 -7.21 -7.36 -9.01
C ALA A 382 -5.79 -7.00 -9.51
N ARG A 383 -5.29 -5.81 -9.15
CA ARG A 383 -3.92 -5.37 -9.46
C ARG A 383 -2.88 -6.27 -8.79
N ILE A 384 -2.98 -6.50 -7.49
CA ILE A 384 -1.94 -7.19 -6.70
C ILE A 384 -1.95 -8.71 -6.95
N TRP A 385 -3.11 -9.36 -6.83
CA TRP A 385 -3.22 -10.83 -6.70
C TRP A 385 -3.69 -11.55 -7.97
N PHE A 386 -4.25 -10.83 -8.95
CA PHE A 386 -4.77 -11.39 -10.21
C PHE A 386 -4.08 -10.84 -11.46
N GLY A 387 -3.04 -10.02 -11.30
CA GLY A 387 -2.16 -9.61 -12.39
C GLY A 387 -2.78 -8.66 -13.41
N LEU A 388 -3.80 -7.88 -13.00
CA LEU A 388 -4.38 -6.83 -13.83
C LEU A 388 -3.28 -5.79 -14.19
N PRO A 389 -2.94 -5.61 -15.48
CA PRO A 389 -1.95 -4.60 -15.90
C PRO A 389 -2.44 -3.18 -15.58
N ASP A 390 -1.55 -2.18 -15.63
CA ASP A 390 -1.95 -0.81 -15.35
C ASP A 390 -2.82 -0.23 -16.48
N PRO A 391 -4.07 0.21 -16.23
CA PRO A 391 -4.90 0.85 -17.24
C PRO A 391 -4.34 2.21 -17.69
N GLY A 392 -3.44 2.81 -16.89
CA GLY A 392 -2.83 4.10 -17.15
C GLY A 392 -3.62 5.28 -16.58
N PRO A 393 -3.02 6.49 -16.59
CA PRO A 393 -3.63 7.70 -16.03
C PRO A 393 -4.92 8.05 -16.77
N GLY A 394 -5.98 8.37 -16.01
CA GLY A 394 -7.29 8.72 -16.55
C GLY A 394 -8.16 7.55 -17.01
N ASN A 395 -7.70 6.31 -16.90
CA ASN A 395 -8.45 5.09 -17.26
C ASN A 395 -9.02 4.32 -16.05
N VAL A 396 -8.98 4.88 -14.83
CA VAL A 396 -9.46 4.22 -13.60
C VAL A 396 -10.37 5.15 -12.83
N PHE A 397 -11.60 4.70 -12.59
CA PHE A 397 -12.66 5.46 -11.91
C PHE A 397 -13.22 4.63 -10.76
N LEU A 398 -12.88 5.01 -9.52
CA LEU A 398 -13.28 4.30 -8.30
C LEU A 398 -14.57 4.91 -7.73
N GLU A 399 -15.68 4.75 -8.46
CA GLU A 399 -16.95 5.43 -8.22
C GLU A 399 -18.17 4.64 -8.74
N ASP A 400 -19.37 5.20 -8.57
CA ASP A 400 -20.61 4.63 -9.10
C ASP A 400 -20.71 4.76 -10.63
N ALA A 401 -21.04 3.66 -11.30
CA ALA A 401 -21.08 3.55 -12.74
C ALA A 401 -22.05 4.53 -13.43
N ARG A 402 -23.20 4.84 -12.81
CA ARG A 402 -24.14 5.82 -13.37
C ARG A 402 -23.58 7.24 -13.27
N GLN A 403 -22.97 7.59 -12.15
CA GLN A 403 -22.32 8.91 -12.00
C GLN A 403 -21.18 9.11 -13.00
N PHE A 404 -20.37 8.07 -13.25
CA PHE A 404 -19.37 8.08 -14.31
C PHE A 404 -19.99 8.30 -15.70
N VAL A 405 -20.99 7.48 -16.08
CA VAL A 405 -21.61 7.53 -17.42
C VAL A 405 -22.29 8.88 -17.68
N GLU A 406 -23.01 9.45 -16.72
CA GLU A 406 -23.65 10.76 -16.87
C GLU A 406 -22.63 11.89 -17.01
N ARG A 407 -21.58 11.91 -16.16
CA ARG A 407 -20.51 12.91 -16.27
C ARG A 407 -19.76 12.79 -17.60
N ARG A 408 -19.46 11.57 -18.05
CA ARG A 408 -18.81 11.32 -19.34
C ARG A 408 -19.69 11.75 -20.52
N ARG A 409 -21.00 11.50 -20.46
CA ARG A 409 -21.97 12.01 -21.45
C ARG A 409 -21.92 13.54 -21.54
N GLU A 410 -21.87 14.24 -20.41
CA GLU A 410 -21.80 15.70 -20.36
C GLU A 410 -20.47 16.27 -20.87
N GLU A 411 -19.34 15.64 -20.53
CA GLU A 411 -18.03 15.96 -21.10
C GLU A 411 -18.03 15.89 -22.64
N ILE A 412 -18.58 14.81 -23.20
CA ILE A 412 -18.62 14.57 -24.65
C ILE A 412 -19.54 15.60 -25.34
N GLN A 413 -20.74 15.82 -24.79
CA GLN A 413 -21.66 16.83 -25.31
C GLN A 413 -21.05 18.25 -25.28
N ALA A 414 -20.27 18.59 -24.25
CA ALA A 414 -19.63 19.89 -24.12
C ALA A 414 -18.37 20.09 -25.00
N ARG A 415 -17.63 19.01 -25.32
CA ARG A 415 -16.37 19.08 -26.10
C ARG A 415 -16.56 18.91 -27.60
N HIS A 416 -17.69 18.36 -28.05
CA HIS A 416 -18.05 18.10 -29.46
C HIS A 416 -17.13 17.13 -30.23
N GLU A 417 -16.03 16.67 -29.65
CA GLU A 417 -15.16 15.62 -30.19
C GLU A 417 -14.64 14.77 -29.01
N ALA A 418 -14.66 13.44 -29.13
CA ALA A 418 -14.27 12.53 -28.04
C ALA A 418 -13.96 11.10 -28.51
N ASP A 419 -13.07 10.45 -27.78
CA ASP A 419 -12.93 8.99 -27.79
C ASP A 419 -14.18 8.33 -27.18
N LEU A 420 -14.92 7.65 -28.06
CA LEU A 420 -16.04 6.76 -27.76
C LEU A 420 -15.54 5.32 -27.57
N TYR A 421 -16.32 4.50 -26.87
CA TYR A 421 -16.00 3.09 -26.63
C TYR A 421 -16.54 2.17 -27.72
N ASP A 422 -15.68 1.35 -28.33
CA ASP A 422 -16.07 0.34 -29.32
C ASP A 422 -16.70 -0.90 -28.63
N ILE A 423 -16.23 -1.22 -27.42
CA ILE A 423 -16.72 -2.32 -26.58
C ILE A 423 -17.01 -1.78 -25.17
N VAL A 424 -18.17 -2.13 -24.61
CA VAL A 424 -18.47 -1.95 -23.20
C VAL A 424 -18.79 -3.30 -22.57
N VAL A 425 -18.11 -3.67 -21.49
CA VAL A 425 -18.48 -4.81 -20.65
C VAL A 425 -19.13 -4.30 -19.37
N HIS A 426 -20.31 -4.83 -19.07
CA HIS A 426 -21.11 -4.51 -17.90
C HIS A 426 -21.25 -5.79 -17.05
N ASP A 427 -20.36 -5.94 -16.07
CA ASP A 427 -20.24 -7.12 -15.20
C ASP A 427 -20.24 -6.71 -13.72
N CYS A 428 -21.39 -6.19 -13.28
CA CYS A 428 -21.58 -5.68 -11.93
C CYS A 428 -22.39 -6.65 -11.07
N PHE A 429 -21.78 -7.14 -9.98
CA PHE A 429 -22.45 -8.01 -9.00
C PHE A 429 -22.22 -7.48 -7.58
N SER A 430 -23.30 -7.30 -6.82
CA SER A 430 -23.29 -6.73 -5.47
C SER A 430 -23.89 -7.70 -4.46
N GLY A 431 -23.07 -8.63 -3.96
CA GLY A 431 -23.35 -9.41 -2.75
C GLY A 431 -24.77 -10.00 -2.65
N GLY A 432 -25.21 -10.75 -3.67
CA GLY A 432 -26.51 -11.43 -3.70
C GLY A 432 -27.51 -10.91 -4.74
N GLY A 433 -27.13 -9.94 -5.57
CA GLY A 433 -27.93 -9.43 -6.70
C GLY A 433 -27.08 -8.52 -7.60
N VAL A 434 -27.69 -7.96 -8.65
CA VAL A 434 -27.06 -6.90 -9.46
C VAL A 434 -27.53 -5.52 -8.97
N PRO A 435 -26.72 -4.45 -9.08
CA PRO A 435 -27.13 -3.09 -8.76
C PRO A 435 -28.23 -2.63 -9.72
N GLU A 436 -29.48 -2.63 -9.26
CA GLU A 436 -30.65 -2.46 -10.12
C GLU A 436 -30.69 -1.12 -10.88
N HIS A 437 -30.07 -0.06 -10.34
CA HIS A 437 -30.03 1.28 -10.93
C HIS A 437 -29.11 1.44 -12.15
N ILE A 438 -28.43 0.37 -12.60
CA ILE A 438 -27.70 0.34 -13.88
C ILE A 438 -28.24 -0.70 -14.87
N PHE A 439 -29.46 -1.19 -14.63
CA PHE A 439 -30.20 -2.03 -15.60
C PHE A 439 -31.39 -1.31 -16.25
N THR A 440 -31.60 -0.02 -15.98
CA THR A 440 -32.77 0.74 -16.46
C THR A 440 -32.54 1.42 -17.81
N THR A 441 -33.64 1.70 -18.51
CA THR A 441 -33.69 2.43 -19.78
C THR A 441 -32.89 3.73 -19.73
N GLU A 442 -33.02 4.50 -18.65
CA GLU A 442 -32.33 5.78 -18.48
C GLU A 442 -30.80 5.61 -18.52
N PHE A 443 -30.27 4.60 -17.82
CA PHE A 443 -28.84 4.29 -17.84
C PHE A 443 -28.37 3.83 -19.23
N TRP A 444 -29.12 2.95 -19.91
CA TRP A 444 -28.76 2.49 -21.26
C TRP A 444 -28.79 3.62 -22.30
N VAL A 445 -29.75 4.54 -22.22
CA VAL A 445 -29.82 5.75 -23.09
C VAL A 445 -28.60 6.65 -22.92
N SER A 446 -28.11 6.83 -21.68
CA SER A 446 -26.89 7.62 -21.43
C SER A 446 -25.62 6.86 -21.82
N LEU A 447 -25.53 5.56 -21.54
CA LEU A 447 -24.39 4.72 -21.93
C LEU A 447 -24.20 4.69 -23.45
N LYS A 448 -25.29 4.58 -24.23
CA LYS A 448 -25.25 4.63 -25.69
C LYS A 448 -24.68 5.94 -26.27
N GLN A 449 -24.65 7.03 -25.51
CA GLN A 449 -24.08 8.32 -25.96
C GLN A 449 -22.57 8.41 -25.74
N ILE A 450 -21.96 7.45 -25.04
CA ILE A 450 -20.50 7.36 -24.85
C ILE A 450 -19.87 6.16 -25.60
N MET A 451 -20.70 5.39 -26.32
CA MET A 451 -20.32 4.29 -27.20
C MET A 451 -20.22 4.73 -28.67
N ASP A 452 -19.46 3.99 -29.48
CA ASP A 452 -19.55 4.11 -30.94
C ASP A 452 -20.93 3.70 -31.46
N SER A 453 -21.32 4.25 -32.62
CA SER A 453 -22.59 3.96 -33.31
C SER A 453 -22.82 2.49 -33.67
N GLU A 454 -21.74 1.73 -33.93
CA GLU A 454 -21.71 0.28 -34.13
C GLU A 454 -21.10 -0.47 -32.92
N GLY A 455 -20.89 0.21 -31.79
CA GLY A 455 -20.28 -0.36 -30.58
C GLY A 455 -21.04 -1.56 -30.01
N ILE A 456 -20.32 -2.41 -29.29
CA ILE A 456 -20.82 -3.66 -28.71
C ILE A 456 -20.96 -3.51 -27.19
N LEU A 457 -22.19 -3.56 -26.68
CA LEU A 457 -22.46 -3.72 -25.26
C LEU A 457 -22.48 -5.22 -24.93
N VAL A 458 -21.74 -5.61 -23.89
CA VAL A 458 -21.74 -6.94 -23.29
C VAL A 458 -22.31 -6.82 -21.88
N VAL A 459 -23.41 -7.52 -21.57
CA VAL A 459 -24.02 -7.50 -20.22
C VAL A 459 -24.00 -8.90 -19.64
N ASN A 460 -23.36 -9.07 -18.47
CA ASN A 460 -23.46 -10.31 -17.71
C ASN A 460 -24.69 -10.27 -16.77
N PHE A 461 -25.41 -11.39 -16.67
CA PHE A 461 -26.48 -11.60 -15.70
C PHE A 461 -26.52 -13.04 -15.21
N ALA A 462 -26.41 -13.24 -13.89
CA ALA A 462 -26.55 -14.55 -13.25
C ALA A 462 -28.03 -14.83 -12.90
N GLY A 463 -28.62 -15.88 -13.47
CA GLY A 463 -30.04 -16.18 -13.29
C GLY A 463 -30.53 -17.47 -13.96
N ILE A 464 -31.84 -17.73 -13.82
CA ILE A 464 -32.57 -18.76 -14.57
C ILE A 464 -33.08 -18.11 -15.86
N ALA A 465 -32.82 -18.70 -17.02
CA ALA A 465 -33.01 -18.03 -18.32
C ALA A 465 -34.46 -17.64 -18.63
N THR A 466 -35.47 -18.42 -18.24
CA THR A 466 -36.90 -18.07 -18.44
C THR A 466 -37.52 -17.20 -17.34
N SER A 467 -36.76 -16.84 -16.29
CA SER A 467 -37.30 -16.07 -15.16
C SER A 467 -37.67 -14.63 -15.53
N ASP A 468 -38.62 -14.04 -14.78
CA ASP A 468 -39.03 -12.65 -14.97
C ASP A 468 -37.83 -11.68 -14.93
N SER A 469 -36.87 -11.88 -14.02
CA SER A 469 -35.62 -11.10 -13.95
C SER A 469 -34.88 -11.07 -15.29
N SER A 470 -34.73 -12.24 -15.93
CA SER A 470 -34.07 -12.39 -17.24
C SER A 470 -34.88 -11.78 -18.37
N LYS A 471 -36.21 -11.92 -18.34
CA LYS A 471 -37.13 -11.26 -19.30
C LYS A 471 -37.04 -9.73 -19.20
N MET A 472 -37.00 -9.18 -17.99
CA MET A 472 -36.90 -7.73 -17.77
C MET A 472 -35.63 -7.15 -18.38
N ILE A 473 -34.50 -7.82 -18.16
CA ILE A 473 -33.21 -7.40 -18.73
C ILE A 473 -33.23 -7.53 -20.26
N LEU A 474 -33.75 -8.64 -20.80
CA LEU A 474 -33.89 -8.84 -22.24
C LEU A 474 -34.74 -7.73 -22.89
N HIS A 475 -35.95 -7.46 -22.40
CA HIS A 475 -36.83 -6.44 -22.97
C HIS A 475 -36.30 -5.01 -22.77
N THR A 476 -35.63 -4.74 -21.66
CA THR A 476 -34.98 -3.43 -21.45
C THR A 476 -33.78 -3.24 -22.39
N LEU A 477 -33.03 -4.30 -22.71
CA LEU A 477 -31.98 -4.23 -23.71
C LEU A 477 -32.54 -4.13 -25.14
N GLU A 478 -33.55 -4.92 -25.52
CA GLU A 478 -34.16 -4.90 -26.86
C GLU A 478 -34.97 -3.63 -27.16
N SER A 479 -35.44 -2.92 -26.14
CA SER A 479 -36.05 -1.58 -26.30
C SER A 479 -35.01 -0.46 -26.46
N ASN A 480 -33.76 -0.69 -26.03
CA ASN A 480 -32.67 0.29 -26.08
C ASN A 480 -31.68 0.04 -27.23
N PHE A 481 -31.49 -1.20 -27.68
CA PHE A 481 -30.57 -1.61 -28.75
C PHE A 481 -31.32 -2.32 -29.88
N LYS A 482 -30.93 -2.07 -31.14
CA LYS A 482 -31.64 -2.60 -32.32
C LYS A 482 -31.65 -4.14 -32.39
N GLN A 483 -30.65 -4.77 -31.80
CA GLN A 483 -30.46 -6.21 -31.79
C GLN A 483 -29.62 -6.64 -30.59
N CYS A 484 -29.95 -7.81 -30.06
CA CYS A 484 -29.21 -8.52 -29.02
C CYS A 484 -29.13 -10.01 -29.35
N ARG A 485 -28.05 -10.67 -28.90
CA ARG A 485 -27.86 -12.13 -28.86
C ARG A 485 -27.41 -12.51 -27.44
N ALA A 486 -27.62 -13.74 -27.00
CA ALA A 486 -27.24 -14.16 -25.64
C ALA A 486 -26.56 -15.53 -25.63
N PHE A 487 -25.58 -15.72 -24.75
CA PHE A 487 -24.79 -16.95 -24.65
C PHE A 487 -24.62 -17.39 -23.19
N HIS A 488 -24.46 -18.70 -22.96
CA HIS A 488 -24.27 -19.26 -21.61
C HIS A 488 -22.83 -19.68 -21.29
N ASP A 489 -22.44 -19.50 -20.03
CA ASP A 489 -21.13 -19.90 -19.49
C ASP A 489 -20.99 -21.42 -19.26
N TRP A 490 -22.12 -22.13 -19.07
CA TRP A 490 -22.19 -23.55 -18.69
C TRP A 490 -21.25 -24.48 -19.49
N MET A 491 -20.59 -25.42 -18.80
CA MET A 491 -19.56 -26.30 -19.41
C MET A 491 -20.13 -27.52 -20.15
N LYS A 492 -21.45 -27.59 -20.35
CA LYS A 492 -22.16 -28.58 -21.17
C LYS A 492 -23.13 -27.86 -22.09
N THR A 493 -23.66 -28.54 -23.11
CA THR A 493 -24.81 -28.03 -23.87
C THR A 493 -25.99 -27.82 -22.93
N LEU A 494 -26.67 -26.68 -23.06
CA LEU A 494 -27.87 -26.36 -22.30
C LEU A 494 -29.10 -26.47 -23.22
N ASP A 495 -29.79 -27.59 -23.11
CA ASP A 495 -31.03 -27.84 -23.84
C ASP A 495 -32.16 -26.93 -23.32
N GLU A 496 -33.10 -26.53 -24.18
CA GLU A 496 -34.11 -25.49 -23.87
C GLU A 496 -34.97 -25.82 -22.63
N ASP A 497 -35.26 -27.11 -22.39
CA ASP A 497 -35.99 -27.58 -21.20
C ASP A 497 -35.34 -27.12 -19.88
N LYS A 498 -34.00 -27.01 -19.85
CA LYS A 498 -33.22 -26.63 -18.66
C LYS A 498 -33.18 -25.13 -18.42
N TYR A 499 -33.66 -24.31 -19.36
CA TYR A 499 -33.70 -22.85 -19.23
C TYR A 499 -34.58 -22.37 -18.05
N SER A 500 -35.47 -23.23 -17.53
CA SER A 500 -36.28 -23.00 -16.33
C SER A 500 -35.74 -23.59 -15.03
N GLU A 501 -34.71 -24.44 -15.08
CA GLU A 501 -34.22 -25.21 -13.93
C GLU A 501 -32.84 -24.77 -13.45
N GLU A 502 -31.90 -24.54 -14.38
CA GLU A 502 -30.51 -24.25 -14.04
C GLU A 502 -30.26 -22.75 -13.88
N PHE A 503 -29.39 -22.42 -12.92
CA PHE A 503 -28.94 -21.06 -12.64
C PHE A 503 -27.55 -20.87 -13.26
N ILE A 504 -27.44 -20.00 -14.26
CA ILE A 504 -26.29 -19.85 -15.16
C ILE A 504 -25.88 -18.38 -15.28
N ASN A 505 -24.70 -18.10 -15.83
CA ASN A 505 -24.41 -16.74 -16.32
C ASN A 505 -24.86 -16.62 -17.77
N ILE A 506 -25.66 -15.58 -18.03
CA ILE A 506 -26.18 -15.18 -19.33
C ILE A 506 -25.41 -13.94 -19.77
N VAL A 507 -24.65 -14.05 -20.87
CA VAL A 507 -23.91 -12.93 -21.44
C VAL A 507 -24.63 -12.45 -22.69
N PHE A 508 -25.29 -11.29 -22.58
CA PHE A 508 -25.94 -10.60 -23.69
C PHE A 508 -24.93 -9.78 -24.48
N PHE A 509 -24.99 -9.82 -25.80
CA PHE A 509 -24.25 -8.95 -26.72
C PHE A 509 -25.26 -8.13 -27.53
N CYS A 510 -25.23 -6.81 -27.38
CA CYS A 510 -26.18 -5.89 -27.99
C CYS A 510 -25.45 -4.80 -28.80
N THR A 511 -26.06 -4.33 -29.88
CA THR A 511 -25.51 -3.23 -30.69
C THR A 511 -26.59 -2.38 -31.34
N ASN A 512 -26.21 -1.18 -31.78
CA ASN A 512 -27.04 -0.23 -32.52
C ASN A 512 -26.71 -0.22 -34.04
N ALA A 513 -25.78 -1.07 -34.49
CA ALA A 513 -25.52 -1.32 -35.90
C ALA A 513 -26.76 -1.92 -36.62
N ASP A 514 -26.91 -1.64 -37.93
CA ASP A 514 -27.99 -2.20 -38.77
C ASP A 514 -27.60 -3.53 -39.44
N ALA A 515 -26.32 -3.87 -39.49
CA ALA A 515 -25.83 -5.17 -39.98
C ALA A 515 -26.07 -6.26 -38.91
N PRO A 516 -26.59 -7.46 -39.25
CA PRO A 516 -26.84 -8.51 -38.26
C PRO A 516 -25.59 -8.90 -37.47
N LEU A 517 -25.71 -9.03 -36.15
CA LEU A 517 -24.61 -9.28 -35.22
C LEU A 517 -23.99 -10.67 -35.41
N THR A 518 -23.02 -10.78 -36.32
CA THR A 518 -22.21 -11.99 -36.56
C THR A 518 -20.91 -11.98 -35.75
N PHE A 519 -20.38 -13.18 -35.49
CA PHE A 519 -19.07 -13.42 -34.90
C PHE A 519 -18.23 -14.30 -35.84
N ARG A 520 -16.98 -13.92 -36.09
CA ARG A 520 -16.00 -14.75 -36.81
C ARG A 520 -15.62 -15.97 -35.98
N LYS A 521 -15.22 -17.06 -36.63
CA LYS A 521 -14.53 -18.17 -35.95
C LYS A 521 -13.19 -17.70 -35.38
N SER A 522 -12.83 -18.24 -34.21
CA SER A 522 -11.63 -17.87 -33.46
C SER A 522 -10.35 -18.45 -34.07
N LYS A 523 -9.24 -17.74 -33.86
CA LYS A 523 -7.88 -18.08 -34.31
C LYS A 523 -6.94 -18.21 -33.10
N ARG A 524 -5.79 -18.87 -33.27
CA ARG A 524 -4.81 -19.11 -32.17
C ARG A 524 -4.43 -17.84 -31.40
N SER A 525 -4.30 -16.71 -32.09
CA SER A 525 -3.99 -15.42 -31.46
C SER A 525 -5.10 -14.85 -30.57
N ASP A 526 -6.34 -15.35 -30.63
CA ASP A 526 -7.41 -14.92 -29.74
C ASP A 526 -7.34 -15.61 -28.36
N TYR A 527 -6.57 -16.71 -28.23
CA TYR A 527 -6.59 -17.57 -27.05
C TYR A 527 -5.62 -17.15 -25.93
N LEU A 528 -4.60 -16.32 -26.19
CA LEU A 528 -3.61 -15.90 -25.18
C LEU A 528 -2.97 -17.06 -24.36
N GLY A 529 -2.81 -18.24 -24.97
CA GLY A 529 -2.31 -19.46 -24.30
C GLY A 529 -3.34 -20.22 -23.44
N SER A 530 -4.57 -19.71 -23.31
CA SER A 530 -5.61 -20.26 -22.43
C SER A 530 -6.38 -21.43 -23.07
N HIS A 531 -6.41 -22.58 -22.38
CA HIS A 531 -7.21 -23.74 -22.78
C HIS A 531 -8.71 -23.39 -22.76
N LEU A 532 -9.15 -22.65 -21.75
CA LEU A 532 -10.52 -22.22 -21.58
C LEU A 532 -10.96 -21.24 -22.67
N ARG A 533 -10.14 -20.23 -23.04
CA ARG A 533 -10.43 -19.33 -24.18
C ARG A 533 -10.61 -20.10 -25.47
N ARG A 534 -9.72 -21.06 -25.73
CA ARG A 534 -9.89 -21.97 -26.88
C ARG A 534 -11.20 -22.73 -26.81
N TYR A 535 -11.51 -23.39 -25.69
CA TYR A 535 -12.71 -24.19 -25.53
C TYR A 535 -14.01 -23.36 -25.69
N ILE A 536 -14.12 -22.23 -24.99
CA ILE A 536 -15.31 -21.37 -25.04
C ILE A 536 -15.49 -20.76 -26.44
N PHE A 537 -14.46 -20.20 -27.06
CA PHE A 537 -14.61 -19.60 -28.39
C PHE A 537 -14.82 -20.65 -29.51
N GLN A 538 -14.26 -21.86 -29.38
CA GLN A 538 -14.51 -22.94 -30.35
C GLN A 538 -15.91 -23.56 -30.20
N SER A 539 -16.59 -23.35 -29.07
CA SER A 539 -17.97 -23.81 -28.80
C SER A 539 -19.02 -22.68 -28.75
N LEU A 540 -18.67 -21.46 -29.17
CA LEU A 540 -19.53 -20.28 -29.05
C LEU A 540 -20.89 -20.42 -29.75
N ASP A 541 -20.94 -21.10 -30.89
CA ASP A 541 -22.17 -21.39 -31.63
C ASP A 541 -23.07 -22.43 -30.95
N THR A 542 -22.50 -23.33 -30.13
CA THR A 542 -23.28 -24.28 -29.32
C THR A 542 -23.67 -23.72 -27.94
N ARG A 543 -23.41 -22.43 -27.69
CA ARG A 543 -23.68 -21.72 -26.42
C ARG A 543 -24.76 -20.66 -26.52
N GLU A 544 -25.28 -20.41 -27.72
CA GLU A 544 -26.31 -19.42 -27.95
C GLU A 544 -27.63 -19.84 -27.29
N ILE A 545 -28.22 -18.91 -26.55
CA ILE A 545 -29.51 -19.08 -25.88
C ILE A 545 -30.61 -18.67 -26.87
N ASN A 546 -31.61 -19.54 -27.06
CA ASN A 546 -32.74 -19.23 -27.92
C ASN A 546 -33.66 -18.16 -27.29
N LEU A 547 -33.35 -16.88 -27.57
CA LEU A 547 -34.12 -15.73 -27.08
C LEU A 547 -35.60 -15.77 -27.47
N ALA A 548 -36.00 -16.49 -28.52
CA ALA A 548 -37.42 -16.61 -28.92
C ALA A 548 -38.27 -17.47 -27.96
N VAL A 549 -37.63 -18.23 -27.07
CA VAL A 549 -38.28 -18.97 -25.96
C VAL A 549 -38.46 -18.09 -24.72
N ILE A 550 -37.54 -17.14 -24.50
CA ILE A 550 -37.53 -16.23 -23.34
C ILE A 550 -38.39 -14.99 -23.59
N ARG A 551 -38.38 -14.45 -24.81
CA ARG A 551 -39.06 -13.21 -25.18
C ARG A 551 -40.58 -13.33 -25.02
N GLU A 552 -41.13 -12.46 -24.17
CA GLU A 552 -42.57 -12.29 -24.00
C GLU A 552 -43.25 -11.82 -25.29
N LYS A 553 -44.49 -12.23 -25.52
CA LYS A 553 -45.24 -11.94 -26.76
C LYS A 553 -46.46 -11.04 -26.55
N ASP A 554 -46.92 -10.89 -25.31
CA ASP A 554 -48.00 -9.96 -24.94
C ASP A 554 -47.44 -8.53 -24.75
N PRO A 555 -47.84 -7.55 -25.58
CA PRO A 555 -47.38 -6.16 -25.45
C PRO A 555 -47.65 -5.53 -24.07
N GLU A 556 -48.76 -5.87 -23.42
CA GLU A 556 -49.05 -5.34 -22.08
C GLU A 556 -48.11 -5.93 -21.02
N MET A 557 -47.52 -7.09 -21.27
CA MET A 557 -46.53 -7.70 -20.37
C MET A 557 -45.11 -7.23 -20.71
N ILE A 558 -44.81 -6.98 -21.99
CA ILE A 558 -43.55 -6.35 -22.41
C ILE A 558 -43.37 -4.98 -21.75
N GLU A 559 -44.38 -4.11 -21.73
CA GLU A 559 -44.30 -2.79 -21.08
C GLU A 559 -44.02 -2.90 -19.56
N LYS A 560 -44.60 -3.91 -18.89
CA LYS A 560 -44.33 -4.21 -17.47
C LYS A 560 -42.93 -4.76 -17.23
N TYR A 561 -42.28 -5.32 -18.25
CA TYR A 561 -40.91 -5.84 -18.17
C TYR A 561 -39.84 -4.77 -18.47
N ILE A 562 -40.20 -3.57 -18.97
CA ILE A 562 -39.25 -2.46 -19.15
C ILE A 562 -38.82 -1.88 -17.80
N LEU A 563 -37.52 -1.97 -17.50
CA LEU A 563 -36.93 -1.37 -16.32
C LEU A 563 -36.72 0.14 -16.53
N THR A 564 -37.19 0.94 -15.56
CA THR A 564 -37.01 2.39 -15.51
C THR A 564 -36.65 2.84 -14.11
N ASP A 565 -36.07 4.03 -13.94
CA ASP A 565 -35.72 4.58 -12.63
C ASP A 565 -36.94 4.76 -11.70
N LYS A 566 -38.13 4.85 -12.29
CA LYS A 566 -39.42 4.93 -11.59
C LYS A 566 -40.05 3.56 -11.33
N HIS A 567 -39.75 2.54 -12.16
CA HIS A 567 -40.29 1.20 -12.03
C HIS A 567 -39.18 0.16 -12.21
N ASN A 568 -38.63 -0.27 -11.07
CA ASN A 568 -37.57 -1.26 -11.00
C ASN A 568 -37.84 -2.25 -9.85
N PRO A 569 -38.44 -3.42 -10.14
CA PRO A 569 -38.63 -4.50 -9.18
C PRO A 569 -37.48 -5.53 -9.21
N LEU A 570 -36.36 -5.27 -9.92
CA LEU A 570 -35.33 -6.28 -10.18
C LEU A 570 -34.70 -6.80 -8.89
N GLY A 571 -34.35 -5.92 -7.93
CA GLY A 571 -33.85 -6.32 -6.62
C GLY A 571 -34.87 -7.09 -5.77
N ASP A 572 -36.18 -6.90 -5.99
CA ASP A 572 -37.24 -7.69 -5.34
C ASP A 572 -37.38 -9.10 -5.93
N LEU A 573 -37.20 -9.23 -7.25
CA LEU A 573 -37.29 -10.50 -7.97
C LEU A 573 -36.03 -11.34 -7.76
N GLN A 574 -34.84 -10.75 -7.89
CA GLN A 574 -33.58 -11.45 -7.64
C GLN A 574 -33.46 -11.97 -6.20
N ARG A 575 -33.93 -11.21 -5.19
CA ARG A 575 -33.90 -11.69 -3.79
C ARG A 575 -34.78 -12.93 -3.57
N LYS A 576 -35.90 -13.07 -4.30
CA LYS A 576 -36.75 -14.28 -4.29
C LYS A 576 -36.08 -15.44 -5.05
N GLN A 577 -35.46 -15.14 -6.19
CA GLN A 577 -34.77 -16.13 -7.03
C GLN A 577 -33.53 -16.72 -6.33
N GLY A 578 -32.71 -15.86 -5.73
CA GLY A 578 -31.54 -16.25 -4.94
C GLY A 578 -31.90 -17.04 -3.68
N PHE A 579 -33.04 -16.75 -3.04
CA PHE A 579 -33.56 -17.55 -1.92
C PHE A 579 -33.77 -19.03 -2.32
N HIS A 580 -34.46 -19.29 -3.43
CA HIS A 580 -34.68 -20.65 -3.91
C HIS A 580 -33.36 -21.35 -4.29
N HIS A 581 -32.41 -20.64 -4.88
CA HIS A 581 -31.08 -21.17 -5.14
C HIS A 581 -30.33 -21.53 -3.84
N TRP A 582 -30.41 -20.70 -2.79
CA TRP A 582 -29.79 -20.97 -1.49
C TRP A 582 -30.38 -22.18 -0.75
N GLU A 583 -31.70 -22.39 -0.81
CA GLU A 583 -32.34 -23.58 -0.24
C GLU A 583 -32.05 -24.86 -1.05
N ALA A 584 -31.93 -24.76 -2.38
CA ALA A 584 -31.69 -25.90 -3.27
C ALA A 584 -30.19 -26.28 -3.44
N SER A 585 -29.26 -25.47 -2.93
CA SER A 585 -27.80 -25.64 -3.12
C SER A 585 -26.94 -26.06 -1.90
N PRO A 586 -27.45 -26.64 -0.78
CA PRO A 586 -26.59 -27.20 0.28
C PRO A 586 -25.53 -28.20 -0.19
N ALA A 587 -25.73 -28.84 -1.35
CA ALA A 587 -24.81 -29.80 -1.97
C ALA A 587 -24.18 -29.32 -3.30
N ARG A 588 -24.35 -28.04 -3.69
CA ARG A 588 -23.84 -27.50 -4.97
C ARG A 588 -22.85 -26.33 -4.83
N LEU A 589 -22.80 -25.66 -3.66
CA LEU A 589 -21.74 -24.68 -3.38
C LEU A 589 -20.44 -25.39 -2.97
N PRO A 590 -19.28 -25.09 -3.60
CA PRO A 590 -17.99 -25.65 -3.19
C PRO A 590 -17.56 -25.23 -1.78
N SER A 591 -16.63 -25.97 -1.17
CA SER A 591 -16.04 -25.67 0.15
C SER A 591 -15.48 -24.25 0.28
N ILE A 592 -14.97 -23.66 -0.80
CA ILE A 592 -14.48 -22.26 -0.88
C ILE A 592 -15.59 -21.22 -0.61
N ALA A 593 -16.85 -21.53 -0.91
CA ALA A 593 -17.98 -20.63 -0.61
C ALA A 593 -18.50 -20.80 0.83
N ARG A 594 -18.04 -21.82 1.55
CA ARG A 594 -18.28 -22.06 2.98
C ARG A 594 -17.01 -22.60 3.66
N PRO A 595 -15.92 -21.82 3.74
CA PRO A 595 -14.69 -22.28 4.37
C PRO A 595 -14.93 -22.66 5.85
N ASP A 596 -14.06 -23.50 6.40
CA ASP A 596 -14.20 -24.10 7.74
C ASP A 596 -13.93 -23.14 8.93
N TRP A 597 -14.46 -21.93 8.83
CA TRP A 597 -14.64 -20.92 9.89
C TRP A 597 -14.94 -21.60 11.25
N PRO A 598 -14.07 -21.50 12.28
CA PRO A 598 -13.07 -20.45 12.54
C PRO A 598 -11.67 -20.61 11.94
N TRP A 599 -11.09 -19.46 11.63
CA TRP A 599 -9.64 -19.24 11.59
C TRP A 599 -9.15 -18.86 13.00
N SER A 600 -8.56 -19.79 13.74
CA SER A 600 -8.17 -19.57 15.14
C SER A 600 -6.74 -19.05 15.31
N THR A 601 -6.59 -17.93 16.00
CA THR A 601 -5.30 -17.39 16.48
C THR A 601 -5.26 -17.43 18.01
N ARG A 602 -4.47 -18.36 18.59
CA ARG A 602 -4.12 -18.28 20.02
C ARG A 602 -2.81 -19.00 20.33
N SER A 603 -1.81 -18.23 20.77
CA SER A 603 -0.50 -18.69 21.19
C SER A 603 -0.57 -19.54 22.47
N TYR A 604 0.25 -20.58 22.57
CA TYR A 604 0.51 -21.25 23.84
C TYR A 604 1.52 -20.43 24.68
N PRO A 605 1.38 -20.41 26.03
CA PRO A 605 2.31 -19.69 26.91
C PRO A 605 3.64 -20.43 27.09
N ARG A 606 4.71 -19.68 27.40
CA ARG A 606 6.04 -20.21 27.73
C ARG A 606 6.04 -20.97 29.07
N GLY A 607 6.81 -22.07 29.11
CA GLY A 607 7.81 -22.24 30.17
C GLY A 607 7.63 -23.38 31.17
N THR A 608 8.37 -24.47 30.95
CA THR A 608 9.11 -25.20 32.00
C THR A 608 10.44 -25.67 31.43
N SER A 609 11.49 -25.68 32.27
CA SER A 609 12.88 -25.97 31.90
C SER A 609 13.39 -27.27 32.51
N THR A 610 14.53 -27.76 31.98
CA THR A 610 15.23 -29.01 32.38
C THR A 610 14.52 -30.30 31.96
N SER A 611 15.21 -31.42 31.68
CA SER A 611 16.64 -31.74 31.87
C SER A 611 17.24 -32.51 30.69
N SER A 612 18.56 -32.58 30.64
CA SER A 612 19.37 -33.34 29.67
C SER A 612 19.48 -34.83 30.02
N MET A 613 19.55 -35.72 29.01
CA MET A 613 20.70 -36.63 28.78
C MET A 613 20.50 -37.63 27.62
N HIS A 614 21.64 -38.16 27.13
CA HIS A 614 21.95 -39.51 26.58
C HIS A 614 20.83 -40.55 26.30
N SER A 615 20.99 -41.57 25.43
CA SER A 615 21.94 -41.90 24.34
C SER A 615 21.59 -43.32 23.81
N GLN A 616 22.11 -43.75 22.65
CA GLN A 616 22.00 -45.12 22.08
C GLN A 616 20.55 -45.47 21.63
N ALA A 617 20.25 -46.12 20.49
CA ALA A 617 20.88 -47.10 19.58
C ALA A 617 20.34 -48.54 19.75
N SER A 618 20.34 -49.30 18.64
CA SER A 618 20.03 -50.74 18.49
C SER A 618 18.63 -51.27 18.88
N SER A 619 17.79 -51.43 17.85
CA SER A 619 17.08 -52.67 17.46
C SER A 619 16.76 -53.77 18.49
N ALA A 620 15.48 -54.18 18.55
CA ALA A 620 15.07 -55.57 18.78
C ALA A 620 13.69 -55.87 18.16
N THR A 621 13.45 -57.13 17.77
CA THR A 621 12.19 -57.66 17.22
C THR A 621 11.47 -58.58 18.22
N GLY A 622 10.16 -58.82 18.03
CA GLY A 622 9.55 -60.11 18.43
C GLY A 622 8.47 -60.12 19.52
N SER A 623 7.22 -59.96 19.10
CA SER A 623 6.05 -60.80 19.47
C SER A 623 5.91 -61.45 20.87
N GLY A 624 4.75 -61.19 21.52
CA GLY A 624 3.76 -62.27 21.73
C GLY A 624 3.12 -62.46 23.12
N HIS A 625 1.77 -62.42 23.15
CA HIS A 625 0.85 -63.07 24.14
C HIS A 625 0.91 -62.58 25.62
N LEU A 626 -0.16 -62.56 26.44
CA LEU A 626 -1.64 -62.74 26.38
C LEU A 626 -2.23 -61.93 27.59
N HIS A 627 -3.52 -61.86 27.99
CA HIS A 627 -4.77 -62.59 27.70
C HIS A 627 -6.00 -61.65 27.95
N ALA A 628 -7.23 -62.04 27.55
CA ALA A 628 -8.50 -61.43 27.97
C ALA A 628 -9.28 -62.34 28.98
N PRO A 629 -10.40 -61.92 29.61
CA PRO A 629 -11.71 -62.34 29.05
C PRO A 629 -12.94 -61.43 29.39
N TRP A 630 -14.15 -61.96 29.05
CA TRP A 630 -15.55 -61.53 29.30
C TRP A 630 -16.23 -60.61 28.25
N GLU A 631 -17.38 -60.96 27.62
CA GLU A 631 -18.18 -62.23 27.66
C GLU A 631 -18.89 -62.64 26.32
N ALA A 632 -20.20 -62.38 26.12
CA ALA A 632 -21.10 -63.10 25.16
C ALA A 632 -22.24 -62.18 24.63
N SER A 633 -23.21 -62.58 23.78
CA SER A 633 -23.73 -63.87 23.27
C SER A 633 -24.22 -63.76 21.79
N ARG A 634 -24.25 -64.79 20.91
CA ARG A 634 -25.09 -66.02 20.71
C ARG A 634 -26.58 -65.75 20.34
N SER A 635 -27.31 -66.54 19.52
CA SER A 635 -27.18 -67.97 19.12
C SER A 635 -27.99 -68.38 17.84
N THR A 636 -27.64 -69.52 17.20
CA THR A 636 -28.52 -70.56 16.53
C THR A 636 -29.49 -70.19 15.35
N SER A 637 -29.93 -71.07 14.42
CA SER A 637 -29.50 -72.40 13.91
C SER A 637 -30.32 -72.87 12.67
N SER A 638 -29.83 -73.92 11.98
CA SER A 638 -30.58 -75.03 11.31
C SER A 638 -31.51 -74.86 10.06
N ALA A 639 -31.23 -75.72 9.05
CA ALA A 639 -32.16 -76.57 8.26
C ALA A 639 -32.73 -76.18 6.85
N ALA A 640 -32.60 -77.15 5.93
CA ALA A 640 -33.56 -77.65 4.91
C ALA A 640 -34.02 -76.84 3.66
N SER A 641 -33.41 -77.20 2.51
CA SER A 641 -34.03 -77.61 1.22
C SER A 641 -34.92 -76.69 0.34
N SER A 642 -34.60 -76.76 -0.97
CA SER A 642 -35.45 -76.59 -2.18
C SER A 642 -35.46 -75.24 -2.93
N SER A 643 -35.81 -75.33 -4.22
CA SER A 643 -35.73 -74.32 -5.28
C SER A 643 -36.86 -73.27 -5.25
N GLY A 644 -36.71 -72.07 -5.84
CA GLY A 644 -35.55 -71.48 -6.49
C GLY A 644 -35.93 -70.38 -7.49
N THR A 645 -35.00 -69.46 -7.79
CA THR A 645 -34.60 -68.99 -9.15
C THR A 645 -33.49 -67.92 -8.98
N PRO A 646 -32.40 -67.93 -9.77
CA PRO A 646 -31.20 -67.16 -9.42
C PRO A 646 -31.14 -65.77 -10.06
N LEU A 647 -30.66 -64.79 -9.27
CA LEU A 647 -30.16 -63.49 -9.74
C LEU A 647 -28.64 -63.42 -9.54
N PRO A 648 -27.88 -62.70 -10.40
CA PRO A 648 -26.43 -62.84 -10.46
C PRO A 648 -25.66 -61.82 -9.59
N TRP A 649 -24.60 -62.27 -8.90
CA TRP A 649 -23.27 -61.62 -8.96
C TRP A 649 -22.17 -62.38 -8.20
N LYS A 650 -20.96 -62.37 -8.79
CA LYS A 650 -19.65 -62.83 -8.26
C LYS A 650 -19.61 -64.34 -7.93
N SER A 651 -18.67 -65.11 -8.49
CA SER A 651 -17.21 -64.98 -8.28
C SER A 651 -16.39 -65.74 -9.33
N SER A 652 -15.05 -65.72 -9.17
CA SER A 652 -14.02 -66.55 -9.85
C SER A 652 -13.91 -66.45 -11.40
N ALA A 653 -12.74 -66.63 -12.02
CA ALA A 653 -11.47 -67.19 -11.53
C ALA A 653 -10.23 -66.42 -12.06
N ALA A 654 -9.07 -66.66 -11.45
CA ALA A 654 -7.76 -66.26 -11.98
C ALA A 654 -6.98 -67.51 -12.40
N ALA A 655 -6.51 -67.58 -13.66
CA ALA A 655 -5.57 -68.61 -14.12
C ALA A 655 -4.90 -68.29 -15.47
N ALA A 656 -3.56 -68.38 -15.49
CA ALA A 656 -2.67 -68.85 -16.57
C ALA A 656 -2.56 -68.11 -17.93
N GLY A 657 -1.39 -68.27 -18.58
CA GLY A 657 -1.07 -67.86 -19.96
C GLY A 657 -0.53 -66.43 -20.07
N GLN A 658 0.75 -66.12 -19.82
CA GLN A 658 1.91 -66.58 -20.60
C GLN A 658 1.65 -66.70 -22.11
N ARG A 659 2.15 -65.73 -22.89
CA ARG A 659 3.33 -65.98 -23.73
C ARG A 659 4.03 -64.70 -24.22
N SER A 660 5.35 -64.80 -24.29
CA SER A 660 6.28 -63.81 -24.81
C SER A 660 6.46 -63.94 -26.33
N THR A 661 6.71 -62.81 -27.00
CA THR A 661 7.64 -62.73 -28.14
C THR A 661 8.43 -61.43 -28.03
N SER A 662 9.71 -61.46 -28.41
CA SER A 662 10.61 -60.30 -28.41
C SER A 662 10.50 -59.50 -29.71
N THR A 663 11.18 -58.34 -29.79
CA THR A 663 12.38 -58.15 -30.65
C THR A 663 12.67 -56.67 -30.91
N PHE A 664 13.80 -56.18 -30.37
CA PHE A 664 14.51 -54.93 -30.70
C PHE A 664 13.78 -53.59 -30.48
N GLY A 665 14.57 -52.55 -30.20
CA GLY A 665 14.12 -51.18 -30.02
C GLY A 665 14.82 -50.21 -30.97
N LEU A 666 14.39 -48.95 -30.91
CA LEU A 666 15.11 -47.81 -31.46
C LEU A 666 15.13 -46.71 -30.38
N VAL A 667 16.21 -45.93 -30.32
CA VAL A 667 16.37 -44.87 -29.30
C VAL A 667 15.35 -43.76 -29.54
N GLN A 668 14.68 -43.31 -28.48
CA GLN A 668 13.79 -42.16 -28.48
C GLN A 668 14.24 -41.21 -27.37
N ALA A 669 14.53 -39.96 -27.70
CA ALA A 669 15.08 -38.99 -26.76
C ALA A 669 14.00 -38.40 -25.85
N ASP A 670 14.28 -38.30 -24.55
CA ASP A 670 13.35 -37.76 -23.56
C ASP A 670 13.15 -36.25 -23.70
N SER A 671 11.88 -35.84 -23.71
CA SER A 671 11.45 -34.45 -23.79
C SER A 671 10.70 -34.04 -22.51
N THR A 672 11.41 -34.10 -21.38
CA THR A 672 10.89 -33.72 -20.05
C THR A 672 11.05 -32.22 -19.77
N PRO A 673 10.02 -31.52 -19.26
CA PRO A 673 10.20 -30.19 -18.70
C PRO A 673 10.95 -30.30 -17.38
N ARG A 674 12.12 -29.66 -17.27
CA ARG A 674 12.92 -29.62 -16.03
C ARG A 674 12.49 -28.39 -15.19
N GLN A 675 13.10 -28.15 -14.01
CA GLN A 675 12.82 -26.99 -13.14
C GLN A 675 14.12 -26.25 -12.71
N TRP A 676 14.26 -24.94 -12.96
CA TRP A 676 15.46 -24.18 -12.55
C TRP A 676 15.35 -23.86 -11.06
N SER A 677 16.47 -23.95 -10.36
CA SER A 677 16.71 -23.23 -9.11
C SER A 677 17.85 -22.25 -9.35
N LEU A 678 17.60 -20.95 -9.16
CA LEU A 678 18.65 -20.01 -8.80
C LEU A 678 18.99 -20.28 -7.34
N THR A 679 20.27 -20.52 -7.04
CA THR A 679 20.76 -20.62 -5.67
C THR A 679 22.03 -19.80 -5.54
N GLY A 680 22.11 -18.97 -4.50
CA GLY A 680 23.25 -18.09 -4.25
C GLY A 680 23.76 -18.19 -2.81
N LEU A 681 25.05 -17.96 -2.63
CA LEU A 681 25.74 -17.96 -1.34
C LEU A 681 26.80 -16.86 -1.30
N GLU A 682 26.93 -16.21 -0.15
CA GLU A 682 28.01 -15.27 0.14
C GLU A 682 28.93 -15.84 1.22
N TRP A 683 30.25 -15.83 0.96
CA TRP A 683 31.27 -16.35 1.86
C TRP A 683 32.30 -15.26 2.15
N VAL A 684 32.35 -14.80 3.40
CA VAL A 684 33.29 -13.75 3.83
C VAL A 684 34.66 -14.35 4.12
N ILE A 685 35.67 -13.88 3.42
CA ILE A 685 37.08 -14.22 3.60
C ILE A 685 37.74 -13.12 4.42
N ARG A 686 38.57 -13.49 5.41
CA ARG A 686 39.24 -12.59 6.36
C ARG A 686 40.74 -12.91 6.43
N ASP A 687 41.49 -12.04 7.10
CA ASP A 687 42.93 -12.13 7.30
C ASP A 687 43.68 -12.27 5.96
N VAL A 688 43.22 -11.51 4.95
CA VAL A 688 43.62 -11.69 3.54
C VAL A 688 45.11 -11.45 3.32
N GLN A 689 45.74 -10.52 4.03
CA GLN A 689 47.20 -10.34 4.03
C GLN A 689 47.94 -11.56 4.58
N LYS A 690 47.46 -12.15 5.68
CA LYS A 690 48.04 -13.35 6.30
C LYS A 690 47.86 -14.58 5.40
N LEU A 691 46.71 -14.70 4.74
CA LEU A 691 46.42 -15.75 3.76
C LEU A 691 47.29 -15.60 2.50
N ARG A 692 47.51 -14.36 2.03
CA ARG A 692 48.45 -14.04 0.94
C ARG A 692 49.87 -14.46 1.30
N ASP A 693 50.35 -14.10 2.49
CA ASP A 693 51.70 -14.47 2.95
C ASP A 693 51.90 -15.99 3.07
N PHE A 694 50.81 -16.76 3.33
CA PHE A 694 50.83 -18.22 3.35
C PHE A 694 50.77 -18.87 1.96
N VAL A 695 49.93 -18.36 1.05
CA VAL A 695 49.72 -18.94 -0.30
C VAL A 695 50.77 -18.50 -1.31
N GLU A 696 51.18 -17.22 -1.28
CA GLU A 696 52.04 -16.61 -2.31
C GLU A 696 53.48 -16.34 -1.84
N GLY A 697 53.79 -16.65 -0.57
CA GLY A 697 55.12 -16.42 0.02
C GLY A 697 56.18 -17.42 -0.44
N ASP A 698 57.43 -16.96 -0.59
CA ASP A 698 58.58 -17.83 -0.89
C ASP A 698 58.82 -18.82 0.26
N GLY A 699 58.65 -20.12 -0.03
CA GLY A 699 58.61 -21.21 0.96
C GLY A 699 59.92 -21.58 1.66
N GLN A 700 60.70 -20.62 2.17
CA GLN A 700 61.98 -20.87 2.85
C GLN A 700 61.87 -21.37 4.30
N ASN A 701 60.69 -21.29 4.94
CA ASN A 701 60.45 -21.84 6.29
C ASN A 701 59.73 -23.21 6.27
N SER A 702 60.24 -24.12 5.43
CA SER A 702 59.66 -25.46 5.22
C SER A 702 59.92 -26.43 6.40
N SER A 703 59.28 -26.24 7.55
CA SER A 703 59.45 -27.16 8.69
C SER A 703 58.19 -27.49 9.52
N SER A 704 56.97 -27.16 9.07
CA SER A 704 55.72 -27.65 9.72
C SER A 704 54.44 -27.54 8.88
N SER A 705 54.50 -27.89 7.59
CA SER A 705 53.41 -27.65 6.60
C SER A 705 52.02 -28.21 6.96
N GLN A 706 51.93 -29.28 7.76
CA GLN A 706 50.63 -29.79 8.23
C GLN A 706 50.04 -29.02 9.43
N SER A 707 50.83 -28.23 10.17
CA SER A 707 50.35 -27.50 11.36
C SER A 707 49.89 -26.07 11.07
N GLN A 708 50.35 -25.44 9.99
CA GLN A 708 49.91 -24.09 9.60
C GLN A 708 48.57 -24.09 8.84
N VAL A 709 48.26 -25.19 8.14
CA VAL A 709 46.90 -25.42 7.59
C VAL A 709 45.84 -25.54 8.69
N GLU A 710 46.24 -25.74 9.96
CA GLU A 710 45.28 -25.71 11.07
C GLU A 710 44.79 -24.30 11.42
N GLU A 711 45.51 -23.25 11.02
CA GLU A 711 45.30 -21.87 11.48
C GLU A 711 44.29 -21.07 10.62
N PHE A 712 44.00 -21.52 9.40
CA PHE A 712 43.11 -20.82 8.46
C PHE A 712 41.76 -21.54 8.31
N GLU A 713 40.72 -21.04 9.00
CA GLU A 713 39.39 -21.67 8.95
C GLU A 713 38.81 -21.79 7.53
N VAL A 714 39.10 -20.83 6.64
CA VAL A 714 38.60 -20.82 5.25
C VAL A 714 39.02 -22.06 4.45
N LEU A 715 40.19 -22.64 4.74
CA LEU A 715 40.68 -23.88 4.09
C LEU A 715 40.12 -25.16 4.75
N ARG A 716 39.29 -25.02 5.78
CA ARG A 716 38.63 -26.09 6.54
C ARG A 716 37.11 -26.05 6.45
N GLN A 717 36.54 -24.90 6.09
CA GLN A 717 35.11 -24.69 5.90
C GLN A 717 34.67 -25.26 4.54
N SER A 718 33.61 -26.08 4.56
CA SER A 718 32.93 -26.55 3.35
C SER A 718 31.46 -26.10 3.36
N PRO A 719 31.14 -24.83 3.03
CA PRO A 719 29.77 -24.37 3.03
C PRO A 719 28.93 -25.15 2.00
N ILE A 720 27.75 -25.62 2.43
CA ILE A 720 26.80 -26.34 1.58
C ILE A 720 25.68 -25.39 1.18
N MET A 721 25.45 -25.24 -0.12
CA MET A 721 24.46 -24.34 -0.69
C MET A 721 23.17 -25.10 -1.01
N GLY A 722 22.22 -25.05 -0.07
CA GLY A 722 21.05 -25.92 -0.03
C GLY A 722 21.45 -27.38 0.19
N ASP A 723 20.65 -28.34 -0.27
CA ASP A 723 20.95 -29.78 -0.13
C ASP A 723 21.74 -30.35 -1.34
N LYS A 724 22.22 -29.49 -2.26
CA LYS A 724 22.66 -29.91 -3.61
C LYS A 724 24.15 -29.74 -3.89
N PHE A 725 24.80 -28.71 -3.34
CA PHE A 725 26.16 -28.32 -3.72
C PHE A 725 27.03 -28.05 -2.50
N LYS A 726 28.26 -28.58 -2.49
CA LYS A 726 29.29 -28.33 -1.49
C LYS A 726 30.38 -27.46 -2.12
N LEU A 727 30.79 -26.40 -1.44
CA LEU A 727 31.89 -25.53 -1.87
C LEU A 727 33.13 -25.79 -1.01
N GLU A 728 34.33 -25.70 -1.58
CA GLU A 728 35.63 -25.85 -0.89
C GLU A 728 36.67 -24.91 -1.51
N ILE A 729 37.64 -24.41 -0.74
CA ILE A 729 38.75 -23.58 -1.26
C ILE A 729 40.07 -24.28 -0.96
N ALA A 730 40.92 -24.42 -1.98
CA ALA A 730 42.22 -25.07 -1.86
C ALA A 730 43.32 -24.32 -2.63
N CYS A 731 44.58 -24.63 -2.31
CA CYS A 731 45.76 -24.04 -2.93
C CYS A 731 46.17 -24.85 -4.16
N THR A 732 46.30 -24.17 -5.31
CA THR A 732 46.49 -24.79 -6.63
C THR A 732 47.77 -24.25 -7.28
N PRO A 733 48.64 -25.10 -7.86
CA PRO A 733 49.85 -24.62 -8.55
C PRO A 733 49.51 -24.04 -9.93
N GLN A 734 49.95 -22.82 -10.21
CA GLN A 734 49.68 -22.14 -11.48
C GLN A 734 50.45 -22.79 -12.65
N SER A 735 49.73 -23.33 -13.63
CA SER A 735 50.25 -24.21 -14.70
C SER A 735 50.62 -23.48 -15.99
N GLU A 736 51.47 -22.44 -15.92
CA GLU A 736 52.08 -21.84 -17.11
C GLU A 736 53.53 -22.33 -17.32
N GLU A 737 53.86 -22.84 -18.51
CA GLU A 737 55.16 -23.43 -18.86
C GLU A 737 56.35 -22.44 -18.91
N THR A 738 56.22 -21.23 -18.36
CA THR A 738 57.20 -20.14 -18.55
C THR A 738 57.73 -19.48 -17.26
N LEU A 739 57.23 -19.84 -16.08
CA LEU A 739 57.67 -19.27 -14.79
C LEU A 739 58.18 -20.34 -13.82
N ASN A 740 59.48 -20.25 -13.48
CA ASN A 740 60.10 -20.96 -12.36
C ASN A 740 60.44 -19.94 -11.25
N PRO A 741 60.07 -20.16 -9.98
CA PRO A 741 59.23 -21.25 -9.46
C PRO A 741 57.74 -21.05 -9.78
N PRO A 742 56.92 -22.13 -9.75
CA PRO A 742 55.47 -22.01 -9.85
C PRO A 742 54.90 -21.32 -8.61
N ARG A 743 54.06 -20.30 -8.83
CA ARG A 743 53.26 -19.69 -7.76
C ARG A 743 52.06 -20.57 -7.42
N GLN A 744 51.65 -20.56 -6.15
CA GLN A 744 50.35 -21.10 -5.75
C GLN A 744 49.33 -19.97 -5.74
N THR A 745 48.11 -20.29 -6.13
CA THR A 745 46.92 -19.42 -6.07
C THR A 745 45.80 -20.20 -5.37
N LEU A 746 44.65 -19.56 -5.11
CA LEU A 746 43.47 -20.27 -4.62
C LEU A 746 42.54 -20.64 -5.78
N SER A 747 41.99 -21.86 -5.73
CA SER A 747 40.83 -22.24 -6.54
C SER A 747 39.63 -22.51 -5.64
N LEU A 748 38.45 -22.07 -6.07
CA LEU A 748 37.16 -22.47 -5.51
C LEU A 748 36.69 -23.73 -6.24
N TYR A 749 36.48 -24.79 -5.47
CA TYR A 749 35.90 -26.05 -5.92
C TYR A 749 34.42 -26.13 -5.55
N LEU A 750 33.63 -26.75 -6.43
CA LEU A 750 32.19 -26.88 -6.30
C LEU A 750 31.76 -28.30 -6.67
N THR A 751 31.27 -29.05 -5.69
CA THR A 751 30.92 -30.47 -5.81
C THR A 751 29.41 -30.68 -5.76
N SER A 752 28.86 -31.42 -6.72
CA SER A 752 27.43 -31.77 -6.78
C SER A 752 27.10 -32.98 -5.90
N LEU A 753 26.53 -32.76 -4.72
CA LEU A 753 26.13 -33.80 -3.75
C LEU A 753 25.00 -34.72 -4.25
N MET A 754 24.34 -34.36 -5.36
CA MET A 754 23.30 -35.21 -5.96
C MET A 754 23.83 -36.48 -6.66
N MET A 755 25.15 -36.63 -6.83
CA MET A 755 25.75 -37.79 -7.52
C MET A 755 25.85 -39.04 -6.63
N ASP A 756 25.90 -38.87 -5.29
CA ASP A 756 26.10 -39.97 -4.33
C ASP A 756 24.93 -40.98 -4.22
N PHE A 757 23.79 -40.74 -4.89
CA PHE A 757 22.57 -41.56 -4.77
C PHE A 757 22.57 -42.78 -5.72
N PRO A 758 22.80 -44.03 -5.25
CA PRO A 758 23.25 -45.12 -6.14
C PRO A 758 22.16 -45.82 -6.98
N GLN A 759 21.00 -45.20 -7.24
CA GLN A 759 19.81 -45.90 -7.77
C GLN A 759 19.47 -45.63 -9.25
N SER A 760 20.22 -44.76 -9.93
CA SER A 760 20.12 -44.59 -11.39
C SER A 760 21.46 -44.18 -11.98
N GLY A 761 22.03 -45.02 -12.86
CA GLY A 761 23.08 -44.56 -13.76
C GLY A 761 22.53 -43.51 -14.74
N GLU A 762 23.40 -42.66 -15.27
CA GLU A 762 23.06 -41.55 -16.20
C GLU A 762 22.18 -40.44 -15.59
N TYR A 763 22.56 -39.92 -14.43
CA TYR A 763 22.12 -38.59 -13.97
C TYR A 763 23.13 -37.52 -14.45
N GLU A 764 22.71 -36.62 -15.35
CA GLU A 764 23.46 -35.43 -15.75
C GLU A 764 22.71 -34.14 -15.38
N MET A 765 23.38 -33.21 -14.70
CA MET A 765 22.85 -31.88 -14.36
C MET A 765 23.75 -30.80 -14.93
N ALA A 766 23.24 -30.05 -15.90
CA ALA A 766 23.91 -28.84 -16.36
C ALA A 766 23.82 -27.68 -15.35
N ALA A 767 24.71 -26.70 -15.45
CA ALA A 767 24.73 -25.48 -14.65
C ALA A 767 25.42 -24.31 -15.38
N SER A 768 24.84 -23.11 -15.28
CA SER A 768 25.56 -21.85 -15.50
C SER A 768 25.82 -21.19 -14.15
N MET A 769 27.06 -20.77 -13.91
CA MET A 769 27.59 -20.46 -12.58
C MET A 769 28.39 -19.17 -12.64
N MET A 770 28.14 -18.29 -11.68
CA MET A 770 28.91 -17.06 -11.48
C MET A 770 29.64 -17.14 -10.15
N VAL A 771 30.90 -16.70 -10.14
CA VAL A 771 31.69 -16.46 -8.93
C VAL A 771 32.23 -15.04 -9.05
N ALA A 772 31.87 -14.17 -8.11
CA ALA A 772 32.37 -12.80 -8.06
C ALA A 772 32.93 -12.46 -6.69
N ILE A 773 33.80 -11.48 -6.64
CA ILE A 773 34.39 -10.94 -5.42
C ILE A 773 33.96 -9.49 -5.27
N ARG A 774 33.33 -9.18 -4.13
CA ARG A 774 33.05 -7.80 -3.70
C ARG A 774 33.80 -7.49 -2.41
N TYR A 775 34.07 -6.21 -2.17
CA TYR A 775 34.51 -5.76 -0.85
C TYR A 775 33.34 -5.88 0.15
N LEU A 776 33.65 -5.96 1.44
CA LEU A 776 32.64 -6.06 2.49
C LEU A 776 32.01 -4.68 2.75
N ASP A 777 30.82 -4.43 2.19
CA ASP A 777 30.05 -3.21 2.43
C ASP A 777 29.81 -2.98 3.94
N SER A 778 30.58 -2.04 4.50
CA SER A 778 30.68 -1.80 5.95
C SER A 778 30.67 -0.31 6.29
N ARG A 779 30.09 0.52 5.40
CA ARG A 779 29.86 1.95 5.60
C ARG A 779 28.37 2.23 5.77
N ILE A 780 27.92 2.34 7.01
CA ILE A 780 26.60 2.91 7.31
C ILE A 780 26.58 4.33 6.73
N GLY A 781 25.64 4.61 5.83
CA GLY A 781 25.55 5.88 5.09
C GLY A 781 25.64 5.73 3.55
N ASP A 782 26.24 4.65 3.05
CA ASP A 782 26.43 4.39 1.61
C ASP A 782 25.18 3.74 0.96
N ARG A 783 24.01 4.39 1.07
CA ARG A 783 22.73 3.81 0.60
C ARG A 783 22.50 4.05 -0.90
N GLY A 784 22.41 2.97 -1.67
CA GLY A 784 22.04 3.00 -3.09
C GLY A 784 23.21 2.98 -4.08
N LEU A 785 24.41 2.60 -3.63
CA LEU A 785 25.54 2.31 -4.51
C LEU A 785 25.28 1.10 -5.41
N ARG A 786 25.99 1.06 -6.55
CA ARG A 786 26.04 -0.11 -7.43
C ARG A 786 26.95 -1.16 -6.80
N ALA A 787 26.64 -2.45 -7.00
CA ALA A 787 27.55 -3.53 -6.66
C ALA A 787 28.79 -3.45 -7.57
N ASP A 788 29.89 -2.93 -7.05
CA ASP A 788 31.13 -2.68 -7.77
C ASP A 788 32.08 -3.86 -7.54
N TRP A 789 32.00 -4.85 -8.42
CA TRP A 789 32.72 -6.12 -8.29
C TRP A 789 34.23 -5.93 -8.48
N ALA A 790 35.02 -6.33 -7.49
CA ALA A 790 36.48 -6.34 -7.58
C ALA A 790 36.98 -7.39 -8.59
N TRP A 791 36.23 -8.48 -8.77
CA TRP A 791 36.44 -9.49 -9.81
C TRP A 791 35.15 -10.27 -10.09
N GLN A 792 35.04 -10.86 -11.27
CA GLN A 792 33.96 -11.80 -11.62
C GLN A 792 34.41 -12.85 -12.64
N PHE A 793 33.87 -14.06 -12.52
CA PHE A 793 34.01 -15.19 -13.44
C PHE A 793 32.64 -15.79 -13.74
N TRP A 794 32.42 -16.20 -14.99
CA TRP A 794 31.15 -16.76 -15.47
C TRP A 794 31.41 -18.05 -16.26
N GLN A 795 31.05 -19.19 -15.67
CA GLN A 795 30.97 -20.47 -16.38
C GLN A 795 29.56 -20.65 -16.95
N HIS A 796 29.47 -20.99 -18.22
CA HIS A 796 28.20 -21.36 -18.86
C HIS A 796 28.20 -22.85 -19.19
N ASP A 797 27.01 -23.47 -19.18
CA ASP A 797 26.75 -24.84 -19.67
C ASP A 797 27.70 -25.94 -19.16
N TRP A 798 28.20 -25.83 -17.93
CA TRP A 798 28.93 -26.92 -17.26
C TRP A 798 28.00 -28.11 -17.01
N VAL A 799 28.49 -29.36 -17.02
CA VAL A 799 27.68 -30.56 -16.74
C VAL A 799 28.28 -31.38 -15.61
N PHE A 800 27.55 -31.45 -14.49
CA PHE A 800 27.78 -32.37 -13.40
C PHE A 800 27.28 -33.78 -13.74
N ARG A 801 28.16 -34.75 -13.55
CA ARG A 801 28.00 -36.20 -13.81
C ARG A 801 29.15 -36.95 -13.16
N GLN A 802 29.09 -38.28 -13.14
CA GLN A 802 30.04 -39.14 -12.40
C GLN A 802 31.53 -39.01 -12.77
N GLU A 803 31.87 -38.46 -13.95
CA GLU A 803 33.27 -38.17 -14.36
C GLU A 803 33.67 -36.68 -14.20
N SER A 804 32.72 -35.81 -13.86
CA SER A 804 32.90 -34.37 -13.66
C SER A 804 31.99 -33.84 -12.55
N GLU A 805 32.06 -34.48 -11.38
CA GLU A 805 31.24 -34.20 -10.18
C GLU A 805 31.64 -32.88 -9.49
N VAL A 806 32.86 -32.42 -9.76
CA VAL A 806 33.48 -31.21 -9.21
C VAL A 806 33.79 -30.24 -10.35
N TRP A 807 33.41 -28.97 -10.18
CA TRP A 807 33.87 -27.85 -11.00
C TRP A 807 34.96 -27.06 -10.26
N GLU A 808 35.93 -26.53 -11.00
CA GLU A 808 37.00 -25.66 -10.47
C GLU A 808 36.88 -24.25 -11.06
N CYS A 809 36.97 -23.24 -10.19
CA CYS A 809 37.06 -21.83 -10.54
C CYS A 809 38.36 -21.23 -9.95
N PRO A 810 39.38 -20.92 -10.77
CA PRO A 810 40.59 -20.26 -10.27
C PRO A 810 40.26 -18.82 -9.84
N LEU A 811 40.64 -18.47 -8.62
CA LEU A 811 40.46 -17.11 -8.09
C LEU A 811 41.67 -16.22 -8.44
N PRO A 812 41.52 -14.88 -8.40
CA PRO A 812 42.65 -13.97 -8.57
C PRO A 812 43.72 -14.18 -7.50
N SER A 813 44.94 -13.69 -7.79
CA SER A 813 45.96 -13.62 -6.75
C SER A 813 45.51 -12.72 -5.60
N LEU A 814 45.78 -13.12 -4.37
CA LEU A 814 45.49 -12.34 -3.18
C LEU A 814 46.30 -11.03 -3.18
N SER A 815 47.52 -11.04 -3.75
CA SER A 815 48.27 -9.80 -4.02
C SER A 815 47.62 -8.85 -5.03
N GLU A 816 46.76 -9.33 -5.92
CA GLU A 816 45.97 -8.49 -6.85
C GLU A 816 44.72 -7.95 -6.17
N LEU A 817 43.99 -8.76 -5.40
CA LEU A 817 42.84 -8.31 -4.60
C LEU A 817 43.26 -7.24 -3.58
N LEU A 818 44.44 -7.37 -2.96
CA LEU A 818 45.02 -6.38 -2.04
C LEU A 818 45.53 -5.09 -2.71
N GLN A 819 45.47 -4.97 -4.04
CA GLN A 819 45.64 -3.67 -4.72
C GLN A 819 44.39 -2.79 -4.56
N ASN A 820 43.21 -3.40 -4.37
CA ASN A 820 41.99 -2.67 -4.04
C ASN A 820 42.09 -2.14 -2.60
N SER A 821 42.06 -0.80 -2.45
CA SER A 821 42.27 -0.15 -1.15
C SER A 821 41.26 -0.63 -0.10
N ARG A 822 39.99 -0.85 -0.48
CA ARG A 822 38.93 -1.29 0.43
C ARG A 822 39.20 -2.69 0.99
N ILE A 823 39.59 -3.65 0.14
CA ILE A 823 39.89 -5.03 0.56
C ILE A 823 41.11 -5.05 1.49
N ARG A 824 42.11 -4.19 1.22
CA ARG A 824 43.30 -4.02 2.07
C ARG A 824 43.01 -3.30 3.39
N GLU A 825 42.06 -2.37 3.41
CA GLU A 825 41.62 -1.63 4.61
C GLU A 825 40.79 -2.51 5.55
N THR A 826 39.89 -3.35 5.02
CA THR A 826 39.07 -4.28 5.83
C THR A 826 39.74 -5.63 6.07
N ASP A 827 40.94 -5.87 5.49
CA ASP A 827 41.65 -7.15 5.32
C ASP A 827 40.72 -8.34 5.00
N SER A 828 39.71 -8.08 4.16
CA SER A 828 38.60 -9.01 3.91
C SER A 828 37.87 -8.72 2.61
N PHE A 829 37.30 -9.77 2.01
CA PHE A 829 36.41 -9.69 0.84
C PHE A 829 35.30 -10.74 0.93
N VAL A 830 34.29 -10.63 0.08
CA VAL A 830 33.17 -11.57 0.01
C VAL A 830 33.18 -12.26 -1.35
N ILE A 831 33.24 -13.60 -1.34
CA ILE A 831 32.98 -14.42 -2.52
C ILE A 831 31.47 -14.62 -2.63
N CYS A 832 30.88 -14.14 -3.72
CA CYS A 832 29.48 -14.35 -4.07
C CYS A 832 29.42 -15.44 -5.14
N VAL A 833 28.73 -16.53 -4.87
CA VAL A 833 28.53 -17.64 -5.83
C VAL A 833 27.06 -17.71 -6.19
N GLN A 834 26.74 -17.86 -7.47
CA GLN A 834 25.38 -18.10 -7.98
C GLN A 834 25.37 -19.27 -8.96
N ILE A 835 24.36 -20.15 -8.85
CA ILE A 835 24.19 -21.33 -9.72
C ILE A 835 22.78 -21.33 -10.32
N HIS A 836 22.72 -21.65 -11.62
CA HIS A 836 21.51 -21.78 -12.43
C HIS A 836 21.51 -23.16 -13.13
N SER A 837 20.69 -24.12 -12.70
CA SER A 837 20.62 -25.49 -13.30
C SER A 837 19.41 -25.69 -14.25
N PRO A 838 19.55 -26.20 -15.51
CA PRO A 838 18.57 -26.00 -16.60
C PRO A 838 17.14 -26.51 -16.49
N ALA A 839 16.25 -25.68 -17.06
CA ALA A 839 14.81 -25.92 -17.23
C ALA A 839 14.05 -25.01 -18.21
N GLY A 840 14.76 -24.20 -19.02
CA GLY A 840 14.16 -23.22 -19.91
C GLY A 840 13.51 -21.99 -19.22
N PRO A 841 13.61 -20.81 -19.83
CA PRO A 841 14.78 -20.21 -20.46
C PRO A 841 15.38 -19.09 -19.58
N SER A 842 16.67 -18.80 -19.73
CA SER A 842 17.27 -17.59 -19.17
C SER A 842 17.09 -16.40 -20.11
N ILE A 843 16.84 -15.22 -19.55
CA ILE A 843 17.35 -13.96 -20.09
C ILE A 843 18.63 -13.69 -19.30
N PRO A 844 19.76 -13.32 -19.93
CA PRO A 844 20.97 -13.00 -19.18
C PRO A 844 20.75 -11.77 -18.31
N GLU A 845 20.88 -11.91 -16.98
CA GLU A 845 20.78 -10.78 -16.06
C GLU A 845 21.94 -9.81 -16.33
N GLN A 846 21.61 -8.60 -16.76
CA GLN A 846 22.61 -7.55 -16.98
C GLN A 846 22.99 -6.94 -15.63
N PRO A 847 24.30 -6.70 -15.34
CA PRO A 847 24.80 -6.22 -14.04
C PRO A 847 24.47 -4.73 -13.75
N SER A 848 23.36 -4.23 -14.30
CA SER A 848 22.91 -2.84 -14.23
C SER A 848 21.42 -2.69 -13.91
N VAL A 849 20.71 -3.77 -13.55
CA VAL A 849 19.31 -3.72 -13.12
C VAL A 849 19.24 -3.18 -11.68
N ALA A 850 18.95 -1.90 -11.53
CA ALA A 850 18.72 -1.26 -10.24
C ALA A 850 17.21 -1.11 -9.95
N TYR A 851 16.82 -1.29 -8.70
CA TYR A 851 15.44 -1.03 -8.26
C TYR A 851 15.16 0.48 -8.26
N VAL A 852 14.32 0.94 -9.18
CA VAL A 852 13.83 2.32 -9.23
C VAL A 852 12.54 2.42 -8.41
N PRO A 853 12.44 3.26 -7.36
CA PRO A 853 11.22 3.42 -6.58
C PRO A 853 10.04 3.87 -7.45
N ARG A 854 8.85 3.29 -7.21
CA ARG A 854 7.68 3.56 -8.05
C ARG A 854 7.28 5.04 -8.02
N ASP A 855 7.23 5.67 -6.86
CA ASP A 855 6.94 7.10 -6.70
C ASP A 855 7.91 8.04 -7.46
N LEU A 856 9.14 7.58 -7.77
CA LEU A 856 10.05 8.31 -8.66
C LEU A 856 9.68 8.14 -10.14
N LEU A 857 9.27 6.93 -10.56
CA LEU A 857 8.73 6.69 -11.90
C LEU A 857 7.41 7.46 -12.10
N ASP A 858 6.48 7.39 -11.15
CA ASP A 858 5.21 8.13 -11.16
C ASP A 858 5.44 9.66 -11.16
N GLY A 859 6.51 10.15 -10.52
CA GLY A 859 6.92 11.56 -10.53
C GLY A 859 7.57 11.99 -11.85
N LEU A 860 8.31 11.11 -12.50
CA LEU A 860 8.85 11.31 -13.85
C LEU A 860 7.76 11.22 -14.93
N GLU A 861 6.77 10.33 -14.77
CA GLU A 861 5.59 10.21 -15.63
C GLU A 861 4.69 11.44 -15.51
N ALA A 862 4.45 11.94 -14.30
CA ALA A 862 3.78 13.23 -14.09
C ALA A 862 4.58 14.42 -14.64
N SER A 863 5.90 14.26 -14.83
CA SER A 863 6.77 15.21 -15.54
C SER A 863 6.75 15.03 -17.07
N LEU A 864 5.87 14.19 -17.64
CA LEU A 864 5.62 14.14 -19.08
C LEU A 864 4.39 14.99 -19.42
N ASP A 865 4.51 15.83 -20.45
CA ASP A 865 3.50 16.80 -20.92
C ASP A 865 3.00 17.85 -19.88
N ASN A 866 3.53 17.86 -18.65
CA ASN A 866 3.28 18.96 -17.72
C ASN A 866 4.04 20.24 -18.15
N SER A 867 3.28 21.30 -18.46
CA SER A 867 3.78 22.64 -18.77
C SER A 867 4.68 23.28 -17.70
N ASN A 868 4.69 22.71 -16.48
CA ASN A 868 5.45 23.19 -15.31
C ASN A 868 6.74 22.39 -15.04
N THR A 869 7.18 21.49 -15.93
CA THR A 869 8.40 20.66 -15.78
C THR A 869 9.68 21.43 -15.39
N GLY A 870 10.01 21.47 -14.10
CA GLY A 870 11.12 22.25 -13.51
C GLY A 870 10.72 23.62 -12.92
N ASP A 871 9.61 23.68 -12.19
CA ASP A 871 8.94 24.87 -11.65
C ASP A 871 9.27 25.24 -10.20
N VAL A 872 10.06 24.46 -9.47
CA VAL A 872 10.46 24.82 -8.09
C VAL A 872 11.89 25.35 -8.11
N ARG A 873 12.10 26.57 -7.61
CA ARG A 873 13.43 27.14 -7.37
C ARG A 873 13.70 27.24 -5.87
N PHE A 874 14.71 26.52 -5.39
CA PHE A 874 15.25 26.66 -4.04
C PHE A 874 16.36 27.72 -4.05
N ILE A 875 16.18 28.78 -3.28
CA ILE A 875 17.17 29.84 -3.08
C ILE A 875 17.87 29.55 -1.75
N CYS A 876 19.18 29.30 -1.80
CA CYS A 876 19.99 28.95 -0.64
C CYS A 876 21.32 29.71 -0.62
N LEU A 877 22.06 29.59 0.48
CA LEU A 877 23.41 30.14 0.62
C LEU A 877 24.46 29.06 0.30
N GLU A 878 25.48 29.41 -0.48
CA GLU A 878 26.69 28.61 -0.64
C GLU A 878 27.81 29.25 0.20
N LYS A 879 28.44 28.47 1.07
CA LYS A 879 29.59 28.89 1.89
C LYS A 879 30.88 28.78 1.06
N HIS A 880 31.82 29.71 1.24
CA HIS A 880 33.13 29.65 0.58
C HIS A 880 34.08 28.71 1.34
N ASN A 881 34.21 27.45 0.91
CA ASN A 881 35.25 26.56 1.42
C ASN A 881 36.58 26.83 0.66
N PRO A 882 37.64 27.32 1.33
CA PRO A 882 38.90 27.67 0.67
C PRO A 882 39.67 26.47 0.09
N GLU A 883 39.41 25.23 0.55
CA GLU A 883 40.19 24.05 0.13
C GLU A 883 39.78 23.53 -1.26
N VAL A 884 38.53 23.78 -1.67
CA VAL A 884 37.89 23.13 -2.84
C VAL A 884 38.18 23.87 -4.16
N HIS A 885 38.63 25.12 -4.13
CA HIS A 885 38.84 25.96 -5.33
C HIS A 885 40.32 26.14 -5.72
N SER A 886 41.14 25.13 -5.49
CA SER A 886 42.57 25.09 -5.86
C SER A 886 42.84 24.72 -7.33
N ASN A 887 41.88 24.13 -8.05
CA ASN A 887 42.07 23.52 -9.38
C ASN A 887 41.46 24.31 -10.56
N VAL A 888 41.61 25.65 -10.58
CA VAL A 888 41.27 26.48 -11.76
C VAL A 888 42.55 27.10 -12.34
N PRO A 889 42.85 26.94 -13.65
CA PRO A 889 43.99 27.59 -14.27
C PRO A 889 43.88 29.12 -14.19
N ARG A 890 44.91 29.78 -13.66
CA ARG A 890 45.02 31.24 -13.71
C ARG A 890 45.47 31.70 -15.09
N GLU A 891 44.60 32.39 -15.83
CA GLU A 891 45.03 33.28 -16.90
C GLU A 891 45.37 34.67 -16.32
N SER A 892 46.64 35.05 -16.53
CA SER A 892 47.32 36.35 -16.64
C SER A 892 46.56 37.69 -16.44
N PRO A 893 47.26 38.81 -16.10
CA PRO A 893 48.72 39.00 -16.15
C PRO A 893 49.36 39.55 -14.84
N GLU A 894 50.65 39.87 -14.94
CA GLU A 894 51.55 40.34 -13.88
C GLU A 894 51.27 41.80 -13.43
N LEU A 895 51.72 42.17 -12.22
CA LEU A 895 52.48 43.41 -11.93
C LEU A 895 52.98 43.47 -10.46
N ASP A 896 54.30 43.53 -10.31
CA ASP A 896 55.16 44.11 -9.25
C ASP A 896 54.71 44.20 -7.77
N ALA A 897 55.35 43.41 -6.90
CA ALA A 897 55.96 43.87 -5.63
C ALA A 897 56.87 42.79 -4.98
N GLU A 898 58.00 43.18 -4.37
CA GLU A 898 58.94 42.28 -3.67
C GLU A 898 58.60 42.07 -2.16
N PRO A 899 59.15 41.01 -1.50
CA PRO A 899 58.66 40.54 -0.21
C PRO A 899 59.40 41.14 1.02
N GLN A 900 58.66 41.52 2.08
CA GLN A 900 59.26 41.86 3.38
C GLN A 900 58.49 41.37 4.62
N HIS A 901 59.22 40.58 5.42
CA HIS A 901 59.15 40.36 6.87
C HIS A 901 57.96 39.67 7.58
N ARG A 902 58.35 38.79 8.53
CA ARG A 902 57.55 38.11 9.55
C ARG A 902 57.38 39.01 10.81
N PRO A 903 56.63 38.62 11.85
CA PRO A 903 55.65 39.48 12.52
C PRO A 903 56.20 40.14 13.80
N PRO A 904 55.32 40.79 14.58
CA PRO A 904 55.33 40.62 16.03
C PRO A 904 54.08 39.86 16.54
N SER A 905 54.23 39.19 17.68
CA SER A 905 53.19 38.44 18.35
C SER A 905 52.23 39.32 19.15
N SER A 906 50.93 39.00 19.09
CA SER A 906 49.94 39.39 20.11
C SER A 906 48.96 38.24 20.32
N SER A 907 48.82 37.78 21.56
CA SER A 907 47.97 36.64 21.91
C SER A 907 46.48 37.02 21.90
N SER A 908 45.82 36.82 20.76
CA SER A 908 44.36 36.69 20.70
C SER A 908 43.98 35.21 20.78
N SER A 909 43.05 34.85 21.66
CA SER A 909 42.45 33.52 21.70
C SER A 909 41.84 33.17 20.34
N HIS A 910 42.29 32.08 19.73
CA HIS A 910 41.60 31.51 18.58
C HIS A 910 40.22 31.02 19.04
N SER A 911 39.14 31.73 18.69
CA SER A 911 37.83 31.08 18.67
C SER A 911 37.82 30.09 17.52
N THR A 912 37.40 28.88 17.81
CA THR A 912 37.14 27.78 16.89
C THR A 912 35.86 27.99 16.10
N PHE A 913 34.98 28.88 16.59
CA PHE A 913 33.83 29.42 15.87
C PHE A 913 34.26 30.61 15.00
N SER A 914 33.83 30.63 13.74
CA SER A 914 34.24 31.66 12.80
C SER A 914 33.53 32.99 13.07
N SER A 915 34.32 34.02 13.39
CA SER A 915 33.82 35.40 13.47
C SER A 915 33.40 35.98 12.10
N THR A 916 33.82 35.35 10.99
CA THR A 916 33.57 35.82 9.63
C THR A 916 33.30 34.67 8.65
N THR A 917 32.10 34.62 8.09
CA THR A 917 31.73 33.60 7.08
C THR A 917 31.44 34.27 5.75
N THR A 918 32.09 33.79 4.69
CA THR A 918 31.90 34.28 3.32
C THR A 918 30.93 33.37 2.59
N ALA A 919 29.86 33.93 2.05
CA ALA A 919 28.82 33.18 1.34
C ALA A 919 28.25 33.97 0.15
N ARG A 920 27.61 33.27 -0.79
CA ARG A 920 26.86 33.86 -1.91
C ARG A 920 25.52 33.17 -2.14
N LYS A 921 24.66 33.77 -2.96
CA LYS A 921 23.37 33.22 -3.35
C LYS A 921 23.54 32.08 -4.36
N ARG A 922 22.84 30.96 -4.16
CA ARG A 922 22.64 29.91 -5.16
C ARG A 922 21.16 29.67 -5.43
N VAL A 923 20.88 29.10 -6.61
CA VAL A 923 19.57 28.58 -6.99
C VAL A 923 19.70 27.12 -7.41
N ILE A 924 18.85 26.25 -6.87
CA ILE A 924 18.69 24.87 -7.32
C ILE A 924 17.28 24.73 -7.91
N TYR A 925 17.20 24.22 -9.14
CA TYR A 925 15.93 23.96 -9.82
C TYR A 925 15.48 22.52 -9.60
N ALA A 926 14.20 22.33 -9.29
CA ALA A 926 13.54 21.06 -9.05
C ALA A 926 12.13 21.07 -9.66
N HIS A 927 11.46 19.91 -9.64
CA HIS A 927 10.14 19.71 -10.26
C HIS A 927 9.11 19.43 -9.16
N SER A 928 7.97 20.13 -9.20
CA SER A 928 6.87 19.96 -8.24
C SER A 928 6.44 18.51 -8.07
N ASP A 929 6.36 17.79 -9.19
CA ASP A 929 5.73 16.49 -9.27
C ASP A 929 6.56 15.42 -8.54
N ILE A 930 7.87 15.40 -8.80
CA ILE A 930 8.81 14.48 -8.14
C ILE A 930 8.89 14.79 -6.64
N LEU A 931 8.92 16.06 -6.24
CA LEU A 931 8.95 16.43 -4.80
C LEU A 931 7.64 16.07 -4.09
N SER A 932 6.50 16.25 -4.74
CA SER A 932 5.18 15.93 -4.18
C SER A 932 4.92 14.43 -4.09
N ARG A 933 5.50 13.61 -4.98
CA ARG A 933 5.47 12.14 -4.86
C ARG A 933 6.41 11.60 -3.79
N ARG A 934 7.49 12.31 -3.48
CA ARG A 934 8.58 11.84 -2.59
C ARG A 934 8.57 12.47 -1.18
N SER A 935 7.68 13.43 -0.91
CA SER A 935 7.46 14.01 0.43
C SER A 935 6.07 14.62 0.57
N GLU A 936 5.32 14.18 1.59
CA GLU A 936 4.03 14.76 1.96
C GLU A 936 4.14 16.24 2.36
N TYR A 937 5.28 16.66 2.91
CA TYR A 937 5.54 18.06 3.25
C TYR A 937 5.59 18.91 1.97
N PHE A 938 6.38 18.51 0.96
CA PHE A 938 6.46 19.26 -0.29
C PHE A 938 5.14 19.20 -1.08
N ALA A 939 4.44 18.07 -1.07
CA ALA A 939 3.09 17.98 -1.64
C ALA A 939 2.12 18.98 -0.99
N THR A 940 2.09 19.04 0.33
CA THR A 940 1.23 19.95 1.10
C THR A 940 1.62 21.41 0.86
N MET A 941 2.92 21.72 0.91
CA MET A 941 3.46 23.07 0.69
C MET A 941 3.08 23.59 -0.70
N LEU A 942 3.35 22.82 -1.76
CA LEU A 942 3.13 23.21 -3.16
C LEU A 942 1.65 23.23 -3.57
N THR A 943 0.81 22.42 -2.92
CA THR A 943 -0.65 22.41 -3.15
C THR A 943 -1.37 23.51 -2.36
N SER A 944 -0.81 23.93 -1.22
CA SER A 944 -1.35 25.04 -0.43
C SER A 944 -1.20 26.38 -1.16
N ALA A 945 -2.07 27.35 -0.84
CA ALA A 945 -1.94 28.73 -1.34
C ALA A 945 -0.77 29.51 -0.68
N PHE A 946 0.12 28.85 0.06
CA PHE A 946 1.20 29.45 0.84
C PHE A 946 2.44 29.77 -0.02
N ALA A 947 2.23 30.55 -1.09
CA ALA A 947 3.29 30.95 -1.99
C ALA A 947 4.14 32.09 -1.40
N GLU A 948 5.38 31.79 -1.01
CA GLU A 948 6.38 32.82 -0.71
C GLU A 948 6.81 33.58 -1.98
N GLY A 949 6.05 34.62 -2.32
CA GLY A 949 6.49 35.70 -3.20
C GLY A 949 5.80 35.76 -4.57
N THR A 950 4.95 36.78 -4.71
CA THR A 950 4.58 37.52 -5.95
C THR A 950 4.05 36.73 -7.16
N GLU A 951 2.85 37.12 -7.61
CA GLU A 951 2.32 36.77 -8.94
C GLU A 951 3.24 37.29 -10.07
N PRO A 952 3.55 36.48 -11.10
CA PRO A 952 4.27 36.96 -12.28
C PRO A 952 3.34 37.77 -13.20
N PRO A 953 3.80 38.90 -13.78
CA PRO A 953 2.98 39.69 -14.69
C PRO A 953 2.80 39.01 -16.05
N ASN A 954 1.56 38.89 -16.50
CA ASN A 954 1.14 38.62 -17.89
C ASN A 954 1.95 37.57 -18.69
N GLY A 955 1.76 36.30 -18.35
CA GLY A 955 2.03 35.18 -19.27
C GLY A 955 3.41 34.54 -19.17
N GLU A 956 4.24 34.92 -18.19
CA GLU A 956 5.41 34.11 -17.82
C GLU A 956 5.00 32.86 -17.02
N ARG A 957 5.84 31.82 -17.11
CA ARG A 957 5.62 30.52 -16.47
C ARG A 957 5.63 30.67 -14.94
N LYS A 958 4.67 30.05 -14.26
CA LYS A 958 4.62 29.98 -12.80
C LYS A 958 5.82 29.18 -12.28
N ILE A 959 6.58 29.78 -11.35
CA ILE A 959 7.72 29.14 -10.68
C ILE A 959 7.57 29.35 -9.17
N TYR A 960 7.40 28.27 -8.42
CA TYR A 960 7.37 28.29 -6.96
C TYR A 960 8.75 28.65 -6.42
N THR A 961 8.80 29.62 -5.52
CA THR A 961 10.05 30.07 -4.88
C THR A 961 10.09 29.55 -3.45
N VAL A 962 11.09 28.75 -3.13
CA VAL A 962 11.38 28.33 -1.75
C VAL A 962 12.65 29.04 -1.34
N ILE A 963 12.58 29.92 -0.35
CA ILE A 963 13.77 30.51 0.26
C ILE A 963 14.15 29.62 1.43
N VAL A 964 15.37 29.09 1.38
CA VAL A 964 15.92 28.21 2.41
C VAL A 964 16.65 29.09 3.42
N GLU A 965 16.16 29.11 4.65
CA GLU A 965 16.68 29.88 5.78
C GLU A 965 17.31 28.97 6.85
N GLU A 966 17.30 27.65 6.63
CA GLU A 966 17.77 26.62 7.57
C GLU A 966 18.96 25.78 7.04
N ALA A 967 19.36 25.92 5.78
CA ALA A 967 20.34 25.04 5.14
C ALA A 967 21.13 25.70 4.00
N ASP A 968 22.32 25.16 3.73
CA ASP A 968 23.20 25.60 2.64
C ASP A 968 23.01 24.77 1.35
N PHE A 969 23.68 25.23 0.27
CA PHE A 969 23.66 24.61 -1.05
C PHE A 969 24.08 23.13 -1.03
N GLU A 970 25.08 22.75 -0.22
CA GLU A 970 25.56 21.37 -0.09
C GLU A 970 24.45 20.48 0.49
N THR A 971 23.88 20.88 1.63
CA THR A 971 22.80 20.15 2.31
C THR A 971 21.55 20.04 1.42
N MET A 972 21.14 21.12 0.78
CA MET A 972 19.95 21.13 -0.10
C MET A 972 20.16 20.33 -1.39
N TYR A 973 21.37 20.32 -1.95
CA TYR A 973 21.69 19.48 -3.11
C TYR A 973 21.53 18.00 -2.77
N TRP A 974 22.04 17.56 -1.61
CA TRP A 974 21.95 16.15 -1.20
C TRP A 974 20.54 15.73 -0.79
N LEU A 975 19.75 16.62 -0.17
CA LEU A 975 18.31 16.40 0.05
C LEU A 975 17.58 16.14 -1.28
N LEU A 976 17.75 17.04 -2.25
CA LEU A 976 17.08 16.93 -3.55
C LEU A 976 17.57 15.69 -4.31
N LYS A 977 18.87 15.39 -4.27
CA LYS A 977 19.43 14.16 -4.85
C LYS A 977 18.83 12.89 -4.20
N PHE A 978 18.64 12.86 -2.89
CA PHE A 978 17.95 11.76 -2.22
C PHE A 978 16.48 11.63 -2.66
N CYS A 979 15.74 12.73 -2.81
CA CYS A 979 14.40 12.70 -3.40
C CYS A 979 14.40 12.10 -4.82
N TYR A 980 15.37 12.49 -5.66
CA TYR A 980 15.44 12.15 -7.09
C TYR A 980 16.08 10.80 -7.42
N THR A 981 16.97 10.25 -6.59
CA THR A 981 17.68 9.00 -6.90
C THR A 981 17.76 8.03 -5.73
N ASN A 982 17.16 8.35 -4.57
CA ASN A 982 17.23 7.57 -3.34
C ASN A 982 18.67 7.24 -2.88
N TRP A 983 19.64 8.06 -3.32
CA TRP A 983 21.07 7.93 -3.06
C TRP A 983 21.56 9.16 -2.29
N LEU A 984 22.31 8.90 -1.23
CA LEU A 984 22.91 9.86 -0.33
C LEU A 984 24.36 9.41 -0.03
N LEU A 985 25.20 10.33 0.41
CA LEU A 985 26.56 10.07 0.85
C LEU A 985 26.88 11.05 1.99
N PHE A 986 27.26 10.54 3.15
CA PHE A 986 27.64 11.36 4.31
C PHE A 986 29.17 11.55 4.38
N LYS A 987 29.62 12.57 5.13
CA LYS A 987 31.04 12.77 5.46
C LYS A 987 31.50 11.70 6.46
N GLU A 988 32.68 11.12 6.25
CA GLU A 988 33.29 10.14 7.17
C GLU A 988 33.63 10.75 8.53
N GLN A 989 33.91 12.07 8.54
CA GLN A 989 34.12 12.89 9.73
C GLN A 989 33.36 14.21 9.51
N ASP A 990 32.47 14.56 10.43
CA ASP A 990 31.60 15.73 10.35
C ASP A 990 31.77 16.57 11.62
N ASP A 991 32.02 17.88 11.50
CA ASP A 991 32.14 18.78 12.66
C ASP A 991 30.76 19.34 13.05
N PRO A 992 30.24 19.01 14.25
CA PRO A 992 28.94 19.50 14.69
C PRO A 992 28.84 21.04 14.75
N ARG A 993 29.98 21.75 14.88
CA ARG A 993 30.00 23.22 14.86
C ARG A 993 29.58 23.77 13.50
N ALA A 994 30.03 23.19 12.39
CA ALA A 994 29.73 23.67 11.04
C ALA A 994 28.23 23.63 10.68
N ALA A 995 27.47 22.75 11.34
CA ALA A 995 26.01 22.69 11.28
C ALA A 995 25.33 23.74 12.19
N VAL A 996 25.89 24.01 13.38
CA VAL A 996 25.32 24.95 14.37
C VAL A 996 25.70 26.42 14.11
N GLU A 997 26.82 26.67 13.45
CA GLU A 997 27.14 27.95 12.79
C GLU A 997 26.30 28.18 11.52
N GLY A 998 25.42 27.24 11.18
CA GLY A 998 24.59 27.25 9.99
C GLY A 998 23.48 28.32 9.99
N VAL A 999 22.69 28.26 8.92
CA VAL A 999 21.58 29.18 8.68
C VAL A 999 20.51 28.91 9.76
N GLY A 1000 20.34 29.88 10.65
CA GLY A 1000 19.68 29.68 11.94
C GLY A 1000 20.13 30.69 12.99
N ALA A 1001 21.39 31.16 12.91
CA ALA A 1001 21.89 32.34 13.62
C ALA A 1001 21.30 33.69 13.11
N GLY A 1002 20.14 33.67 12.46
CA GLY A 1002 19.42 34.83 11.90
C GLY A 1002 19.81 35.24 10.48
N TRP A 1003 20.79 34.58 9.86
CA TRP A 1003 21.34 34.97 8.55
C TRP A 1003 20.42 34.54 7.40
N ASN A 1004 20.16 35.41 6.42
CA ASN A 1004 19.10 35.18 5.44
C ASN A 1004 19.51 35.51 4.00
N ALA A 1005 19.20 34.61 3.05
CA ALA A 1005 19.41 34.85 1.62
C ALA A 1005 18.65 36.09 1.08
N ARG A 1006 17.55 36.49 1.72
CA ARG A 1006 16.82 37.75 1.45
C ARG A 1006 17.69 38.99 1.62
N TRP A 1007 18.70 38.96 2.51
CA TRP A 1007 19.59 40.10 2.76
C TRP A 1007 20.56 40.40 1.61
N LEU A 1008 20.86 39.43 0.73
CA LEU A 1008 21.77 39.61 -0.41
C LEU A 1008 21.22 40.55 -1.50
N THR A 1009 19.93 40.87 -1.46
CA THR A 1009 19.18 41.67 -2.47
C THR A 1009 19.54 43.15 -2.51
N SER A 1010 20.30 43.67 -1.54
CA SER A 1010 20.62 45.10 -1.46
C SER A 1010 21.99 45.45 -2.06
N ARG A 1011 21.96 46.27 -3.12
CA ARG A 1011 23.06 47.02 -3.79
C ARG A 1011 24.42 46.31 -3.94
N ASN A 1012 24.80 46.14 -5.21
CA ASN A 1012 25.98 45.41 -5.72
C ASN A 1012 25.83 43.89 -5.57
N GLY A 1013 26.10 43.18 -6.67
CA GLY A 1013 26.34 41.73 -6.69
C GLY A 1013 25.32 40.86 -5.97
N GLU A 1014 24.20 40.51 -6.59
CA GLU A 1014 23.27 39.51 -6.00
C GLU A 1014 23.92 38.11 -5.89
N TRP A 1015 24.94 37.86 -6.72
CA TRP A 1015 25.62 36.57 -6.90
C TRP A 1015 27.08 36.57 -6.40
N ASP A 1016 27.59 37.72 -5.97
CA ASP A 1016 28.99 37.88 -5.54
C ASP A 1016 29.21 37.28 -4.15
N TRP A 1017 30.44 36.83 -3.87
CA TRP A 1017 30.85 36.43 -2.53
C TRP A 1017 30.82 37.61 -1.56
N LYS A 1018 30.05 37.51 -0.47
CA LYS A 1018 29.97 38.52 0.59
C LYS A 1018 30.42 37.93 1.92
N THR A 1019 31.33 38.61 2.59
CA THR A 1019 31.78 38.26 3.95
C THR A 1019 30.84 38.90 4.96
N PHE A 1020 30.27 38.07 5.83
CA PHE A 1020 29.40 38.48 6.93
C PHE A 1020 30.17 38.36 8.25
N HIS A 1021 29.93 39.28 9.19
CA HIS A 1021 30.60 39.30 10.49
C HIS A 1021 29.61 38.94 11.61
N LYS A 1022 30.05 38.11 12.57
CA LYS A 1022 29.27 37.68 13.74
C LYS A 1022 29.16 38.82 14.77
N SER A 1023 28.28 39.80 14.51
CA SER A 1023 28.00 40.90 15.44
C SER A 1023 27.33 40.39 16.72
N GLY A 1024 27.88 40.76 17.89
CA GLY A 1024 27.36 40.37 19.19
C GLY A 1024 25.96 40.94 19.51
N PRO A 1025 25.31 40.46 20.59
CA PRO A 1025 23.90 40.74 20.87
C PRO A 1025 23.63 42.20 21.21
N GLY A 1026 22.95 42.89 20.29
CA GLY A 1026 22.40 44.23 20.48
C GLY A 1026 21.19 44.47 19.57
N ASP A 1027 20.04 44.75 20.18
CA ASP A 1027 18.82 45.36 19.62
C ASP A 1027 18.45 45.10 18.14
N ASP A 1028 17.69 44.01 17.91
CA ASP A 1028 16.43 44.07 17.12
C ASP A 1028 15.55 42.80 17.18
N ALA A 1029 15.81 41.87 18.11
CA ALA A 1029 15.03 40.63 18.26
C ALA A 1029 13.62 40.85 18.87
N ARG A 1030 12.64 41.30 18.06
CA ARG A 1030 11.22 41.34 18.44
C ARG A 1030 10.26 40.81 17.37
N SER A 1031 9.44 39.84 17.82
CA SER A 1031 8.22 39.31 17.20
C SER A 1031 8.37 38.30 16.06
N ALA A 1032 7.90 37.07 16.32
CA ALA A 1032 7.63 36.04 15.32
C ALA A 1032 6.47 35.10 15.76
N THR A 1033 5.41 35.63 16.38
CA THR A 1033 4.26 34.84 16.89
C THR A 1033 2.89 35.51 16.69
N SER A 1034 2.53 35.83 15.45
CA SER A 1034 1.14 36.16 15.04
C SER A 1034 1.02 36.15 13.51
N GLY A 1035 -0.04 35.54 12.95
CA GLY A 1035 -0.19 35.32 11.51
C GLY A 1035 -0.89 36.41 10.70
N GLU A 1036 -1.05 36.12 9.41
CA GLU A 1036 -2.03 36.65 8.43
C GLU A 1036 -2.27 38.18 8.36
N SER A 1037 -1.79 38.83 7.28
CA SER A 1037 -2.69 39.41 6.24
C SER A 1037 -1.98 40.31 5.20
N LEU A 1038 -2.56 40.29 4.00
CA LEU A 1038 -2.29 41.10 2.79
C LEU A 1038 -2.08 42.61 3.00
N GLY A 1039 -1.24 43.24 2.16
CA GLY A 1039 -1.21 44.70 1.98
C GLY A 1039 -0.22 45.17 0.89
N ALA A 1040 -0.64 46.08 0.01
CA ALA A 1040 0.20 46.66 -1.05
C ALA A 1040 0.51 48.15 -0.79
N ALA A 1041 1.65 48.66 -1.31
CA ALA A 1041 1.75 49.92 -2.10
C ALA A 1041 3.16 50.60 -2.12
N THR A 1042 3.66 50.85 -3.33
CA THR A 1042 4.39 52.04 -3.81
C THR A 1042 5.42 52.80 -2.94
N ALA A 1043 6.71 52.64 -3.29
CA ALA A 1043 7.71 53.66 -3.66
C ALA A 1043 7.84 55.03 -2.92
N GLY A 1044 9.08 55.38 -2.50
CA GLY A 1044 9.42 56.77 -2.07
C GLY A 1044 10.87 57.08 -1.63
N VAL A 1045 11.77 57.40 -2.59
CA VAL A 1045 12.85 58.44 -2.56
C VAL A 1045 13.36 58.92 -1.16
N SER A 1046 14.51 58.48 -0.61
CA SER A 1046 15.96 58.77 -0.93
C SER A 1046 16.67 59.84 -0.05
N ARG A 1047 18.01 59.69 0.07
CA ARG A 1047 19.05 60.60 0.67
C ARG A 1047 19.12 60.74 2.21
N SER A 1048 20.25 61.10 2.85
CA SER A 1048 21.70 60.84 2.65
C SER A 1048 22.54 61.62 3.70
N THR A 1049 23.72 61.11 4.11
CA THR A 1049 24.80 61.80 4.92
C THR A 1049 24.36 62.31 6.30
N SER A 1050 25.18 62.53 7.34
CA SER A 1050 26.60 62.28 7.74
C SER A 1050 26.61 62.42 9.29
N GLY A 1051 27.47 61.88 10.15
CA GLY A 1051 28.92 61.70 10.14
C GLY A 1051 29.48 62.07 11.54
N THR A 1052 30.36 61.21 12.09
CA THR A 1052 31.38 61.46 13.15
C THR A 1052 31.04 61.86 14.62
N SER A 1053 31.79 61.20 15.51
CA SER A 1053 32.41 61.66 16.79
C SER A 1053 31.64 61.79 18.12
N GLU A 1054 31.98 60.86 19.03
CA GLU A 1054 32.45 61.04 20.43
C GLU A 1054 31.54 61.51 21.60
N ALA A 1055 31.28 60.55 22.49
CA ALA A 1055 31.42 60.57 23.96
C ALA A 1055 31.25 61.87 24.79
N PHE A 1056 30.41 61.79 25.85
CA PHE A 1056 30.94 61.56 27.22
C PHE A 1056 29.89 61.03 28.22
N GLN A 1057 30.35 60.75 29.45
CA GLN A 1057 29.67 60.03 30.55
C GLN A 1057 28.64 60.85 31.39
N PRO A 1058 27.87 60.19 32.29
CA PRO A 1058 26.67 60.74 32.99
C PRO A 1058 27.06 61.30 34.40
N PRO A 1059 26.25 61.28 35.51
CA PRO A 1059 24.81 61.00 35.80
C PRO A 1059 24.20 62.21 36.62
N PRO A 1060 23.28 62.12 37.64
CA PRO A 1060 22.43 61.01 38.15
C PRO A 1060 20.96 61.32 38.60
N MET A 1061 20.18 60.23 38.72
CA MET A 1061 19.25 59.86 39.82
C MET A 1061 17.84 60.44 40.05
N THR A 1062 17.00 59.51 40.53
CA THR A 1062 15.85 59.60 41.47
C THR A 1062 14.46 60.11 41.04
N ASN A 1063 13.55 59.13 40.89
CA ASN A 1063 12.22 58.98 41.54
C ASN A 1063 11.21 60.16 41.57
N VAL A 1064 9.96 59.88 41.16
CA VAL A 1064 8.78 59.84 42.08
C VAL A 1064 7.50 59.26 41.41
N VAL A 1065 6.64 58.70 42.25
CA VAL A 1065 5.34 58.03 42.02
C VAL A 1065 4.25 58.92 41.37
N SER A 1066 3.36 58.34 40.53
CA SER A 1066 1.88 58.62 40.37
C SER A 1066 1.36 58.21 38.97
N SER A 1067 0.07 57.96 38.66
CA SER A 1067 -1.16 57.60 39.43
C SER A 1067 -2.29 57.16 38.47
N ASN A 1068 -3.43 56.65 38.97
CA ASN A 1068 -4.49 56.01 38.16
C ASN A 1068 -5.54 56.95 37.48
N ALA A 1069 -5.88 56.62 36.22
CA ALA A 1069 -7.25 56.57 35.64
C ALA A 1069 -8.04 57.93 35.43
N PRO A 1070 -9.37 57.96 35.17
CA PRO A 1070 -9.88 57.92 33.77
C PRO A 1070 -11.05 58.89 33.41
N GLY A 1071 -11.40 59.00 32.11
CA GLY A 1071 -12.64 59.61 31.58
C GLY A 1071 -12.47 60.26 30.18
N THR A 1072 -13.50 60.69 29.42
CA THR A 1072 -14.97 60.50 29.51
C THR A 1072 -15.69 61.02 28.23
N SER A 1073 -16.62 60.24 27.64
CA SER A 1073 -17.84 60.63 26.86
C SER A 1073 -17.73 61.72 25.74
N LEU A 1074 -18.71 62.21 24.95
CA LEU A 1074 -20.17 62.06 24.65
C LEU A 1074 -20.30 62.05 23.09
N ALA A 1075 -21.08 61.24 22.36
CA ALA A 1075 -22.53 60.93 22.33
C ALA A 1075 -23.40 61.76 21.34
N LYS A 1076 -24.07 61.08 20.39
CA LYS A 1076 -25.38 61.44 19.79
C LYS A 1076 -26.04 60.21 19.14
N ALA A 1077 -27.35 60.27 18.87
CA ALA A 1077 -28.24 59.13 18.53
C ALA A 1077 -29.37 59.60 17.58
N PRO A 1078 -30.51 58.87 17.43
CA PRO A 1078 -30.80 57.53 16.86
C PRO A 1078 -31.61 57.69 15.52
N PRO A 1079 -32.44 56.74 14.97
CA PRO A 1079 -32.74 55.34 15.33
C PRO A 1079 -32.71 54.31 14.16
N ALA A 1080 -33.11 53.06 14.46
CA ALA A 1080 -33.42 51.96 13.53
C ALA A 1080 -34.95 51.97 13.15
N PRO A 1081 -35.66 50.94 12.60
CA PRO A 1081 -35.34 49.49 12.55
C PRO A 1081 -35.85 48.62 11.35
N ASN A 1082 -35.50 47.32 11.40
CA ASN A 1082 -36.25 46.10 11.00
C ASN A 1082 -36.77 45.82 9.57
N SER A 1083 -36.16 44.79 8.96
CA SER A 1083 -36.75 43.57 8.34
C SER A 1083 -38.29 43.36 8.25
N THR A 1084 -38.79 42.75 7.15
CA THR A 1084 -39.25 41.31 7.11
C THR A 1084 -39.97 40.85 5.80
N THR A 1085 -39.80 39.55 5.46
CA THR A 1085 -40.74 38.58 4.82
C THR A 1085 -41.38 38.72 3.40
N ARG A 1086 -41.27 37.60 2.63
CA ARG A 1086 -42.28 36.87 1.80
C ARG A 1086 -43.00 37.52 0.58
N GLN A 1087 -42.81 36.86 -0.60
CA GLN A 1087 -43.79 36.22 -1.54
C GLN A 1087 -45.27 36.74 -1.70
N PRO A 1088 -46.00 36.44 -2.81
CA PRO A 1088 -45.63 35.85 -4.13
C PRO A 1088 -46.37 36.42 -5.41
N HIS A 1089 -46.13 35.79 -6.58
CA HIS A 1089 -47.06 35.56 -7.73
C HIS A 1089 -47.25 36.55 -8.94
N ARG A 1090 -47.24 35.93 -10.15
CA ARG A 1090 -48.00 36.17 -11.42
C ARG A 1090 -47.68 37.37 -12.39
N ARG A 1091 -47.13 37.01 -13.58
CA ARG A 1091 -47.65 37.12 -15.00
C ARG A 1091 -48.20 38.49 -15.56
N PRO A 1092 -48.38 38.72 -16.90
CA PRO A 1092 -47.91 38.00 -18.13
C PRO A 1092 -47.59 38.83 -19.45
N ILE A 1093 -46.86 38.21 -20.40
CA ILE A 1093 -47.09 38.10 -21.90
C ILE A 1093 -47.02 39.31 -22.92
N SER A 1094 -46.42 39.02 -24.10
CA SER A 1094 -46.55 39.59 -25.50
C SER A 1094 -45.83 40.91 -25.91
N GLY A 1095 -45.37 41.09 -27.17
CA GLY A 1095 -45.21 40.13 -28.30
C GLY A 1095 -44.86 40.72 -29.72
N THR A 1096 -44.36 39.85 -30.63
CA THR A 1096 -44.49 39.80 -32.14
C THR A 1096 -43.97 40.88 -33.13
N SER A 1097 -43.10 40.48 -34.09
CA SER A 1097 -43.07 40.76 -35.58
C SER A 1097 -41.69 40.33 -36.19
N THR A 1098 -41.44 39.44 -37.17
CA THR A 1098 -41.87 39.17 -38.59
C THR A 1098 -40.99 39.77 -39.73
N LEU A 1099 -40.01 39.00 -40.25
CA LEU A 1099 -39.57 38.74 -41.68
C LEU A 1099 -39.31 39.92 -42.69
N PRO A 1100 -38.76 39.74 -43.94
CA PRO A 1100 -38.03 38.61 -44.59
C PRO A 1100 -36.74 38.94 -45.45
N VAL A 1101 -35.98 37.88 -45.80
CA VAL A 1101 -35.28 37.46 -47.08
C VAL A 1101 -35.02 38.46 -48.25
N PRO A 1102 -33.79 38.46 -48.85
CA PRO A 1102 -33.58 38.14 -50.29
C PRO A 1102 -32.35 37.23 -50.62
N VAL A 1103 -32.06 36.95 -51.91
CA VAL A 1103 -31.25 35.80 -52.42
C VAL A 1103 -30.28 36.17 -53.60
N GLY A 1104 -29.12 35.49 -53.71
CA GLY A 1104 -28.19 35.40 -54.89
C GLY A 1104 -26.76 34.97 -54.47
N ALA A 1105 -25.97 34.07 -55.08
CA ALA A 1105 -25.71 33.64 -56.49
C ALA A 1105 -24.86 34.65 -57.32
N SER A 1106 -23.80 34.29 -58.07
CA SER A 1106 -23.00 33.03 -58.24
C SER A 1106 -21.67 33.28 -59.03
N SER A 1107 -20.93 32.22 -59.40
CA SER A 1107 -19.80 32.14 -60.40
C SER A 1107 -18.32 32.32 -59.95
N GLY A 1108 -17.38 31.72 -60.71
CA GLY A 1108 -15.90 31.75 -60.57
C GLY A 1108 -15.22 32.12 -61.92
N PRO A 1109 -14.12 31.49 -62.43
CA PRO A 1109 -13.24 30.44 -61.87
C PRO A 1109 -11.71 30.60 -62.26
N SER A 1110 -10.92 29.51 -62.18
CA SER A 1110 -9.64 29.21 -62.91
C SER A 1110 -8.29 29.85 -62.44
N ARG A 1111 -7.08 29.49 -62.96
CA ARG A 1111 -6.36 28.18 -63.14
C ARG A 1111 -5.02 28.40 -63.89
N SER A 1112 -3.83 28.16 -63.31
CA SER A 1112 -2.58 27.98 -64.09
C SER A 1112 -1.35 27.39 -63.35
N LYS A 1113 -0.50 26.74 -64.16
CA LYS A 1113 0.93 26.34 -64.07
C LYS A 1113 1.51 26.58 -65.51
N PRO A 1114 2.81 26.37 -65.89
CA PRO A 1114 3.95 25.73 -65.20
C PRO A 1114 5.34 26.44 -65.33
N ASP A 1115 6.39 25.89 -64.66
CA ASP A 1115 7.80 25.62 -65.07
C ASP A 1115 8.68 26.69 -65.82
N PRO A 1116 9.99 26.47 -66.18
CA PRO A 1116 10.96 25.38 -65.89
C PRO A 1116 12.40 25.85 -65.42
N SER A 1117 13.33 24.88 -65.34
CA SER A 1117 14.82 24.96 -65.37
C SER A 1117 15.60 25.14 -64.05
N GLY A 1118 16.82 24.60 -63.88
CA GLY A 1118 17.65 23.78 -64.80
C GLY A 1118 18.77 22.95 -64.10
N LEU A 1119 19.24 21.88 -64.77
CA LEU A 1119 20.07 20.76 -64.26
C LEU A 1119 21.59 21.03 -64.13
N SER A 1120 22.25 20.41 -63.12
CA SER A 1120 23.50 19.60 -63.21
C SER A 1120 23.96 19.22 -61.78
N ALA A 1121 23.92 17.97 -61.28
CA ALA A 1121 24.77 16.80 -61.57
C ALA A 1121 26.28 17.01 -61.23
N SER A 1122 27.01 16.11 -60.57
CA SER A 1122 26.72 14.83 -59.83
C SER A 1122 27.97 14.49 -58.93
N ARG A 1123 28.09 13.48 -58.04
CA ARG A 1123 27.79 12.01 -58.08
C ARG A 1123 27.79 11.34 -56.67
N PHE A 1124 27.35 10.07 -56.65
CA PHE A 1124 27.71 8.87 -55.82
C PHE A 1124 28.93 8.95 -54.84
N ALA A 1125 29.00 8.20 -53.72
CA ALA A 1125 28.19 7.12 -53.12
C ALA A 1125 28.46 7.04 -51.57
N ALA A 1126 27.82 6.25 -50.68
CA ALA A 1126 26.67 5.33 -50.72
C ALA A 1126 25.99 5.28 -49.31
N ALA A 1127 24.80 4.67 -49.19
CA ALA A 1127 24.01 4.46 -47.96
C ALA A 1127 24.43 3.16 -47.21
N PRO A 1128 23.78 2.64 -46.12
CA PRO A 1128 22.54 3.07 -45.39
C PRO A 1128 22.69 3.10 -43.83
N SER A 1129 21.76 3.48 -42.95
CA SER A 1129 20.48 4.25 -42.90
C SER A 1129 19.91 4.16 -41.47
N LYS A 1130 18.95 5.02 -41.08
CA LYS A 1130 18.09 4.97 -39.86
C LYS A 1130 18.65 5.50 -38.52
N HIS A 1131 18.45 6.79 -38.29
CA HIS A 1131 17.63 7.29 -37.18
C HIS A 1131 16.91 8.58 -37.64
N TYR A 1132 15.73 8.88 -37.11
CA TYR A 1132 14.97 10.10 -37.46
C TYR A 1132 15.32 11.26 -36.51
N PRO A 1133 15.23 12.53 -36.96
CA PRO A 1133 15.82 13.67 -36.24
C PRO A 1133 14.83 14.39 -35.31
N ILE A 1134 15.38 14.96 -34.24
CA ILE A 1134 14.75 16.05 -33.47
C ILE A 1134 14.82 17.34 -34.33
N SER A 1135 13.79 18.18 -34.26
CA SER A 1135 13.66 19.41 -35.06
C SER A 1135 13.17 20.60 -34.21
N PRO A 1136 13.39 21.87 -34.66
CA PRO A 1136 14.18 22.76 -33.80
C PRO A 1136 13.51 24.10 -33.46
N ARG A 1137 14.26 24.92 -32.69
CA ARG A 1137 14.00 26.33 -32.35
C ARG A 1137 13.18 27.10 -33.39
N ALA A 1138 12.03 27.61 -32.98
CA ALA A 1138 11.45 28.83 -33.54
C ALA A 1138 12.01 30.04 -32.76
N SER A 1139 12.59 31.02 -33.46
CA SER A 1139 13.09 32.26 -32.85
C SER A 1139 11.98 33.30 -32.72
N ARG A 1140 11.92 34.00 -31.58
CA ARG A 1140 11.11 35.21 -31.42
C ARG A 1140 12.00 36.36 -30.96
N SER A 1141 11.83 37.53 -31.58
CA SER A 1141 12.69 38.70 -31.41
C SER A 1141 12.50 39.39 -30.05
N GLN A 1142 13.61 39.83 -29.45
CA GLN A 1142 13.60 40.65 -28.23
C GLN A 1142 13.10 42.08 -28.48
N GLN A 1143 12.40 42.64 -27.49
CA GLN A 1143 12.65 44.01 -27.00
C GLN A 1143 12.55 44.02 -25.47
N PRO A 1144 13.19 44.97 -24.76
CA PRO A 1144 13.65 44.73 -23.39
C PRO A 1144 12.73 45.30 -22.28
N SER A 1145 12.55 44.52 -21.21
CA SER A 1145 11.91 44.94 -19.95
C SER A 1145 12.80 44.62 -18.73
N LEU A 1146 13.53 45.64 -18.28
CA LEU A 1146 14.19 45.83 -16.99
C LEU A 1146 14.35 44.62 -16.04
N ILE A 1147 15.52 43.98 -16.12
CA ILE A 1147 16.30 43.38 -15.02
C ILE A 1147 15.52 42.50 -14.02
N SER A 1148 15.32 41.24 -14.41
CA SER A 1148 15.65 40.11 -13.52
C SER A 1148 17.03 39.61 -13.95
N THR A 1149 17.99 39.47 -13.04
CA THR A 1149 19.32 38.95 -13.43
C THR A 1149 19.24 37.44 -13.63
N LEU A 1150 19.55 37.00 -14.86
CA LEU A 1150 19.81 35.59 -15.14
C LEU A 1150 20.90 35.07 -14.20
N ASP A 1151 20.71 33.85 -13.68
CA ASP A 1151 21.66 33.19 -12.80
C ASP A 1151 23.00 32.96 -13.53
N PRO A 1152 24.12 33.53 -13.06
CA PRO A 1152 25.43 33.41 -13.72
C PRO A 1152 26.15 32.09 -13.44
N HIS A 1153 25.58 31.21 -12.61
CA HIS A 1153 26.24 29.96 -12.20
C HIS A 1153 26.26 28.90 -13.32
N PRO A 1154 27.25 27.98 -13.32
CA PRO A 1154 27.29 26.86 -14.24
C PRO A 1154 26.17 25.86 -13.96
N HIS A 1155 25.44 25.50 -15.02
CA HIS A 1155 24.34 24.53 -15.01
C HIS A 1155 24.57 23.43 -16.07
N PRO A 1156 24.46 22.13 -15.73
CA PRO A 1156 24.24 21.60 -14.38
C PRO A 1156 25.42 21.93 -13.46
N SER A 1157 25.14 22.24 -12.19
CA SER A 1157 26.21 22.47 -11.21
C SER A 1157 26.95 21.17 -10.89
N PRO A 1158 28.27 21.21 -10.66
CA PRO A 1158 29.05 20.05 -10.26
C PRO A 1158 28.58 19.54 -8.89
N ALA A 1159 28.80 18.24 -8.64
CA ALA A 1159 28.45 17.65 -7.35
C ALA A 1159 29.30 18.27 -6.22
N PRO A 1160 28.68 18.72 -5.10
CA PRO A 1160 29.40 19.20 -3.93
C PRO A 1160 30.02 18.03 -3.13
N PRO A 1161 30.85 18.33 -2.10
CA PRO A 1161 31.33 17.34 -1.14
C PRO A 1161 30.20 16.52 -0.50
N PRO A 1162 30.50 15.35 0.12
CA PRO A 1162 29.53 14.55 0.88
C PRO A 1162 28.75 15.38 1.91
N ALA A 1163 27.53 14.96 2.27
CA ALA A 1163 26.67 15.72 3.15
C ALA A 1163 27.08 15.62 4.63
N SER A 1164 26.94 16.72 5.39
CA SER A 1164 26.94 16.66 6.86
C SER A 1164 25.74 15.83 7.34
N ALA A 1165 25.99 14.82 8.18
CA ALA A 1165 24.93 13.95 8.68
C ALA A 1165 24.02 14.71 9.66
N LEU A 1166 24.58 15.55 10.52
CA LEU A 1166 23.79 16.39 11.42
C LEU A 1166 22.94 17.40 10.65
N SER A 1167 23.49 18.06 9.62
CA SER A 1167 22.75 19.01 8.79
C SER A 1167 21.61 18.33 8.02
N MET A 1168 21.85 17.10 7.52
CA MET A 1168 20.80 16.29 6.90
C MET A 1168 19.71 15.85 7.89
N TYR A 1169 20.05 15.51 9.14
CA TYR A 1169 19.07 15.19 10.18
C TYR A 1169 18.17 16.40 10.50
N GLN A 1170 18.77 17.58 10.66
CA GLN A 1170 18.06 18.84 10.88
C GLN A 1170 17.03 19.12 9.78
N VAL A 1171 17.46 19.04 8.52
CA VAL A 1171 16.62 19.31 7.34
C VAL A 1171 15.55 18.21 7.14
N ALA A 1172 15.88 16.95 7.41
CA ALA A 1172 14.92 15.85 7.36
C ALA A 1172 13.81 15.99 8.41
N HIS A 1173 14.15 16.39 9.64
CA HIS A 1173 13.16 16.70 10.67
C HIS A 1173 12.31 17.93 10.31
N ARG A 1174 12.91 18.94 9.68
CA ARG A 1174 12.24 20.18 9.25
C ARG A 1174 11.21 19.95 8.12
N TYR A 1175 11.53 19.12 7.14
CA TYR A 1175 10.63 18.79 6.01
C TYR A 1175 9.90 17.44 6.20
N SER A 1176 9.76 16.96 7.44
CA SER A 1176 9.00 15.76 7.82
C SER A 1176 9.36 14.49 7.01
N MET A 1177 10.66 14.21 6.85
CA MET A 1177 11.19 13.04 6.14
C MET A 1177 11.81 12.02 7.11
N PRO A 1178 11.00 11.23 7.87
CA PRO A 1178 11.51 10.36 8.94
C PRO A 1178 12.48 9.28 8.43
N GLY A 1179 12.24 8.71 7.25
CA GLY A 1179 13.15 7.72 6.64
C GLY A 1179 14.54 8.26 6.28
N LEU A 1180 14.69 9.59 6.17
CA LEU A 1180 15.97 10.27 5.96
C LEU A 1180 16.62 10.67 7.29
N ALA A 1181 15.82 11.13 8.26
CA ALA A 1181 16.28 11.40 9.62
C ALA A 1181 16.88 10.15 10.27
N ASN A 1182 16.22 8.99 10.13
CA ASN A 1182 16.71 7.72 10.68
C ASN A 1182 18.07 7.31 10.09
N LEU A 1183 18.29 7.49 8.77
CA LEU A 1183 19.58 7.20 8.13
C LEU A 1183 20.71 8.10 8.66
N ALA A 1184 20.42 9.39 8.87
CA ALA A 1184 21.39 10.33 9.42
C ALA A 1184 21.71 10.04 10.89
N LEU A 1185 20.70 9.65 11.69
CA LEU A 1185 20.86 9.20 13.07
C LEU A 1185 21.70 7.92 13.15
N GLU A 1186 21.40 6.91 12.33
CA GLU A 1186 22.13 5.65 12.27
C GLU A 1186 23.61 5.87 11.90
N HIS A 1187 23.87 6.73 10.92
CA HIS A 1187 25.24 7.12 10.55
C HIS A 1187 25.97 7.86 11.69
N MET A 1188 25.33 8.87 12.33
CA MET A 1188 25.94 9.57 13.46
C MET A 1188 26.24 8.63 14.64
N MET A 1189 25.32 7.74 14.99
CA MET A 1189 25.50 6.79 16.11
C MET A 1189 26.48 5.65 15.79
N THR A 1190 26.91 5.48 14.54
CA THR A 1190 27.94 4.50 14.14
C THR A 1190 29.30 5.13 13.84
N THR A 1191 29.37 6.44 13.61
CA THR A 1191 30.63 7.21 13.42
C THR A 1191 31.06 8.02 14.65
N ILE A 1192 30.24 8.06 15.71
CA ILE A 1192 30.55 8.75 16.97
C ILE A 1192 31.80 8.17 17.65
N THR A 1193 32.71 9.06 18.05
CA THR A 1193 33.93 8.74 18.81
C THR A 1193 33.92 9.48 20.14
N PRO A 1194 34.71 9.07 21.16
CA PRO A 1194 34.82 9.83 22.40
C PRO A 1194 35.14 11.32 22.18
N GLN A 1195 36.04 11.61 21.25
CA GLN A 1195 36.47 12.95 20.86
C GLN A 1195 35.33 13.79 20.25
N THR A 1196 34.58 13.24 19.28
CA THR A 1196 33.50 13.99 18.60
C THR A 1196 32.20 14.03 19.40
N SER A 1197 31.99 13.06 20.30
CA SER A 1197 30.73 12.85 21.02
C SER A 1197 30.23 14.07 21.81
N PHE A 1198 31.13 14.81 22.47
CA PHE A 1198 30.71 15.91 23.33
C PHE A 1198 30.32 17.17 22.53
N ALA A 1199 31.02 17.45 21.42
CA ALA A 1199 30.60 18.50 20.48
C ALA A 1199 29.23 18.16 19.85
N LEU A 1200 29.01 16.90 19.49
CA LEU A 1200 27.73 16.43 18.98
C LEU A 1200 26.62 16.52 20.05
N LEU A 1201 26.94 16.24 21.32
CA LEU A 1201 26.00 16.38 22.43
C LEU A 1201 25.53 17.83 22.62
N LEU A 1202 26.45 18.80 22.50
CA LEU A 1202 26.11 20.22 22.60
C LEU A 1202 25.27 20.70 21.41
N ALA A 1203 25.63 20.24 20.21
CA ALA A 1203 24.90 20.56 18.99
C ALA A 1203 23.47 19.99 18.97
N THR A 1204 23.26 18.79 19.51
CA THR A 1204 21.99 18.04 19.39
C THR A 1204 20.87 18.47 20.35
N THR A 1205 21.10 19.44 21.24
CA THR A 1205 20.21 19.80 22.36
C THR A 1205 18.74 20.14 22.02
N THR A 1206 18.41 20.36 20.75
CA THR A 1206 17.05 20.62 20.25
C THR A 1206 16.28 19.39 19.77
N TRP A 1207 16.89 18.20 19.68
CA TRP A 1207 16.25 16.98 19.20
C TRP A 1207 16.34 15.87 20.26
N GLU A 1208 15.28 15.71 21.06
CA GLU A 1208 15.30 14.91 22.29
C GLU A 1208 15.76 13.45 22.09
N GLU A 1209 15.36 12.80 20.99
CA GLU A 1209 15.72 11.42 20.66
C GLU A 1209 17.23 11.25 20.40
N LEU A 1210 17.76 11.98 19.42
CA LEU A 1210 19.19 11.97 19.08
C LEU A 1210 20.05 12.46 20.28
N HIS A 1211 19.59 13.48 20.99
CA HIS A 1211 20.28 14.01 22.16
C HIS A 1211 20.35 12.98 23.31
N ALA A 1212 19.29 12.19 23.53
CA ALA A 1212 19.32 11.12 24.54
C ALA A 1212 20.32 10.03 24.18
N LEU A 1213 20.33 9.54 22.94
CA LEU A 1213 21.26 8.51 22.47
C LEU A 1213 22.73 8.97 22.55
N VAL A 1214 23.03 10.20 22.13
CA VAL A 1214 24.38 10.78 22.25
C VAL A 1214 24.75 11.02 23.72
N GLN A 1215 23.79 11.39 24.58
CA GLN A 1215 24.03 11.56 26.02
C GLN A 1215 24.34 10.23 26.70
N ASP A 1216 23.65 9.16 26.33
CA ASP A 1216 23.90 7.82 26.86
C ASP A 1216 25.30 7.33 26.49
N TYR A 1217 25.72 7.50 25.22
CA TYR A 1217 27.09 7.22 24.77
C TYR A 1217 28.14 8.04 25.55
N VAL A 1218 27.93 9.35 25.71
CA VAL A 1218 28.84 10.23 26.47
C VAL A 1218 28.96 9.83 27.95
N ILE A 1219 27.91 9.26 28.54
CA ILE A 1219 27.91 8.76 29.93
C ILE A 1219 28.62 7.40 30.01
N GLU A 1220 28.37 6.49 29.07
CA GLU A 1220 29.05 5.19 28.99
C GLU A 1220 30.56 5.35 28.79
N LYS A 1221 30.95 6.26 27.89
CA LYS A 1221 32.35 6.54 27.53
C LYS A 1221 33.00 7.68 28.32
N TRP A 1222 32.43 8.07 29.46
CA TRP A 1222 32.82 9.29 30.18
C TRP A 1222 34.31 9.40 30.51
N GLU A 1223 35.01 8.31 30.85
CA GLU A 1223 36.46 8.34 31.13
C GLU A 1223 37.29 8.67 29.88
N GLU A 1224 36.89 8.17 28.71
CA GLU A 1224 37.54 8.48 27.42
C GLU A 1224 37.18 9.89 26.94
N VAL A 1225 35.92 10.29 27.09
CA VAL A 1225 35.42 11.63 26.69
C VAL A 1225 36.07 12.74 27.53
N SER A 1226 36.07 12.60 28.86
CA SER A 1226 36.59 13.65 29.76
C SER A 1226 38.12 13.77 29.78
N ALA A 1227 38.83 12.85 29.11
CA ALA A 1227 40.26 12.91 28.85
C ALA A 1227 40.63 13.42 27.45
N SER A 1228 39.64 13.79 26.61
CA SER A 1228 39.88 14.32 25.26
C SER A 1228 40.18 15.83 25.25
N GLU A 1229 41.06 16.27 24.35
CA GLU A 1229 41.35 17.69 24.14
C GLU A 1229 40.10 18.42 23.62
N GLU A 1230 39.27 17.74 22.83
CA GLU A 1230 37.98 18.24 22.34
C GLU A 1230 36.99 18.54 23.47
N PHE A 1231 37.00 17.77 24.58
CA PHE A 1231 36.16 18.04 25.75
C PHE A 1231 36.62 19.30 26.50
N GLU A 1232 37.94 19.51 26.65
CA GLU A 1232 38.46 20.76 27.22
C GLU A 1232 38.13 21.95 26.32
N GLN A 1233 38.28 21.81 25.00
CA GLN A 1233 37.91 22.83 24.03
C GLN A 1233 36.41 23.16 24.11
N CYS A 1234 35.53 22.16 24.16
CA CYS A 1234 34.09 22.36 24.34
C CYS A 1234 33.76 23.07 25.66
N CYS A 1235 34.49 22.77 26.75
CA CYS A 1235 34.31 23.49 28.02
C CYS A 1235 34.74 24.97 27.92
N GLN A 1236 35.80 25.27 27.17
CA GLN A 1236 36.21 26.65 26.87
C GLN A 1236 35.17 27.37 25.98
N GLU A 1237 34.63 26.70 24.97
CA GLU A 1237 33.57 27.23 24.09
C GLU A 1237 32.26 27.51 24.87
N ILE A 1238 31.89 26.64 25.82
CA ILE A 1238 30.76 26.89 26.74
C ILE A 1238 31.04 28.08 27.66
N ALA A 1239 32.26 28.22 28.18
CA ALA A 1239 32.65 29.34 29.03
C ALA A 1239 32.71 30.69 28.28
N ALA A 1240 33.08 30.65 26.99
CA ALA A 1240 33.00 31.80 26.07
C ALA A 1240 31.55 32.11 25.65
N GLY A 1241 30.63 31.16 25.80
CA GLY A 1241 29.21 31.31 25.48
C GLY A 1241 28.82 30.97 24.04
N GLU A 1242 29.73 30.37 23.24
CA GLU A 1242 29.52 30.07 21.82
C GLU A 1242 28.36 29.07 21.61
N TRP A 1243 28.23 28.08 22.51
CA TRP A 1243 27.11 27.12 22.54
C TRP A 1243 25.82 27.67 23.20
N GLY A 1244 25.75 28.99 23.39
CA GLY A 1244 24.57 29.69 23.91
C GLY A 1244 24.12 29.28 25.32
N PRO A 1245 22.90 29.65 25.73
CA PRO A 1245 22.39 29.40 27.09
C PRO A 1245 22.03 27.92 27.35
N ASN A 1246 22.25 27.02 26.39
CA ASN A 1246 21.94 25.59 26.54
C ASN A 1246 23.19 24.76 26.87
N GLY A 1247 24.38 25.06 26.33
CA GLY A 1247 25.59 24.26 26.59
C GLY A 1247 25.90 24.06 28.08
N GLY A 1248 25.79 25.12 28.89
CA GLY A 1248 25.96 25.02 30.35
C GLY A 1248 24.88 24.20 31.07
N LYS A 1249 23.66 24.11 30.51
CA LYS A 1249 22.60 23.21 31.02
C LYS A 1249 22.92 21.76 30.69
N THR A 1250 23.39 21.48 29.47
CA THR A 1250 23.79 20.15 28.99
C THR A 1250 24.93 19.60 29.84
N LEU A 1251 25.99 20.38 30.05
CA LEU A 1251 27.09 20.04 30.96
C LEU A 1251 26.58 19.75 32.39
N THR A 1252 25.65 20.57 32.89
CA THR A 1252 25.01 20.34 34.21
C THR A 1252 24.15 19.07 34.24
N ALA A 1253 23.50 18.68 33.13
CA ALA A 1253 22.67 17.48 33.03
C ALA A 1253 23.53 16.21 33.01
N VAL A 1254 24.64 16.21 32.26
CA VAL A 1254 25.63 15.11 32.26
C VAL A 1254 26.19 14.90 33.66
N PHE A 1255 26.68 15.96 34.33
CA PHE A 1255 27.16 15.87 35.72
C PHE A 1255 26.09 15.45 36.75
N ARG A 1256 24.80 15.61 36.45
CA ARG A 1256 23.71 15.04 37.29
C ARG A 1256 23.55 13.54 37.06
N ARG A 1257 23.49 13.08 35.80
CA ARG A 1257 23.35 11.65 35.49
C ARG A 1257 24.55 10.83 35.98
N LEU A 1258 25.77 11.34 35.80
CA LEU A 1258 27.01 10.73 36.33
C LEU A 1258 27.01 10.57 37.86
N ARG A 1259 26.23 11.39 38.59
CA ARG A 1259 26.08 11.29 40.06
C ARG A 1259 24.97 10.34 40.52
N SER A 1260 24.14 9.81 39.62
CA SER A 1260 23.07 8.88 39.96
C SER A 1260 22.80 7.86 38.85
N PRO A 1261 23.63 6.80 38.72
CA PRO A 1261 23.45 5.76 37.70
C PRO A 1261 22.18 4.90 37.89
N SER A 1262 21.51 5.00 39.03
CA SER A 1262 20.57 3.97 39.53
C SER A 1262 19.09 4.16 39.15
N THR A 1263 18.76 5.00 38.16
CA THR A 1263 17.35 5.32 37.81
C THR A 1263 17.08 5.34 36.30
N ALA A 1264 17.39 4.23 35.61
CA ALA A 1264 16.91 3.93 34.25
C ALA A 1264 16.95 2.41 33.96
N THR A 1265 15.88 1.69 34.31
CA THR A 1265 15.53 0.33 33.86
C THR A 1265 14.02 0.18 33.86
#